data_AF-A0A368TIQ0-F1
#
_entry.id   AF-A0A368TIQ0-F1
#
_cell.length_a   1.000
_cell.length_b   1.000
_cell.length_c   1.000
_cell.angle_alpha   90.00
_cell.angle_beta   90.00
_cell.angle_gamma   90.00
#
_symmetry.space_group_name_H-M   'P 1'
#
loop_
_entity.id
_entity.type
_entity.pdbx_description
1 polymer ?
#
loop_
_entity_poly.entity_id
_entity_poly.type
_entity_poly.pdbx_seq_one_letter_code
_entity_poly.pdbx_strand_id
1 'polypeptide(L)'
;MGQIITFYSYKGGVGRTMALANIAVLLAQWRYKILIADWDLEAPGLEYFFKDYLNLEAVTQQKGIIDLLNHVSNNESEQHPKWRDCLINVSLPDIKEGTLQLITAGKRDEMYFNKVRNLDVNTFYIEKNGGIFVENLRNEWKEAYDFVLIDSRTGITDYGGICTIQLPDILALLFTAMEQSLKGIIELTKKAFTARQKLPVDRLRLVSIPIPSKFDTQKEFEISQEWLNRFASELKGLYADWLPRSFKRRDILEITKIPYVPYFSFGEKLAVLEQGTNDPVGLGYAYETLAAMLANNLEYLELLKDDRDLYIWKASKKEAEGKSGIFISYSHKDEVWKDRLVSHLGVLQQEVFLDVWDDRRIGAGEDWYQKIKETLIRARVAVLLVSADFLTSKFIRSEEIPSLLERMDREELRIYPVILKPCAWKHVKWFARMNLRPKDGKPISSGNVHQIDADLATIADEVAAIIESKTPKTLLETSSIDPQKIPQEYKDWVREYYSTISYDQLAKKGEVLPVQLLEVYIPLETANPFHKAEMLRMSKARGEESRLVLKDELEGEADLKEPATIDLEALLGREDCILLRGKAGMGKTTLIKHLANTITGGSCQSSLRDYLPVMVFLKDFWLVYREEMTKSRGKISFEPLLKAYLEKIKCPLNLAVISYFLQHNRALFMFDGLDEIPEGIRDDLVELIADFQFENKGNRFLITGRPHGIAGRPHERFGKYLCEIEYLDDQRINEFIRKWFRAVSGKATGLADTTAEDMISDIVFHEHVSVFTQNPLLLAAVCVLYLAGGRIPEQRADLYDRIVENLLWRRFHDPAEPEKVDEVREFLMLLAFEMQNKNLKTFEVGDGLDVLKRISIKKDNEQANEYQRRIKHLFDEIEPNCGLFNRLSGGEIEFTHLTFQEFMAAKQIVYMDLDYNEFLVNDWWAETILLYTGLLSLEMRKRSNNVVDAILNTKQEDEKIKRRLWLLGSRALRDFQPSIRDDHVVALARKKLYDLIDSNASLEERFEAGEIVGVLGDLRIKVDNLDMVLVKEGKFMRGSSEDDAFSREKPQREIYLDDFMIGKYPVTNEEFKEFVDDGGYKRKEFWTLEGWQWREENEIYEPEYLHDRKWNAKNFPVVGISWFEAEAYANWLSKRTGHRYRLPTEAEWEKAARGTNGFKYPWGEHFDNNLCNSFESGLFRTSPVGIFPKDKSPYGCFDMAGNVWEWCSDWYGADYYVNSSDRNPKGPSDGANRVVRGGSWYARAGGCRSAYRSYGDPRDRADNLGFRFLQEL
;
A
#
# COMPACT_ATOMS: atom_id res chain seq x y z
N MET A 1 16.13 5.08 -29.61
CA MET A 1 17.32 4.21 -29.43
C MET A 1 16.89 2.80 -29.83
N GLY A 2 17.71 2.02 -30.51
CA GLY A 2 17.36 0.67 -30.98
C GLY A 2 17.10 -0.31 -29.84
N GLN A 3 16.64 -1.52 -30.16
CA GLN A 3 16.30 -2.55 -29.17
C GLN A 3 17.09 -3.84 -29.39
N ILE A 4 17.52 -4.49 -28.31
CA ILE A 4 18.15 -5.82 -28.38
C ILE A 4 17.16 -6.89 -27.93
N ILE A 5 16.89 -7.86 -28.81
CA ILE A 5 15.96 -8.95 -28.56
C ILE A 5 16.75 -10.26 -28.61
N THR A 6 16.76 -11.01 -27.51
CA THR A 6 17.36 -12.34 -27.50
C THR A 6 16.30 -13.41 -27.67
N PHE A 7 16.49 -14.28 -28.66
CA PHE A 7 15.71 -15.49 -28.82
C PHE A 7 16.37 -16.58 -28.00
N TYR A 8 15.62 -17.24 -27.12
CA TYR A 8 16.11 -18.27 -26.21
C TYR A 8 15.18 -19.48 -26.15
N SER A 9 15.76 -20.67 -25.97
CA SER A 9 15.01 -21.88 -25.64
C SER A 9 15.78 -22.79 -24.70
N TYR A 10 15.07 -23.41 -23.76
CA TYR A 10 15.69 -24.35 -22.81
C TYR A 10 16.10 -25.67 -23.48
N LYS A 11 15.35 -26.12 -24.49
CA LYS A 11 15.65 -27.32 -25.28
C LYS A 11 16.06 -26.97 -26.70
N GLY A 12 16.91 -27.82 -27.28
CA GLY A 12 17.24 -27.81 -28.70
C GLY A 12 16.06 -28.18 -29.58
N GLY A 13 16.09 -27.71 -30.84
CA GLY A 13 15.13 -28.13 -31.86
C GLY A 13 13.74 -27.51 -31.76
N VAL A 14 13.54 -26.42 -31.01
CA VAL A 14 12.24 -25.74 -30.89
C VAL A 14 11.99 -24.68 -31.98
N GLY A 15 12.95 -24.42 -32.88
CA GLY A 15 12.79 -23.46 -33.98
C GLY A 15 13.22 -22.01 -33.68
N ARG A 16 14.05 -21.80 -32.65
CA ARG A 16 14.56 -20.48 -32.23
C ARG A 16 15.29 -19.71 -33.34
N THR A 17 16.33 -20.31 -33.93
CA THR A 17 17.10 -19.71 -35.03
C THR A 17 16.22 -19.41 -36.25
N MET A 18 15.27 -20.31 -36.55
CA MET A 18 14.31 -20.11 -37.64
C MET A 18 13.40 -18.91 -37.39
N ALA A 19 12.84 -18.77 -36.18
CA ALA A 19 11.98 -17.65 -35.82
C ALA A 19 12.73 -16.32 -35.92
N LEU A 20 13.97 -16.28 -35.40
CA LEU A 20 14.83 -15.11 -35.49
C LEU A 20 15.10 -14.71 -36.95
N ALA A 21 15.50 -15.67 -37.80
CA ALA A 21 15.83 -15.40 -39.20
C ALA A 21 14.62 -14.86 -39.98
N ASN A 22 13.43 -15.44 -39.77
CA ASN A 22 12.20 -15.00 -40.46
C ASN A 22 11.74 -13.62 -39.98
N ILE A 23 11.78 -13.34 -38.67
CA ILE A 23 11.43 -12.02 -38.12
C ILE A 23 12.41 -10.94 -38.61
N ALA A 24 13.70 -11.26 -38.72
CA ALA A 24 14.71 -10.35 -39.24
C ALA A 24 14.40 -9.90 -40.68
N VAL A 25 13.98 -10.84 -41.54
CA VAL A 25 13.59 -10.57 -42.93
C VAL A 25 12.40 -9.63 -42.98
N LEU A 26 11.35 -9.88 -42.18
CA LEU A 26 10.14 -9.04 -42.16
C LEU A 26 10.43 -7.62 -41.70
N LEU A 27 11.19 -7.45 -40.61
CA LEU A 27 11.57 -6.12 -40.13
C LEU A 27 12.45 -5.37 -41.16
N ALA A 28 13.34 -6.08 -41.85
CA ALA A 28 14.14 -5.50 -42.93
C ALA A 28 13.30 -5.10 -44.15
N GLN A 29 12.28 -5.89 -44.53
CA GLN A 29 11.31 -5.53 -45.57
C GLN A 29 10.53 -4.26 -45.19
N TRP A 30 10.26 -4.05 -43.90
CA TRP A 30 9.65 -2.84 -43.36
C TRP A 30 10.63 -1.66 -43.15
N ARG A 31 11.86 -1.77 -43.71
CA ARG A 31 12.90 -0.73 -43.71
C ARG A 31 13.48 -0.39 -42.33
N TYR A 32 13.37 -1.27 -41.36
CA TYR A 32 14.18 -1.19 -40.15
C TYR A 32 15.60 -1.68 -40.42
N LYS A 33 16.60 -1.02 -39.83
CA LYS A 33 18.00 -1.48 -39.82
C LYS A 33 18.16 -2.57 -38.78
N ILE A 34 18.58 -3.75 -39.22
CA ILE A 34 18.63 -4.97 -38.41
C ILE A 34 20.05 -5.51 -38.36
N LEU A 35 20.49 -5.85 -37.14
CA LEU A 35 21.64 -6.70 -36.89
C LEU A 35 21.16 -8.05 -36.37
N ILE A 36 21.61 -9.15 -36.96
CA ILE A 36 21.44 -10.49 -36.39
C ILE A 36 22.80 -11.04 -35.96
N ALA A 37 22.85 -11.69 -34.79
CA ALA A 37 24.10 -12.20 -34.22
C ALA A 37 23.92 -13.65 -33.73
N ASP A 38 24.80 -14.54 -34.20
CA ASP A 38 24.84 -15.95 -33.76
C ASP A 38 25.75 -16.09 -32.52
N TRP A 39 25.11 -16.22 -31.36
CA TRP A 39 25.76 -16.47 -30.07
C TRP A 39 25.76 -17.96 -29.70
N ASP A 40 25.25 -18.86 -30.56
CA ASP A 40 25.34 -20.30 -30.36
C ASP A 40 26.71 -20.82 -30.81
N LEU A 41 27.74 -20.51 -30.01
CA LEU A 41 29.13 -20.81 -30.40
C LEU A 41 29.43 -22.31 -30.51
N GLU A 42 28.59 -23.17 -29.93
CA GLU A 42 28.79 -24.62 -29.98
C GLU A 42 28.07 -25.30 -31.13
N ALA A 43 26.90 -24.81 -31.52
CA ALA A 43 26.11 -25.34 -32.63
C ALA A 43 25.67 -24.20 -33.56
N PRO A 44 26.62 -23.51 -34.20
CA PRO A 44 26.33 -22.37 -35.06
C PRO A 44 25.53 -22.77 -36.29
N GLY A 45 24.62 -21.91 -36.72
CA GLY A 45 23.70 -22.28 -37.80
C GLY A 45 22.97 -21.12 -38.48
N LEU A 46 23.11 -19.89 -37.99
CA LEU A 46 22.29 -18.79 -38.46
C LEU A 46 22.58 -18.43 -39.93
N GLU A 47 23.83 -18.51 -40.37
CA GLU A 47 24.25 -18.21 -41.75
C GLU A 47 23.58 -19.13 -42.80
N TYR A 48 23.21 -20.36 -42.43
CA TYR A 48 22.64 -21.33 -43.36
C TYR A 48 21.21 -20.99 -43.80
N PHE A 49 20.44 -20.24 -43.00
CA PHE A 49 19.13 -19.71 -43.41
C PHE A 49 19.23 -18.70 -44.54
N PHE A 50 20.43 -18.13 -44.77
CA PHE A 50 20.70 -17.13 -45.80
C PHE A 50 21.67 -17.65 -46.87
N LYS A 51 21.86 -18.97 -46.97
CA LYS A 51 22.82 -19.60 -47.90
C LYS A 51 22.63 -19.22 -49.38
N ASP A 52 21.39 -18.92 -49.77
CA ASP A 52 21.06 -18.53 -51.14
C ASP A 52 21.39 -17.04 -51.42
N TYR A 53 21.71 -16.28 -50.36
CA TYR A 53 21.97 -14.84 -50.36
C TYR A 53 23.37 -14.48 -49.84
N LEU A 54 24.16 -15.47 -49.46
CA LEU A 54 25.51 -15.33 -48.90
C LEU A 54 26.46 -16.33 -49.55
N ASN A 55 27.73 -15.94 -49.73
CA ASN A 55 28.78 -16.91 -50.03
C ASN A 55 29.23 -17.59 -48.72
N LEU A 56 28.69 -18.78 -48.43
CA LEU A 56 28.98 -19.50 -47.19
C LEU A 56 30.48 -19.82 -47.00
N GLU A 57 31.21 -20.13 -48.06
CA GLU A 57 32.66 -20.39 -47.96
C GLU A 57 33.41 -19.12 -47.51
N ALA A 58 33.04 -17.95 -48.02
CA ALA A 58 33.64 -16.69 -47.61
C ALA A 58 33.20 -16.27 -46.20
N VAL A 59 31.92 -16.43 -45.87
CA VAL A 59 31.31 -16.08 -44.57
C VAL A 59 31.91 -16.88 -43.43
N THR A 60 32.08 -18.19 -43.61
CA THR A 60 32.68 -19.07 -42.59
C THR A 60 34.15 -18.75 -42.31
N GLN A 61 34.84 -18.01 -43.19
CA GLN A 61 36.22 -17.57 -42.98
C GLN A 61 36.35 -16.20 -42.31
N GLN A 62 35.25 -15.49 -42.05
CA GLN A 62 35.26 -14.18 -41.38
C GLN A 62 35.30 -14.28 -39.86
N LYS A 63 35.87 -13.27 -39.20
CA LYS A 63 35.87 -13.15 -37.73
C LYS A 63 34.44 -12.91 -37.23
N GLY A 64 34.09 -13.49 -36.09
CA GLY A 64 32.76 -13.36 -35.48
C GLY A 64 32.79 -13.21 -33.96
N ILE A 65 31.69 -13.59 -33.29
CA ILE A 65 31.51 -13.40 -31.83
C ILE A 65 32.65 -14.02 -31.01
N ILE A 66 33.03 -15.28 -31.28
CA ILE A 66 34.09 -15.95 -30.51
C ILE A 66 35.46 -15.27 -30.69
N ASP A 67 35.71 -14.67 -31.86
CA ASP A 67 36.98 -13.97 -32.14
C ASP A 67 37.03 -12.63 -31.38
N LEU A 68 35.89 -11.94 -31.25
CA LEU A 68 35.76 -10.74 -30.40
C LEU A 68 35.98 -11.09 -28.92
N LEU A 69 35.34 -12.14 -28.42
CA LEU A 69 35.45 -12.56 -27.01
C LEU A 69 36.87 -13.03 -26.66
N ASN A 70 37.48 -13.88 -27.49
CA ASN A 70 38.83 -14.37 -27.23
C ASN A 70 39.89 -13.28 -27.31
N HIS A 71 39.73 -12.28 -28.18
CA HIS A 71 40.66 -11.17 -28.24
C HIS A 71 40.67 -10.36 -26.93
N VAL A 72 39.49 -10.14 -26.32
CA VAL A 72 39.37 -9.52 -24.99
C VAL A 72 39.97 -10.43 -23.90
N SER A 73 39.74 -11.74 -23.97
CA SER A 73 40.27 -12.70 -23.00
C SER A 73 41.80 -12.82 -23.02
N ASN A 74 42.44 -12.68 -24.18
CA ASN A 74 43.88 -12.93 -24.36
C ASN A 74 44.79 -11.68 -24.23
N ASN A 75 44.26 -10.48 -23.99
CA ASN A 75 45.06 -9.24 -23.85
C ASN A 75 46.04 -8.98 -25.03
N GLU A 76 45.66 -9.32 -26.27
CA GLU A 76 46.53 -9.06 -27.42
C GLU A 76 46.60 -7.55 -27.71
N SER A 77 47.79 -6.96 -27.53
CA SER A 77 48.05 -5.52 -27.60
C SER A 77 48.21 -4.95 -29.02
N GLU A 78 47.83 -5.69 -30.06
CA GLU A 78 47.89 -5.23 -31.46
C GLU A 78 46.48 -5.11 -32.03
N GLN A 79 46.02 -3.86 -32.24
CA GLN A 79 44.77 -3.44 -32.90
C GLN A 79 43.52 -4.26 -32.57
N HIS A 80 42.68 -3.75 -31.66
CA HIS A 80 41.38 -4.33 -31.34
C HIS A 80 40.54 -4.62 -32.61
N PRO A 81 40.10 -5.87 -32.85
CA PRO A 81 39.12 -6.16 -33.89
C PRO A 81 37.83 -5.44 -33.50
N LYS A 82 37.41 -4.49 -34.34
CA LYS A 82 36.15 -3.79 -34.10
C LYS A 82 35.03 -4.75 -34.49
N TRP A 83 33.93 -4.78 -33.73
CA TRP A 83 32.77 -5.60 -34.10
C TRP A 83 32.22 -5.27 -35.50
N ARG A 84 32.48 -4.05 -36.00
CA ARG A 84 32.16 -3.63 -37.36
C ARG A 84 32.94 -4.39 -38.44
N ASP A 85 34.12 -4.92 -38.10
CA ASP A 85 34.94 -5.75 -38.99
C ASP A 85 34.39 -7.18 -39.11
N CYS A 86 33.41 -7.55 -38.27
CA CYS A 86 32.73 -8.84 -38.28
C CYS A 86 31.38 -8.79 -39.03
N LEU A 87 31.02 -7.65 -39.64
CA LEU A 87 29.72 -7.46 -40.27
C LEU A 87 29.66 -8.06 -41.68
N ILE A 88 28.63 -8.87 -41.91
CA ILE A 88 28.31 -9.46 -43.20
C ILE A 88 26.97 -8.88 -43.68
N ASN A 89 26.95 -8.29 -44.87
CA ASN A 89 25.71 -7.83 -45.49
C ASN A 89 24.93 -9.03 -46.05
N VAL A 90 23.65 -9.12 -45.71
CA VAL A 90 22.73 -10.12 -46.28
C VAL A 90 21.92 -9.44 -47.39
N SER A 91 22.15 -9.84 -48.64
CA SER A 91 21.54 -9.22 -49.83
C SER A 91 20.26 -9.94 -50.23
N LEU A 92 19.13 -9.50 -49.70
CA LEU A 92 17.79 -10.04 -50.02
C LEU A 92 17.09 -9.23 -51.12
N PRO A 93 16.20 -9.85 -51.92
CA PRO A 93 15.36 -9.15 -52.88
C PRO A 93 14.51 -8.07 -52.19
N ASP A 94 14.36 -6.90 -52.83
CA ASP A 94 13.54 -5.77 -52.36
C ASP A 94 13.93 -5.15 -51.00
N ILE A 95 15.10 -5.52 -50.45
CA ILE A 95 15.70 -4.93 -49.26
C ILE A 95 16.98 -4.17 -49.67
N LYS A 96 17.12 -2.92 -49.23
CA LYS A 96 18.31 -2.11 -49.53
C LYS A 96 19.55 -2.73 -48.88
N GLU A 97 20.66 -2.74 -49.60
CA GLU A 97 21.95 -3.22 -49.08
C GLU A 97 22.34 -2.51 -47.77
N GLY A 98 22.82 -3.29 -46.79
CA GLY A 98 23.16 -2.81 -45.46
C GLY A 98 21.96 -2.62 -44.51
N THR A 99 20.74 -2.99 -44.92
CA THR A 99 19.56 -2.97 -44.03
C THR A 99 19.54 -4.17 -43.09
N LEU A 100 19.97 -5.36 -43.56
CA LEU A 100 20.12 -6.57 -42.75
C LEU A 100 21.59 -6.98 -42.74
N GLN A 101 22.21 -6.98 -41.55
CA GLN A 101 23.60 -7.36 -41.36
C GLN A 101 23.71 -8.50 -40.34
N LEU A 102 24.67 -9.40 -40.55
CA LEU A 102 24.90 -10.61 -39.76
C LEU A 102 26.30 -10.57 -39.12
N ILE A 103 26.40 -11.01 -37.87
CA ILE A 103 27.65 -11.44 -37.24
C ILE A 103 27.54 -12.93 -36.93
N THR A 104 28.41 -13.75 -37.52
CA THR A 104 28.44 -15.20 -37.25
C THR A 104 29.11 -15.50 -35.90
N ALA A 105 28.96 -16.74 -35.44
CA ALA A 105 29.61 -17.17 -34.21
C ALA A 105 31.15 -17.10 -34.27
N GLY A 106 31.76 -17.15 -35.46
CA GLY A 106 33.21 -17.01 -35.60
C GLY A 106 33.80 -17.61 -36.88
N LYS A 107 35.11 -17.39 -37.05
CA LYS A 107 35.88 -17.98 -38.13
C LYS A 107 36.02 -19.50 -37.95
N ARG A 108 35.50 -20.29 -38.90
CA ARG A 108 35.53 -21.76 -38.95
C ARG A 108 36.87 -22.32 -39.44
N ASP A 109 37.96 -21.93 -38.78
CA ASP A 109 39.28 -22.51 -39.01
C ASP A 109 39.51 -23.76 -38.12
N GLU A 110 40.63 -24.46 -38.31
CA GLU A 110 41.02 -25.62 -37.49
C GLU A 110 41.11 -25.29 -35.99
N MET A 111 41.24 -24.01 -35.63
CA MET A 111 41.33 -23.54 -34.25
C MET A 111 39.98 -23.19 -33.63
N TYR A 112 38.87 -23.17 -34.40
CA TYR A 112 37.55 -22.74 -33.91
C TYR A 112 37.11 -23.50 -32.64
N PHE A 113 37.19 -24.84 -32.67
CA PHE A 113 36.82 -25.65 -31.51
C PHE A 113 37.68 -25.36 -30.28
N ASN A 114 38.98 -25.09 -30.47
CA ASN A 114 39.88 -24.73 -29.39
C ASN A 114 39.54 -23.34 -28.82
N LYS A 115 39.22 -22.37 -29.68
CA LYS A 115 38.78 -21.02 -29.29
C LYS A 115 37.51 -21.06 -28.43
N VAL A 116 36.51 -21.86 -28.81
CA VAL A 116 35.26 -22.00 -28.04
C VAL A 116 35.51 -22.73 -26.72
N ARG A 117 36.26 -23.84 -26.75
CA ARG A 117 36.56 -24.64 -25.55
C ARG A 117 37.37 -23.89 -24.49
N ASN A 118 38.30 -23.03 -24.93
CA ASN A 118 39.20 -22.31 -24.03
C ASN A 118 38.62 -20.98 -23.51
N LEU A 119 37.42 -20.59 -23.94
CA LEU A 119 36.76 -19.38 -23.44
C LEU A 119 36.23 -19.62 -22.01
N ASP A 120 36.98 -19.18 -21.01
CA ASP A 120 36.51 -19.12 -19.63
C ASP A 120 35.76 -17.80 -19.37
N VAL A 121 34.46 -17.93 -19.24
CA VAL A 121 33.51 -16.84 -18.97
C VAL A 121 33.78 -16.14 -17.64
N ASN A 122 34.16 -16.88 -16.58
CA ASN A 122 34.42 -16.26 -15.27
C ASN A 122 35.66 -15.38 -15.34
N THR A 123 36.72 -15.88 -15.98
CA THR A 123 37.94 -15.11 -16.24
C THR A 123 37.64 -13.88 -17.12
N PHE A 124 36.83 -14.05 -18.17
CA PHE A 124 36.39 -12.94 -19.04
C PHE A 124 35.69 -11.82 -18.24
N TYR A 125 34.76 -12.17 -17.34
CA TYR A 125 34.02 -11.19 -16.54
C TYR A 125 34.85 -10.58 -15.41
N ILE A 126 35.56 -11.40 -14.64
CA ILE A 126 36.20 -10.99 -13.38
C ILE A 126 37.58 -10.38 -13.64
N GLU A 127 38.39 -11.00 -14.50
CA GLU A 127 39.79 -10.62 -14.67
C GLU A 127 40.03 -9.67 -15.85
N LYS A 128 39.12 -9.65 -16.84
CA LYS A 128 39.31 -8.96 -18.12
C LYS A 128 38.31 -7.83 -18.38
N ASN A 129 37.54 -7.40 -17.36
CA ASN A 129 36.50 -6.38 -17.49
C ASN A 129 35.49 -6.66 -18.62
N GLY A 130 35.24 -7.93 -18.95
CA GLY A 130 34.38 -8.34 -20.05
C GLY A 130 32.95 -7.81 -19.94
N GLY A 131 32.45 -7.57 -18.71
CA GLY A 131 31.17 -6.91 -18.49
C GLY A 131 31.08 -5.52 -19.13
N ILE A 132 32.12 -4.69 -19.00
CA ILE A 132 32.15 -3.34 -19.59
C ILE A 132 32.22 -3.43 -21.13
N PHE A 133 32.98 -4.39 -21.66
CA PHE A 133 33.04 -4.63 -23.09
C PHE A 133 31.66 -4.97 -23.67
N VAL A 134 30.92 -5.88 -23.02
CA VAL A 134 29.57 -6.27 -23.44
C VAL A 134 28.59 -5.08 -23.36
N GLU A 135 28.70 -4.21 -22.35
CA GLU A 135 27.87 -3.00 -22.25
C GLU A 135 28.17 -2.00 -23.38
N ASN A 136 29.44 -1.76 -23.68
CA ASN A 136 29.83 -0.85 -24.77
C ASN A 136 29.36 -1.39 -26.11
N LEU A 137 29.54 -2.69 -26.36
CA LEU A 137 29.08 -3.37 -27.56
C LEU A 137 27.57 -3.21 -27.73
N ARG A 138 26.81 -3.45 -26.64
CA ARG A 138 25.37 -3.25 -26.58
C ARG A 138 24.95 -1.83 -26.93
N ASN A 139 25.60 -0.82 -26.34
CA ASN A 139 25.26 0.59 -26.60
C ASN A 139 25.54 0.98 -28.05
N GLU A 140 26.69 0.58 -28.58
CA GLU A 140 27.03 0.83 -30.00
C GLU A 140 26.06 0.14 -30.96
N TRP A 141 25.61 -1.07 -30.63
CA TRP A 141 24.59 -1.80 -31.39
C TRP A 141 23.23 -1.10 -31.38
N LYS A 142 22.78 -0.62 -30.21
CA LYS A 142 21.51 0.13 -30.08
C LYS A 142 21.54 1.52 -30.73
N GLU A 143 22.71 2.11 -30.91
CA GLU A 143 22.87 3.35 -31.66
C GLU A 143 22.88 3.13 -33.17
N ALA A 144 23.44 2.00 -33.64
CA ALA A 144 23.62 1.73 -35.07
C ALA A 144 22.38 1.11 -35.75
N TYR A 145 21.59 0.33 -35.02
CA TYR A 145 20.47 -0.45 -35.57
C TYR A 145 19.16 -0.15 -34.84
N ASP A 146 18.03 -0.32 -35.54
CA ASP A 146 16.71 -0.25 -34.92
C ASP A 146 16.45 -1.50 -34.07
N PHE A 147 16.84 -2.67 -34.58
CA PHE A 147 16.75 -3.94 -33.87
C PHE A 147 18.03 -4.77 -33.98
N VAL A 148 18.43 -5.37 -32.86
CA VAL A 148 19.49 -6.37 -32.81
C VAL A 148 18.90 -7.68 -32.29
N LEU A 149 18.91 -8.73 -33.11
CA LEU A 149 18.35 -10.02 -32.78
C LEU A 149 19.47 -11.02 -32.49
N ILE A 150 19.44 -11.63 -31.31
CA ILE A 150 20.48 -12.54 -30.83
C ILE A 150 19.96 -13.97 -30.82
N ASP A 151 20.66 -14.87 -31.53
CA ASP A 151 20.45 -16.30 -31.42
C ASP A 151 21.31 -16.81 -30.26
N SER A 152 20.69 -17.05 -29.10
CA SER A 152 21.42 -17.52 -27.91
C SER A 152 21.81 -19.00 -28.04
N ARG A 153 22.39 -19.60 -27.00
CA ARG A 153 22.57 -21.06 -26.90
C ARG A 153 21.45 -21.73 -26.11
N THR A 154 21.16 -23.00 -26.38
CA THR A 154 20.14 -23.76 -25.63
C THR A 154 20.66 -24.30 -24.29
N GLY A 155 19.82 -24.30 -23.27
CA GLY A 155 20.14 -24.88 -21.96
C GLY A 155 20.83 -23.93 -20.98
N ILE A 156 21.41 -24.51 -19.91
CA ILE A 156 21.99 -23.77 -18.75
C ILE A 156 23.38 -23.16 -19.09
N THR A 157 23.99 -23.58 -20.19
CA THR A 157 25.29 -23.11 -20.71
C THR A 157 25.17 -21.85 -21.56
N ASP A 158 24.28 -20.93 -21.20
CA ASP A 158 24.39 -19.54 -21.68
C ASP A 158 25.70 -18.99 -21.10
N TYR A 159 26.64 -18.54 -21.96
CA TYR A 159 28.05 -18.27 -21.66
C TYR A 159 28.29 -17.14 -20.62
N GLY A 160 27.71 -17.24 -19.42
CA GLY A 160 27.77 -16.28 -18.32
C GLY A 160 26.51 -15.49 -18.07
N GLY A 161 25.38 -15.83 -18.71
CA GLY A 161 24.17 -15.00 -18.66
C GLY A 161 24.24 -13.76 -19.56
N ILE A 162 25.21 -13.69 -20.48
CA ILE A 162 25.35 -12.58 -21.43
C ILE A 162 24.06 -12.42 -22.26
N CYS A 163 23.60 -13.50 -22.90
CA CYS A 163 22.45 -13.45 -23.80
C CYS A 163 21.12 -13.40 -23.05
N THR A 164 21.01 -13.94 -21.84
CA THR A 164 19.74 -13.97 -21.10
C THR A 164 19.57 -12.84 -20.08
N ILE A 165 20.65 -12.18 -19.66
CA ILE A 165 20.63 -11.16 -18.59
C ILE A 165 21.20 -9.82 -19.07
N GLN A 166 22.38 -9.82 -19.70
CA GLN A 166 23.12 -8.59 -19.96
C GLN A 166 22.81 -7.93 -21.32
N LEU A 167 22.67 -8.66 -22.42
CA LEU A 167 22.37 -8.07 -23.72
C LEU A 167 20.90 -7.63 -23.91
N PRO A 168 19.87 -8.43 -23.58
CA PRO A 168 18.51 -8.17 -24.05
C PRO A 168 17.82 -6.99 -23.35
N ASP A 169 17.07 -6.21 -24.13
CA ASP A 169 15.90 -5.44 -23.67
C ASP A 169 14.66 -6.35 -23.58
N ILE A 170 14.50 -7.27 -24.54
CA ILE A 170 13.41 -8.25 -24.62
C ILE A 170 13.98 -9.66 -24.74
N LEU A 171 13.41 -10.61 -23.99
CA LEU A 171 13.71 -12.04 -24.07
C LEU A 171 12.54 -12.79 -24.72
N ALA A 172 12.72 -13.24 -25.96
CA ALA A 172 11.76 -14.06 -26.69
C ALA A 172 11.99 -15.54 -26.35
N LEU A 173 11.10 -16.11 -25.52
CA LEU A 173 11.23 -17.44 -24.93
C LEU A 173 10.46 -18.46 -25.75
N LEU A 174 11.15 -19.24 -26.59
CA LEU A 174 10.56 -20.32 -27.37
C LEU A 174 10.56 -21.64 -26.59
N PHE A 175 9.41 -22.30 -26.56
CA PHE A 175 9.24 -23.57 -25.85
C PHE A 175 8.19 -24.46 -26.53
N THR A 176 8.30 -25.77 -26.35
CA THR A 176 7.32 -26.75 -26.85
C THR A 176 6.36 -27.18 -25.74
N ALA A 177 5.28 -27.88 -26.10
CA ALA A 177 4.34 -28.49 -25.17
C ALA A 177 4.94 -29.72 -24.46
N MET A 178 6.01 -29.48 -23.71
CA MET A 178 6.76 -30.46 -22.95
C MET A 178 7.09 -29.89 -21.58
N GLU A 179 6.92 -30.71 -20.55
CA GLU A 179 7.11 -30.32 -19.15
C GLU A 179 8.48 -29.69 -18.88
N GLN A 180 9.55 -30.31 -19.39
CA GLN A 180 10.91 -29.83 -19.22
C GLN A 180 11.14 -28.49 -19.94
N SER A 181 10.47 -28.27 -21.08
CA SER A 181 10.61 -27.03 -21.84
C SER A 181 9.92 -25.87 -21.12
N LEU A 182 8.70 -26.09 -20.61
CA LEU A 182 7.93 -25.09 -19.88
C LEU A 182 8.59 -24.70 -18.56
N LYS A 183 8.96 -25.68 -17.72
CA LYS A 183 9.65 -25.42 -16.45
C LYS A 183 11.00 -24.75 -16.66
N GLY A 184 11.74 -25.17 -17.68
CA GLY A 184 13.05 -24.62 -18.00
C GLY A 184 13.03 -23.12 -18.32
N ILE A 185 12.04 -22.64 -19.08
CA ILE A 185 11.92 -21.19 -19.36
C ILE A 185 11.45 -20.40 -18.14
N ILE A 186 10.59 -20.97 -17.28
CA ILE A 186 10.13 -20.32 -16.04
C ILE A 186 11.31 -20.15 -15.07
N GLU A 187 12.11 -21.20 -14.88
CA GLU A 187 13.26 -21.17 -13.98
C GLU A 187 14.35 -20.22 -14.47
N LEU A 188 14.65 -20.24 -15.77
CA LEU A 188 15.58 -19.28 -16.39
C LEU A 188 15.12 -17.85 -16.14
N THR A 189 13.85 -17.54 -16.36
CA THR A 189 13.34 -16.17 -16.25
C THR A 189 13.42 -15.64 -14.81
N LYS A 190 13.11 -16.50 -13.82
CA LYS A 190 13.29 -16.17 -12.39
C LYS A 190 14.75 -15.86 -12.06
N LYS A 191 15.69 -16.68 -12.55
CA LYS A 191 17.13 -16.48 -12.36
C LYS A 191 17.59 -15.19 -13.05
N ALA A 192 17.14 -14.94 -14.28
CA ALA A 192 17.52 -13.75 -15.04
C ALA A 192 17.02 -12.45 -14.38
N PHE A 193 15.79 -12.42 -13.87
CA PHE A 193 15.25 -11.26 -13.14
C PHE A 193 16.04 -10.95 -11.87
N THR A 194 16.37 -11.98 -11.09
CA THR A 194 17.15 -11.82 -9.85
C THR A 194 18.57 -11.34 -10.13
N ALA A 195 19.22 -11.91 -11.14
CA ALA A 195 20.58 -11.54 -11.51
C ALA A 195 20.65 -10.13 -12.12
N ARG A 196 19.65 -9.71 -12.90
CA ARG A 196 19.59 -8.38 -13.52
C ARG A 196 19.51 -7.25 -12.50
N GLN A 197 18.87 -7.47 -11.35
CA GLN A 197 18.82 -6.51 -10.24
C GLN A 197 20.19 -6.30 -9.56
N LYS A 198 21.13 -7.23 -9.75
CA LYS A 198 22.49 -7.16 -9.18
C LYS A 198 23.51 -6.59 -10.15
N LEU A 199 23.09 -6.17 -11.35
CA LEU A 199 24.01 -5.52 -12.29
C LEU A 199 24.43 -4.15 -11.74
N PRO A 200 25.72 -3.78 -11.86
CA PRO A 200 26.24 -2.48 -11.39
C PRO A 200 25.80 -1.29 -12.28
N VAL A 201 24.83 -1.50 -13.18
CA VAL A 201 24.29 -0.51 -14.10
C VAL A 201 22.77 -0.49 -13.96
N ASP A 202 22.21 0.71 -13.79
CA ASP A 202 20.76 0.88 -13.68
C ASP A 202 20.09 0.53 -15.01
N ARG A 203 19.05 -0.32 -14.96
CA ARG A 203 18.43 -0.89 -16.15
C ARG A 203 16.96 -1.20 -15.91
N LEU A 204 16.14 -0.87 -16.90
CA LEU A 204 14.75 -1.29 -16.96
C LEU A 204 14.61 -2.82 -16.82
N ARG A 205 13.50 -3.21 -16.21
CA ARG A 205 13.12 -4.62 -16.01
C ARG A 205 13.12 -5.35 -17.36
N LEU A 206 13.63 -6.58 -17.37
CA LEU A 206 13.67 -7.41 -18.57
C LEU A 206 12.25 -7.84 -18.94
N VAL A 207 11.81 -7.53 -20.16
CA VAL A 207 10.52 -7.98 -20.69
C VAL A 207 10.70 -9.37 -21.29
N SER A 208 9.83 -10.32 -20.93
CA SER A 208 9.86 -11.69 -21.44
C SER A 208 8.60 -12.04 -22.21
N ILE A 209 8.75 -12.51 -23.46
CA ILE A 209 7.66 -12.89 -24.34
C ILE A 209 7.67 -14.42 -24.48
N PRO A 210 6.77 -15.16 -23.80
CA PRO A 210 6.60 -16.59 -24.01
C PRO A 210 5.95 -16.90 -25.36
N ILE A 211 6.61 -17.74 -26.17
CA ILE A 211 6.23 -18.13 -27.53
C ILE A 211 6.14 -19.66 -27.62
N PRO A 212 4.93 -20.24 -27.57
CA PRO A 212 4.74 -21.67 -27.83
C PRO A 212 5.15 -21.98 -29.28
N SER A 213 6.02 -22.95 -29.48
CA SER A 213 6.56 -23.32 -30.80
C SER A 213 6.37 -24.79 -31.11
N LYS A 214 6.33 -25.11 -32.41
CA LYS A 214 5.99 -26.45 -32.94
C LYS A 214 4.68 -26.98 -32.33
N PHE A 215 3.68 -26.12 -32.23
CA PHE A 215 2.41 -26.42 -31.58
C PHE A 215 1.35 -26.81 -32.64
N ASP A 216 0.92 -28.07 -32.66
CA ASP A 216 -0.10 -28.59 -33.59
C ASP A 216 -1.48 -28.52 -32.94
N THR A 217 -2.42 -27.80 -33.56
CA THR A 217 -3.79 -27.63 -33.05
C THR A 217 -4.84 -28.46 -33.79
N GLN A 218 -4.46 -29.18 -34.85
CA GLN A 218 -5.43 -29.85 -35.73
C GLN A 218 -5.63 -31.34 -35.41
N LYS A 219 -4.59 -32.05 -34.97
CA LYS A 219 -4.68 -33.51 -34.75
C LYS A 219 -5.17 -33.92 -33.36
N GLU A 220 -4.95 -33.08 -32.34
CA GLU A 220 -5.26 -33.39 -30.94
C GLU A 220 -5.82 -32.14 -30.23
N PHE A 221 -6.96 -31.63 -30.71
CA PHE A 221 -7.56 -30.37 -30.24
C PHE A 221 -7.70 -30.33 -28.71
N GLU A 222 -8.21 -31.41 -28.09
CA GLU A 222 -8.41 -31.46 -26.63
C GLU A 222 -7.08 -31.33 -25.86
N ILE A 223 -6.05 -32.09 -26.23
CA ILE A 223 -4.71 -32.03 -25.62
C ILE A 223 -4.06 -30.65 -25.85
N SER A 224 -4.22 -30.09 -27.04
CA SER A 224 -3.78 -28.72 -27.35
C SER A 224 -4.44 -27.68 -26.44
N GLN A 225 -5.75 -27.81 -26.18
CA GLN A 225 -6.45 -26.89 -25.29
C GLN A 225 -6.03 -27.07 -23.82
N GLU A 226 -5.76 -28.29 -23.38
CA GLU A 226 -5.19 -28.56 -22.05
C GLU A 226 -3.84 -27.87 -21.87
N TRP A 227 -2.94 -28.00 -22.84
CA TRP A 227 -1.63 -27.33 -22.80
C TRP A 227 -1.73 -25.82 -22.83
N LEU A 228 -2.64 -25.23 -23.63
CA LEU A 228 -2.84 -23.77 -23.65
C LEU A 228 -3.38 -23.23 -22.32
N ASN A 229 -4.33 -23.94 -21.69
CA ASN A 229 -4.81 -23.58 -20.35
C ASN A 229 -3.68 -23.66 -19.33
N ARG A 230 -2.85 -24.69 -19.44
CA ARG A 230 -1.69 -24.87 -18.58
C ARG A 230 -0.65 -23.78 -18.76
N PHE A 231 -0.33 -23.40 -19.99
CA PHE A 231 0.54 -22.26 -20.28
C PHE A 231 -0.03 -20.96 -19.69
N ALA A 232 -1.33 -20.69 -19.87
CA ALA A 232 -1.97 -19.50 -19.34
C ALA A 232 -1.90 -19.41 -17.79
N SER A 233 -1.93 -20.57 -17.12
CA SER A 233 -1.79 -20.68 -15.66
C SER A 233 -0.34 -20.53 -15.20
N GLU A 234 0.58 -21.32 -15.75
CA GLU A 234 1.97 -21.38 -15.29
C GLU A 234 2.80 -20.14 -15.71
N LEU A 235 2.49 -19.53 -16.86
CA LEU A 235 3.19 -18.35 -17.37
C LEU A 235 2.57 -17.03 -16.93
N LYS A 236 1.59 -17.05 -16.00
CA LYS A 236 0.88 -15.85 -15.51
C LYS A 236 1.83 -14.71 -15.10
N GLY A 237 2.95 -15.07 -14.48
CA GLY A 237 3.96 -14.11 -14.02
C GLY A 237 4.72 -13.39 -15.13
N LEU A 238 4.81 -13.98 -16.33
CA LEU A 238 5.54 -13.41 -17.47
C LEU A 238 4.73 -12.38 -18.26
N TYR A 239 3.40 -12.48 -18.24
CA TYR A 239 2.50 -11.55 -18.95
C TYR A 239 2.20 -10.27 -18.17
N ALA A 240 2.37 -10.30 -16.84
CA ALA A 240 1.95 -9.22 -15.95
C ALA A 240 2.65 -7.88 -16.22
N ASP A 241 3.78 -7.90 -16.92
CA ASP A 241 4.63 -6.73 -17.12
C ASP A 241 4.30 -5.97 -18.43
N TRP A 242 3.57 -6.56 -19.39
CA TRP A 242 3.32 -5.95 -20.70
C TRP A 242 1.95 -6.27 -21.34
N LEU A 243 1.20 -7.27 -20.85
CA LEU A 243 -0.11 -7.62 -21.42
C LEU A 243 -1.22 -6.75 -20.80
N PRO A 244 -2.01 -5.99 -21.60
CA PRO A 244 -3.12 -5.18 -21.09
C PRO A 244 -4.19 -6.01 -20.38
N ARG A 245 -4.87 -5.43 -19.37
CA ARG A 245 -5.92 -6.13 -18.60
C ARG A 245 -7.12 -6.57 -19.43
N SER A 246 -7.34 -5.95 -20.59
CA SER A 246 -8.37 -6.31 -21.58
C SER A 246 -8.08 -7.63 -22.32
N PHE A 247 -6.83 -8.12 -22.30
CA PHE A 247 -6.45 -9.39 -22.89
C PHE A 247 -6.61 -10.55 -21.91
N LYS A 248 -7.30 -11.62 -22.36
CA LYS A 248 -7.15 -12.91 -21.68
C LYS A 248 -5.78 -13.47 -22.07
N ARG A 249 -5.05 -14.01 -21.08
CA ARG A 249 -3.72 -14.64 -21.29
C ARG A 249 -3.76 -15.76 -22.35
N ARG A 250 -4.91 -16.44 -22.47
CA ARG A 250 -5.14 -17.43 -23.52
C ARG A 250 -5.24 -16.81 -24.91
N ASP A 251 -5.85 -15.63 -25.05
CA ASP A 251 -5.96 -14.93 -26.34
C ASP A 251 -4.57 -14.60 -26.89
N ILE A 252 -3.65 -14.11 -26.04
CA ILE A 252 -2.28 -13.79 -26.50
C ILE A 252 -1.45 -15.04 -26.82
N LEU A 253 -1.66 -16.16 -26.11
CA LEU A 253 -1.01 -17.43 -26.42
C LEU A 253 -1.47 -17.98 -27.78
N GLU A 254 -2.75 -17.81 -28.11
CA GLU A 254 -3.29 -18.19 -29.41
C GLU A 254 -2.73 -17.32 -30.54
N ILE A 255 -2.44 -16.04 -30.27
CA ILE A 255 -1.84 -15.09 -31.23
C ILE A 255 -0.33 -15.34 -31.42
N THR A 256 0.38 -15.69 -30.34
CA THR A 256 1.86 -15.80 -30.33
C THR A 256 2.39 -17.19 -30.65
N LYS A 257 1.55 -18.21 -30.75
CA LYS A 257 1.98 -19.58 -31.05
C LYS A 257 2.55 -19.70 -32.48
N ILE A 258 3.58 -20.53 -32.63
CA ILE A 258 4.17 -20.90 -33.91
C ILE A 258 3.72 -22.33 -34.27
N PRO A 259 2.99 -22.52 -35.38
CA PRO A 259 2.47 -23.84 -35.76
C PRO A 259 3.60 -24.80 -36.19
N TYR A 260 3.38 -26.10 -36.07
CA TYR A 260 4.29 -27.10 -36.63
C TYR A 260 3.96 -27.39 -38.10
N VAL A 261 4.87 -27.04 -39.01
CA VAL A 261 4.73 -27.32 -40.45
C VAL A 261 5.85 -28.25 -40.90
N PRO A 262 5.58 -29.56 -41.15
CA PRO A 262 6.60 -30.56 -41.45
C PRO A 262 7.52 -30.24 -42.63
N TYR A 263 7.01 -29.51 -43.64
CA TYR A 263 7.80 -29.10 -44.81
C TYR A 263 9.05 -28.28 -44.43
N PHE A 264 8.93 -27.42 -43.42
CA PHE A 264 10.01 -26.57 -42.93
C PHE A 264 10.92 -27.26 -41.89
N SER A 265 10.67 -28.54 -41.59
CA SER A 265 11.61 -29.36 -40.80
C SER A 265 12.81 -29.86 -41.64
N PHE A 266 12.80 -29.64 -42.97
CA PHE A 266 13.85 -30.10 -43.88
C PHE A 266 14.63 -28.92 -44.49
N GLY A 267 15.88 -28.76 -44.05
CA GLY A 267 16.79 -27.70 -44.46
C GLY A 267 16.48 -26.34 -43.83
N GLU A 268 17.46 -25.44 -43.87
CA GLU A 268 17.37 -24.08 -43.33
C GLU A 268 16.67 -23.19 -44.37
N LYS A 269 15.37 -23.00 -44.20
CA LYS A 269 14.47 -22.29 -45.13
C LYS A 269 13.80 -21.10 -44.47
N LEU A 270 13.57 -20.04 -45.25
CA LEU A 270 12.87 -18.82 -44.82
C LEU A 270 11.39 -18.92 -45.22
N ALA A 271 10.53 -19.32 -44.28
CA ALA A 271 9.09 -19.46 -44.50
C ALA A 271 8.43 -18.18 -45.01
N VAL A 272 8.86 -17.00 -44.55
CA VAL A 272 8.29 -15.72 -45.00
C VAL A 272 8.57 -15.41 -46.47
N LEU A 273 9.64 -15.97 -47.04
CA LEU A 273 9.97 -15.81 -48.47
C LEU A 273 9.37 -16.94 -49.33
N GLU A 274 9.37 -18.18 -48.83
CA GLU A 274 8.84 -19.33 -49.57
C GLU A 274 7.31 -19.44 -49.54
N GLN A 275 6.69 -19.23 -48.38
CA GLN A 275 5.23 -19.37 -48.17
C GLN A 275 4.50 -18.02 -48.22
N GLY A 276 5.19 -16.91 -47.92
CA GLY A 276 4.56 -15.61 -47.67
C GLY A 276 3.85 -15.56 -46.31
N THR A 277 3.11 -14.48 -46.05
CA THR A 277 2.48 -14.21 -44.73
C THR A 277 0.95 -14.31 -44.72
N ASN A 278 0.32 -14.61 -45.86
CA ASN A 278 -1.14 -14.56 -46.03
C ASN A 278 -1.90 -15.79 -45.49
N ASP A 279 -1.21 -16.89 -45.15
CA ASP A 279 -1.84 -18.13 -44.67
C ASP A 279 -1.94 -18.13 -43.13
N PRO A 280 -3.16 -17.99 -42.53
CA PRO A 280 -3.34 -17.92 -41.07
C PRO A 280 -2.85 -19.15 -40.29
N VAL A 281 -2.66 -20.28 -40.96
CA VAL A 281 -2.15 -21.53 -40.37
C VAL A 281 -0.66 -21.75 -40.72
N GLY A 282 -0.10 -20.88 -41.56
CA GLY A 282 1.28 -20.91 -42.00
C GLY A 282 2.27 -20.31 -41.01
N LEU A 283 3.56 -20.66 -41.18
CA LEU A 283 4.63 -20.12 -40.36
C LEU A 283 4.84 -18.61 -40.59
N GLY A 284 4.72 -18.16 -41.84
CA GLY A 284 4.92 -16.75 -42.19
C GLY A 284 3.94 -15.81 -41.48
N TYR A 285 2.67 -16.20 -41.34
CA TYR A 285 1.65 -15.42 -40.64
C TYR A 285 1.96 -15.26 -39.14
N ALA A 286 2.43 -16.32 -38.49
CA ALA A 286 2.85 -16.28 -37.08
C ALA A 286 4.08 -15.37 -36.91
N TYR A 287 5.08 -15.49 -37.79
CA TYR A 287 6.28 -14.64 -37.73
C TYR A 287 5.99 -13.16 -38.02
N GLU A 288 5.10 -12.85 -38.95
CA GLU A 288 4.67 -11.46 -39.23
C GLU A 288 3.97 -10.82 -38.03
N THR A 289 3.13 -11.59 -37.34
CA THR A 289 2.47 -11.14 -36.11
C THR A 289 3.48 -10.82 -35.02
N LEU A 290 4.44 -11.73 -34.78
CA LEU A 290 5.50 -11.53 -33.79
C LEU A 290 6.41 -10.35 -34.16
N ALA A 291 6.76 -10.20 -35.44
CA ALA A 291 7.53 -9.06 -35.93
C ALA A 291 6.78 -7.74 -35.70
N ALA A 292 5.48 -7.68 -35.94
CA ALA A 292 4.67 -6.50 -35.69
C ALA A 292 4.55 -6.18 -34.19
N MET A 293 4.43 -7.19 -33.34
CA MET A 293 4.45 -7.01 -31.88
C MET A 293 5.76 -6.39 -31.40
N LEU A 294 6.91 -6.86 -31.93
CA LEU A 294 8.22 -6.30 -31.62
C LEU A 294 8.38 -4.88 -32.17
N ALA A 295 7.94 -4.62 -33.42
CA ALA A 295 8.02 -3.31 -34.05
C ALA A 295 7.18 -2.24 -33.35
N ASN A 296 6.01 -2.61 -32.84
CA ASN A 296 5.13 -1.74 -32.04
C ASN A 296 5.52 -1.70 -30.55
N ASN A 297 6.67 -2.27 -30.15
CA ASN A 297 7.13 -2.30 -28.75
C ASN A 297 6.09 -2.86 -27.75
N LEU A 298 5.30 -3.85 -28.17
CA LEU A 298 4.19 -4.44 -27.41
C LEU A 298 3.06 -3.46 -27.04
N GLU A 299 3.00 -2.30 -27.68
CA GLU A 299 1.92 -1.33 -27.53
C GLU A 299 0.76 -1.65 -28.48
N TYR A 300 -0.40 -1.04 -28.20
CA TYR A 300 -1.62 -1.15 -29.02
C TYR A 300 -2.10 -2.58 -29.22
N LEU A 301 -1.84 -3.50 -28.29
CA LEU A 301 -2.21 -4.91 -28.45
C LEU A 301 -3.71 -5.09 -28.66
N GLU A 302 -4.58 -4.22 -28.15
CA GLU A 302 -6.04 -4.28 -28.40
C GLU A 302 -6.35 -4.22 -29.90
N LEU A 303 -5.60 -3.40 -30.64
CA LEU A 303 -5.70 -3.34 -32.10
C LEU A 303 -5.28 -4.66 -32.76
N LEU A 304 -4.31 -5.39 -32.23
CA LEU A 304 -3.92 -6.70 -32.76
C LEU A 304 -5.05 -7.74 -32.65
N LYS A 305 -5.90 -7.62 -31.63
CA LYS A 305 -7.06 -8.51 -31.44
C LYS A 305 -8.24 -8.10 -32.33
N ASP A 306 -8.45 -6.79 -32.49
CA ASP A 306 -9.60 -6.27 -33.24
C ASP A 306 -9.35 -6.24 -34.75
N ASP A 307 -8.12 -5.89 -35.17
CA ASP A 307 -7.70 -5.76 -36.56
C ASP A 307 -6.17 -5.99 -36.71
N ARG A 308 -5.79 -7.26 -36.88
CA ARG A 308 -4.39 -7.68 -37.07
C ARG A 308 -3.74 -6.98 -38.26
N ASP A 309 -4.46 -6.81 -39.36
CA ASP A 309 -3.89 -6.25 -40.59
C ASP A 309 -3.57 -4.77 -40.39
N LEU A 310 -4.42 -4.03 -39.67
CA LEU A 310 -4.13 -2.65 -39.27
C LEU A 310 -2.97 -2.57 -38.26
N TYR A 311 -2.86 -3.53 -37.35
CA TYR A 311 -1.73 -3.63 -36.42
C TYR A 311 -0.38 -3.86 -37.14
N ILE A 312 -0.37 -4.71 -38.16
CA ILE A 312 0.80 -4.99 -39.02
C ILE A 312 1.08 -3.81 -39.95
N TRP A 313 0.05 -3.18 -40.49
CA TRP A 313 0.19 -1.97 -41.29
C TRP A 313 0.91 -0.87 -40.50
N LYS A 314 0.53 -0.70 -39.22
CA LYS A 314 1.19 0.25 -38.31
C LYS A 314 2.68 -0.08 -38.13
N ALA A 315 3.01 -1.35 -37.91
CA ALA A 315 4.39 -1.81 -37.77
C ALA A 315 5.22 -1.62 -39.06
N SER A 316 4.62 -1.87 -40.23
CA SER A 316 5.29 -1.89 -41.54
C SER A 316 5.50 -0.50 -42.16
N LYS A 317 4.82 0.54 -41.66
CA LYS A 317 4.87 1.91 -42.19
C LYS A 317 5.75 2.82 -41.33
N LYS A 318 7.06 2.57 -41.32
CA LYS A 318 8.07 3.45 -40.71
C LYS A 318 8.10 4.88 -41.30
N GLU A 319 7.48 5.12 -42.46
CA GLU A 319 7.56 6.37 -43.24
C GLU A 319 6.21 7.07 -43.56
N ALA A 320 5.12 6.78 -42.84
CA ALA A 320 3.83 7.46 -43.08
C ALA A 320 3.57 8.70 -42.20
N GLU A 321 4.57 9.22 -41.48
CA GLU A 321 4.44 10.45 -40.68
C GLU A 321 4.55 11.76 -41.49
N GLY A 322 4.49 11.69 -42.82
CA GLY A 322 4.80 12.83 -43.71
C GLY A 322 3.65 13.52 -44.45
N LYS A 323 2.40 13.02 -44.44
CA LYS A 323 1.28 13.65 -45.18
C LYS A 323 0.02 13.74 -44.32
N SER A 324 -0.48 14.96 -44.13
CA SER A 324 -1.68 15.26 -43.33
C SER A 324 -2.91 15.32 -44.23
N GLY A 325 -3.91 14.44 -44.04
CA GLY A 325 -5.13 14.41 -44.86
C GLY A 325 -6.25 15.31 -44.34
N ILE A 326 -7.07 15.88 -45.25
CA ILE A 326 -8.35 16.53 -44.94
C ILE A 326 -9.50 15.60 -45.36
N PHE A 327 -10.41 15.30 -44.43
CA PHE A 327 -11.66 14.59 -44.71
C PHE A 327 -12.81 15.59 -44.79
N ILE A 328 -13.65 15.54 -45.84
CA ILE A 328 -14.82 16.40 -45.97
C ILE A 328 -16.07 15.52 -45.85
N SER A 329 -16.81 15.68 -44.75
CA SER A 329 -18.08 14.99 -44.53
C SER A 329 -19.23 15.88 -45.00
N TYR A 330 -20.08 15.36 -45.89
CA TYR A 330 -21.16 16.11 -46.51
C TYR A 330 -22.32 15.18 -46.93
N SER A 331 -23.52 15.73 -47.09
CA SER A 331 -24.63 15.00 -47.72
C SER A 331 -24.53 15.12 -49.24
N HIS A 332 -24.79 14.05 -50.01
CA HIS A 332 -24.80 14.13 -51.48
C HIS A 332 -25.74 15.22 -52.04
N LYS A 333 -26.77 15.64 -51.28
CA LYS A 333 -27.64 16.77 -51.67
C LYS A 333 -26.97 18.15 -51.54
N ASP A 334 -25.82 18.23 -50.89
CA ASP A 334 -25.00 19.43 -50.70
C ASP A 334 -23.70 19.38 -51.51
N GLU A 335 -23.59 18.46 -52.47
CA GLU A 335 -22.39 18.23 -53.29
C GLU A 335 -21.86 19.50 -53.98
N VAL A 336 -22.76 20.39 -54.42
CA VAL A 336 -22.40 21.68 -55.02
C VAL A 336 -21.57 22.55 -54.07
N TRP A 337 -21.79 22.46 -52.76
CA TRP A 337 -21.03 23.22 -51.75
C TRP A 337 -19.68 22.58 -51.46
N LYS A 338 -19.62 21.24 -51.47
CA LYS A 338 -18.35 20.50 -51.40
C LYS A 338 -17.46 20.85 -52.59
N ASP A 339 -18.00 20.87 -53.81
CA ASP A 339 -17.24 21.19 -55.03
C ASP A 339 -16.63 22.60 -54.98
N ARG A 340 -17.37 23.58 -54.45
CA ARG A 340 -16.85 24.94 -54.23
C ARG A 340 -15.74 24.97 -53.19
N LEU A 341 -15.91 24.33 -52.04
CA LEU A 341 -14.87 24.27 -50.99
C LEU A 341 -13.61 23.54 -51.49
N VAL A 342 -13.77 22.42 -52.19
CA VAL A 342 -12.65 21.67 -52.78
C VAL A 342 -11.92 22.52 -53.81
N SER A 343 -12.60 23.37 -54.57
CA SER A 343 -11.95 24.29 -55.51
C SER A 343 -11.04 25.31 -54.79
N HIS A 344 -11.45 25.83 -53.62
CA HIS A 344 -10.60 26.70 -52.80
C HIS A 344 -9.45 25.93 -52.13
N LEU A 345 -9.70 24.74 -51.60
CA LEU A 345 -8.66 23.87 -51.02
C LEU A 345 -7.66 23.35 -52.09
N GLY A 346 -8.10 23.22 -53.34
CA GLY A 346 -7.28 22.80 -54.48
C GLY A 346 -6.19 23.80 -54.84
N VAL A 347 -6.37 25.08 -54.52
CA VAL A 347 -5.32 26.12 -54.62
C VAL A 347 -4.14 25.76 -53.70
N LEU A 348 -4.41 25.17 -52.53
CA LEU A 348 -3.42 24.84 -51.50
C LEU A 348 -2.74 23.47 -51.73
N GLN A 349 -3.24 22.64 -52.65
CA GLN A 349 -2.65 21.33 -52.96
C GLN A 349 -1.25 21.42 -53.58
N GLN A 350 -0.91 22.54 -54.24
CA GLN A 350 0.41 22.73 -54.86
C GLN A 350 1.46 23.32 -53.90
N GLU A 351 1.06 23.94 -52.79
CA GLU A 351 1.95 24.71 -51.91
C GLU A 351 2.19 24.02 -50.54
N VAL A 352 1.25 23.22 -50.00
CA VAL A 352 1.24 22.79 -48.56
C VAL A 352 1.18 21.27 -48.34
N PHE A 353 1.43 20.41 -49.34
CA PHE A 353 1.39 18.94 -49.17
C PHE A 353 0.06 18.39 -48.58
N LEU A 354 -1.08 18.88 -49.08
CA LEU A 354 -2.43 18.52 -48.62
C LEU A 354 -3.07 17.43 -49.50
N ASP A 355 -3.51 16.30 -48.92
CA ASP A 355 -4.38 15.32 -49.61
C ASP A 355 -5.84 15.57 -49.20
N VAL A 356 -6.65 16.02 -50.17
CA VAL A 356 -8.09 16.28 -50.00
C VAL A 356 -8.83 15.13 -50.65
N TRP A 357 -9.56 14.36 -49.85
CA TRP A 357 -10.28 13.16 -50.33
C TRP A 357 -11.79 13.42 -50.44
N ASP A 358 -12.40 12.89 -51.51
CA ASP A 358 -13.86 12.78 -51.66
C ASP A 358 -14.25 11.41 -52.25
N ASP A 359 -15.54 11.09 -52.12
CA ASP A 359 -16.21 9.85 -52.50
C ASP A 359 -16.16 9.51 -53.99
N ARG A 360 -15.80 10.45 -54.89
CA ARG A 360 -15.65 10.17 -56.33
C ARG A 360 -14.33 9.47 -56.69
N ARG A 361 -13.39 9.32 -55.73
CA ARG A 361 -12.13 8.56 -55.93
C ARG A 361 -12.29 7.04 -55.84
N ILE A 362 -13.52 6.56 -55.62
CA ILE A 362 -13.85 5.16 -55.49
C ILE A 362 -14.17 4.61 -56.89
N GLY A 363 -13.37 3.64 -57.36
CA GLY A 363 -13.53 3.04 -58.69
C GLY A 363 -14.77 2.15 -58.79
N ALA A 364 -15.30 1.94 -60.01
CA ALA A 364 -16.41 1.03 -60.23
C ALA A 364 -16.02 -0.42 -59.85
N GLY A 365 -16.63 -0.97 -58.79
CA GLY A 365 -16.35 -2.30 -58.25
C GLY A 365 -15.55 -2.32 -56.93
N GLU A 366 -15.13 -1.16 -56.41
CA GLU A 366 -14.47 -1.07 -55.11
C GLU A 366 -15.48 -0.97 -53.95
N ASP A 367 -15.14 -1.54 -52.78
CA ASP A 367 -15.92 -1.40 -51.55
C ASP A 367 -15.80 0.04 -51.01
N TRP A 368 -16.81 0.83 -51.35
CA TRP A 368 -16.87 2.25 -51.02
C TRP A 368 -16.85 2.51 -49.51
N TYR A 369 -17.31 1.57 -48.68
CA TYR A 369 -17.36 1.71 -47.23
C TYR A 369 -15.97 1.58 -46.59
N GLN A 370 -15.15 0.64 -47.06
CA GLN A 370 -13.78 0.45 -46.56
C GLN A 370 -12.87 1.64 -46.88
N LYS A 371 -12.98 2.21 -48.09
CA LYS A 371 -12.16 3.35 -48.51
C LYS A 371 -12.45 4.63 -47.70
N ILE A 372 -13.71 4.83 -47.29
CA ILE A 372 -14.11 5.91 -46.39
C ILE A 372 -13.45 5.73 -45.01
N LYS A 373 -13.46 4.51 -44.45
CA LYS A 373 -12.81 4.22 -43.15
C LYS A 373 -11.30 4.41 -43.19
N GLU A 374 -10.62 3.91 -44.22
CA GLU A 374 -9.18 4.11 -44.41
C GLU A 374 -8.78 5.59 -44.47
N THR A 375 -9.61 6.40 -45.13
CA THR A 375 -9.38 7.85 -45.26
C THR A 375 -9.68 8.58 -43.95
N LEU A 376 -10.76 8.20 -43.27
CA LEU A 376 -11.10 8.72 -41.95
C LEU A 376 -9.90 8.58 -41.02
N ILE A 377 -9.30 7.40 -40.91
CA ILE A 377 -8.14 7.12 -40.04
C ILE A 377 -6.91 8.02 -40.32
N ARG A 378 -6.73 8.47 -41.58
CA ARG A 378 -5.59 9.30 -42.00
C ARG A 378 -5.80 10.81 -41.83
N ALA A 379 -7.05 11.25 -41.65
CA ALA A 379 -7.38 12.66 -41.60
C ALA A 379 -6.89 13.31 -40.30
N ARG A 380 -6.29 14.50 -40.39
CA ARG A 380 -5.95 15.36 -39.24
C ARG A 380 -6.95 16.49 -39.05
N VAL A 381 -7.67 16.83 -40.12
CA VAL A 381 -8.80 17.77 -40.08
C VAL A 381 -10.00 17.13 -40.77
N ALA A 382 -11.18 17.20 -40.15
CA ALA A 382 -12.45 16.81 -40.74
C ALA A 382 -13.35 18.03 -40.88
N VAL A 383 -13.67 18.44 -42.10
CA VAL A 383 -14.60 19.55 -42.39
C VAL A 383 -16.02 18.99 -42.52
N LEU A 384 -16.94 19.46 -41.66
CA LEU A 384 -18.34 19.03 -41.69
C LEU A 384 -19.20 20.08 -42.39
N LEU A 385 -19.78 19.72 -43.53
CA LEU A 385 -20.68 20.57 -44.29
C LEU A 385 -22.13 20.40 -43.82
N VAL A 386 -22.53 21.22 -42.85
CA VAL A 386 -23.74 21.01 -42.06
C VAL A 386 -24.97 21.69 -42.68
N SER A 387 -25.96 20.86 -43.00
CA SER A 387 -27.29 21.20 -43.49
C SER A 387 -28.36 20.34 -42.80
N ALA A 388 -29.64 20.57 -43.10
CA ALA A 388 -30.70 19.68 -42.64
C ALA A 388 -30.56 18.24 -43.18
N ASP A 389 -30.06 18.08 -44.42
CA ASP A 389 -29.83 16.77 -45.03
C ASP A 389 -28.60 16.07 -44.43
N PHE A 390 -27.55 16.81 -44.05
CA PHE A 390 -26.41 16.29 -43.30
C PHE A 390 -26.85 15.75 -41.93
N LEU A 391 -27.60 16.54 -41.15
CA LEU A 391 -28.04 16.17 -39.81
C LEU A 391 -29.08 15.04 -39.79
N THR A 392 -29.69 14.71 -40.93
CA THR A 392 -30.69 13.63 -41.05
C THR A 392 -30.15 12.37 -41.74
N SER A 393 -28.92 12.40 -42.28
CA SER A 393 -28.27 11.24 -42.89
C SER A 393 -28.00 10.14 -41.86
N LYS A 394 -28.52 8.94 -42.10
CA LYS A 394 -28.31 7.78 -41.21
C LYS A 394 -26.86 7.34 -41.18
N PHE A 395 -26.22 7.25 -42.35
CA PHE A 395 -24.83 6.82 -42.51
C PHE A 395 -23.85 7.75 -41.79
N ILE A 396 -23.99 9.07 -41.98
CA ILE A 396 -23.13 10.06 -41.32
C ILE A 396 -23.29 9.96 -39.80
N ARG A 397 -24.51 9.78 -39.30
CA ARG A 397 -24.77 9.72 -37.85
C ARG A 397 -24.34 8.41 -37.18
N SER A 398 -24.45 7.27 -37.87
CA SER A 398 -24.12 5.96 -37.27
C SER A 398 -22.66 5.57 -37.50
N GLU A 399 -22.03 6.02 -38.58
CA GLU A 399 -20.70 5.56 -38.99
C GLU A 399 -19.63 6.67 -38.86
N GLU A 400 -19.84 7.81 -39.53
CA GLU A 400 -18.79 8.85 -39.63
C GLU A 400 -18.64 9.65 -38.32
N ILE A 401 -19.73 10.22 -37.79
CA ILE A 401 -19.69 11.10 -36.63
C ILE A 401 -19.13 10.41 -35.38
N PRO A 402 -19.50 9.16 -35.00
CA PRO A 402 -18.91 8.50 -33.85
C PRO A 402 -17.39 8.36 -33.99
N SER A 403 -16.91 7.94 -35.16
CA SER A 403 -15.49 7.77 -35.45
C SER A 403 -14.71 9.09 -35.42
N LEU A 404 -15.31 10.18 -35.92
CA LEU A 404 -14.70 11.51 -35.88
C LEU A 404 -14.66 12.09 -34.47
N LEU A 405 -15.73 11.92 -33.68
CA LEU A 405 -15.80 12.39 -32.30
C LEU A 405 -14.82 11.63 -31.41
N GLU A 406 -14.72 10.30 -31.55
CA GLU A 406 -13.77 9.49 -30.80
C GLU A 406 -12.32 9.90 -31.08
N ARG A 407 -11.99 10.20 -32.34
CA ARG A 407 -10.64 10.66 -32.71
C ARG A 407 -10.38 12.12 -32.31
N MET A 408 -11.42 12.95 -32.25
CA MET A 408 -11.32 14.29 -31.68
C MET A 408 -11.09 14.25 -30.17
N ASP A 409 -11.76 13.35 -29.45
CA ASP A 409 -11.58 13.13 -28.01
C ASP A 409 -10.18 12.59 -27.68
N ARG A 410 -9.56 11.86 -28.63
CA ARG A 410 -8.16 11.37 -28.56
C ARG A 410 -7.12 12.37 -29.07
N GLU A 411 -7.52 13.58 -29.46
CA GLU A 411 -6.66 14.64 -30.05
C GLU A 411 -5.99 14.29 -31.39
N GLU A 412 -6.44 13.24 -32.07
CA GLU A 412 -5.86 12.75 -33.34
C GLU A 412 -6.41 13.50 -34.57
N LEU A 413 -7.55 14.19 -34.42
CA LEU A 413 -8.30 14.84 -35.49
C LEU A 413 -8.95 16.13 -34.96
N ARG A 414 -8.90 17.23 -35.73
CA ARG A 414 -9.73 18.42 -35.48
C ARG A 414 -10.98 18.43 -36.35
N ILE A 415 -12.15 18.59 -35.73
CA ILE A 415 -13.41 18.76 -36.45
C ILE A 415 -13.66 20.25 -36.73
N TYR A 416 -13.99 20.58 -37.98
CA TYR A 416 -14.22 21.93 -38.47
C TYR A 416 -15.65 22.07 -39.03
N PRO A 417 -16.62 22.53 -38.21
CA PRO A 417 -18.03 22.54 -38.62
C PRO A 417 -18.43 23.82 -39.36
N VAL A 418 -18.95 23.65 -40.58
CA VAL A 418 -19.37 24.73 -41.49
C VAL A 418 -20.87 24.66 -41.73
N ILE A 419 -21.62 25.71 -41.37
CA ILE A 419 -23.07 25.75 -41.59
C ILE A 419 -23.37 26.22 -43.02
N LEU A 420 -23.86 25.32 -43.85
CA LEU A 420 -24.21 25.63 -45.24
C LEU A 420 -25.58 26.30 -45.35
N LYS A 421 -26.61 25.71 -44.74
CA LYS A 421 -28.02 26.12 -44.84
C LYS A 421 -28.66 26.29 -43.46
N PRO A 422 -29.72 27.11 -43.33
CA PRO A 422 -30.49 27.18 -42.08
C PRO A 422 -30.97 25.79 -41.65
N CYS A 423 -30.57 25.35 -40.45
CA CYS A 423 -30.95 24.05 -39.90
C CYS A 423 -30.99 24.06 -38.37
N ALA A 424 -31.67 23.07 -37.78
CA ALA A 424 -31.89 22.96 -36.34
C ALA A 424 -30.66 22.47 -35.54
N TRP A 425 -29.46 22.91 -35.93
CA TRP A 425 -28.19 22.43 -35.38
C TRP A 425 -28.03 22.70 -33.88
N LYS A 426 -28.66 23.76 -33.35
CA LYS A 426 -28.67 24.10 -31.91
C LYS A 426 -29.29 23.03 -31.03
N HIS A 427 -30.10 22.13 -31.60
CA HIS A 427 -30.71 21.02 -30.87
C HIS A 427 -29.86 19.74 -30.88
N VAL A 428 -28.73 19.73 -31.60
CA VAL A 428 -27.82 18.58 -31.67
C VAL A 428 -26.72 18.77 -30.61
N LYS A 429 -26.85 18.07 -29.48
CA LYS A 429 -26.03 18.29 -28.26
C LYS A 429 -24.52 18.31 -28.49
N TRP A 430 -23.98 17.40 -29.29
CA TRP A 430 -22.54 17.32 -29.57
C TRP A 430 -22.06 18.46 -30.47
N PHE A 431 -22.92 18.90 -31.39
CA PHE A 431 -22.61 19.95 -32.35
C PHE A 431 -22.79 21.36 -31.76
N ALA A 432 -23.76 21.56 -30.87
CA ALA A 432 -24.07 22.84 -30.24
C ALA A 432 -22.95 23.38 -29.32
N ARG A 433 -21.98 22.53 -28.96
CA ARG A 433 -20.82 22.86 -28.12
C ARG A 433 -19.58 23.26 -28.93
N MET A 434 -19.63 23.14 -30.27
CA MET A 434 -18.48 23.40 -31.15
C MET A 434 -18.50 24.84 -31.70
N ASN A 435 -17.31 25.40 -31.94
CA ASN A 435 -17.17 26.70 -32.60
C ASN A 435 -17.47 26.57 -34.11
N LEU A 436 -18.48 27.29 -34.57
CA LEU A 436 -18.99 27.19 -35.94
C LEU A 436 -18.31 28.15 -36.90
N ARG A 437 -18.43 27.84 -38.19
CA ARG A 437 -18.14 28.77 -39.28
C ARG A 437 -19.34 28.96 -40.20
N PRO A 438 -19.65 30.21 -40.61
CA PRO A 438 -19.09 31.49 -40.14
C PRO A 438 -19.30 31.76 -38.63
N LYS A 439 -18.42 32.56 -38.01
CA LYS A 439 -18.39 32.80 -36.54
C LYS A 439 -19.65 33.49 -36.01
N ASP A 440 -20.40 34.18 -36.86
CA ASP A 440 -21.68 34.81 -36.50
C ASP A 440 -22.87 33.83 -36.54
N GLY A 441 -22.63 32.56 -36.89
CA GLY A 441 -23.63 31.50 -36.93
C GLY A 441 -24.61 31.62 -38.10
N LYS A 442 -24.40 32.54 -39.04
CA LYS A 442 -25.23 32.65 -40.25
C LYS A 442 -24.82 31.60 -41.28
N PRO A 443 -25.77 30.92 -41.94
CA PRO A 443 -25.44 29.96 -42.98
C PRO A 443 -24.75 30.61 -44.18
N ILE A 444 -23.75 29.93 -44.77
CA ILE A 444 -23.05 30.41 -45.97
C ILE A 444 -24.04 30.70 -47.11
N SER A 445 -25.13 29.93 -47.24
CA SER A 445 -26.15 30.14 -48.26
C SER A 445 -26.91 31.47 -48.17
N SER A 446 -26.70 32.27 -47.12
CA SER A 446 -27.35 33.58 -46.95
C SER A 446 -26.60 34.75 -47.61
N GLY A 447 -25.36 34.52 -48.06
CA GLY A 447 -24.54 35.52 -48.77
C GLY A 447 -24.83 35.62 -50.27
N ASN A 448 -24.41 36.72 -50.90
CA ASN A 448 -24.30 36.79 -52.35
C ASN A 448 -23.08 35.99 -52.85
N VAL A 449 -22.95 35.77 -54.16
CA VAL A 449 -21.88 34.93 -54.74
C VAL A 449 -20.48 35.36 -54.27
N HIS A 450 -20.20 36.66 -54.22
CA HIS A 450 -18.93 37.18 -53.74
C HIS A 450 -18.69 36.90 -52.25
N GLN A 451 -19.71 37.02 -51.42
CA GLN A 451 -19.60 36.74 -49.98
C GLN A 451 -19.37 35.25 -49.72
N ILE A 452 -20.05 34.38 -50.47
CA ILE A 452 -19.90 32.92 -50.36
C ILE A 452 -18.45 32.50 -50.67
N ASP A 453 -17.89 32.98 -51.77
CA ASP A 453 -16.53 32.60 -52.17
C ASP A 453 -15.47 33.21 -51.23
N ALA A 454 -15.72 34.40 -50.66
CA ALA A 454 -14.86 35.00 -49.64
C ALA A 454 -14.87 34.21 -48.31
N ASP A 455 -16.04 33.76 -47.88
CA ASP A 455 -16.19 32.94 -46.66
C ASP A 455 -15.54 31.55 -46.85
N LEU A 456 -15.69 30.93 -48.03
CA LEU A 456 -15.06 29.65 -48.35
C LEU A 456 -13.54 29.76 -48.50
N ALA A 457 -13.01 30.85 -49.06
CA ALA A 457 -11.58 31.12 -49.09
C ALA A 457 -11.00 31.27 -47.67
N THR A 458 -11.70 32.02 -46.79
CA THR A 458 -11.31 32.18 -45.38
C THR A 458 -11.29 30.83 -44.66
N ILE A 459 -12.29 29.98 -44.90
CA ILE A 459 -12.35 28.62 -44.34
C ILE A 459 -11.17 27.77 -44.83
N ALA A 460 -10.79 27.88 -46.11
CA ALA A 460 -9.64 27.17 -46.65
C ALA A 460 -8.32 27.60 -45.98
N ASP A 461 -8.12 28.91 -45.76
CA ASP A 461 -6.95 29.45 -45.06
C ASP A 461 -6.89 29.00 -43.59
N GLU A 462 -8.03 29.01 -42.89
CA GLU A 462 -8.12 28.53 -41.50
C GLU A 462 -7.80 27.03 -41.39
N VAL A 463 -8.27 26.22 -42.34
CA VAL A 463 -7.97 24.78 -42.40
C VAL A 463 -6.50 24.53 -42.71
N ALA A 464 -5.87 25.33 -43.58
CA ALA A 464 -4.44 25.26 -43.87
C ALA A 464 -3.58 25.59 -42.63
N ALA A 465 -3.90 26.68 -41.93
CA ALA A 465 -3.19 27.09 -40.73
C ALA A 465 -3.24 26.03 -39.61
N ILE A 466 -4.36 25.31 -39.49
CA ILE A 466 -4.49 24.20 -38.55
C ILE A 466 -3.49 23.07 -38.89
N ILE A 467 -3.28 22.80 -40.18
CA ILE A 467 -2.40 21.73 -40.67
C ILE A 467 -0.92 22.14 -40.58
N GLU A 468 -0.61 23.42 -40.78
CA GLU A 468 0.76 23.96 -40.69
C GLU A 468 1.24 24.21 -39.25
N SER A 469 0.34 24.32 -38.27
CA SER A 469 0.71 24.59 -36.88
C SER A 469 1.50 23.43 -36.24
N LYS A 470 2.84 23.54 -36.22
CA LYS A 470 3.68 22.89 -35.21
C LYS A 470 3.46 23.59 -33.86
N THR A 471 3.49 22.81 -32.79
CA THR A 471 3.40 23.15 -31.35
C THR A 471 3.73 24.63 -31.01
N PRO A 472 2.91 25.31 -30.18
CA PRO A 472 2.97 26.76 -29.99
C PRO A 472 4.33 27.23 -29.45
N LYS A 473 4.96 28.16 -30.18
CA LYS A 473 6.14 28.91 -29.74
C LYS A 473 5.71 30.11 -28.89
N THR A 474 6.37 30.18 -27.75
CA THR A 474 6.29 31.13 -26.65
C THR A 474 6.44 32.59 -27.08
N LEU A 475 5.59 33.46 -26.52
CA LEU A 475 5.85 34.88 -26.30
C LEU A 475 6.70 35.02 -25.03
N LEU A 476 7.95 35.46 -25.13
CA LEU A 476 8.68 36.03 -24.00
C LEU A 476 9.59 37.18 -24.49
N GLU A 477 9.07 38.39 -24.37
CA GLU A 477 9.88 39.55 -24.03
C GLU A 477 9.66 39.85 -22.54
N THR A 478 10.73 39.81 -21.73
CA THR A 478 11.20 40.88 -20.81
C THR A 478 12.06 40.35 -19.64
N SER A 479 13.29 40.86 -19.62
CA SER A 479 14.19 41.25 -18.51
C SER A 479 14.45 40.36 -17.27
N SER A 480 15.76 40.06 -17.11
CA SER A 480 16.59 40.04 -15.89
C SER A 480 16.60 38.84 -14.94
N ILE A 481 15.73 37.86 -15.08
CA ILE A 481 15.76 36.64 -14.25
C ILE A 481 16.18 35.48 -15.13
N ASP A 482 17.23 34.75 -14.74
CA ASP A 482 17.61 33.47 -15.37
C ASP A 482 16.49 32.47 -15.09
N PRO A 483 15.61 32.15 -16.07
CA PRO A 483 14.43 31.35 -15.81
C PRO A 483 14.80 29.88 -15.54
N GLN A 484 16.07 29.49 -15.74
CA GLN A 484 16.58 28.13 -15.61
C GLN A 484 16.79 27.67 -14.16
N LYS A 485 16.61 28.56 -13.17
CA LYS A 485 16.83 28.25 -11.75
C LYS A 485 15.70 28.78 -10.88
N ILE A 486 15.43 28.07 -9.79
CA ILE A 486 14.51 28.53 -8.74
C ILE A 486 15.10 29.80 -8.09
N PRO A 487 14.41 30.96 -8.12
CA PRO A 487 14.92 32.21 -7.56
C PRO A 487 15.23 32.10 -6.07
N GLN A 488 16.35 32.68 -5.63
CA GLN A 488 16.76 32.64 -4.22
C GLN A 488 15.71 33.29 -3.30
N GLU A 489 15.10 34.40 -3.74
CA GLU A 489 14.00 35.07 -3.02
C GLU A 489 12.81 34.12 -2.78
N TYR A 490 12.48 33.26 -3.74
CA TYR A 490 11.42 32.26 -3.56
C TYR A 490 11.80 31.17 -2.57
N LYS A 491 13.06 30.72 -2.57
CA LYS A 491 13.55 29.74 -1.58
C LYS A 491 13.49 30.30 -0.16
N ASP A 492 13.89 31.56 0.01
CA ASP A 492 13.85 32.22 1.32
C ASP A 492 12.41 32.48 1.78
N TRP A 493 11.50 32.84 0.85
CA TRP A 493 10.07 32.95 1.13
C TRP A 493 9.45 31.61 1.56
N VAL A 494 9.76 30.51 0.87
CA VAL A 494 9.30 29.16 1.27
C VAL A 494 9.79 28.81 2.68
N ARG A 495 11.06 29.11 2.99
CA ARG A 495 11.62 28.89 4.32
C ARG A 495 10.91 29.76 5.36
N GLU A 496 10.64 31.03 5.10
CA GLU A 496 9.96 31.91 6.06
C GLU A 496 8.52 31.48 6.36
N TYR A 497 7.74 31.15 5.33
CA TYR A 497 6.30 30.90 5.47
C TYR A 497 5.93 29.44 5.77
N TYR A 498 6.81 28.48 5.47
CA TYR A 498 6.48 27.05 5.55
C TYR A 498 7.44 26.22 6.39
N SER A 499 8.47 26.79 7.02
CA SER A 499 9.42 26.01 7.85
C SER A 499 8.95 25.77 9.28
N THR A 500 7.93 26.46 9.79
CA THR A 500 7.50 26.34 11.20
C THR A 500 6.06 25.86 11.35
N ILE A 501 5.84 25.03 12.38
CA ILE A 501 4.52 24.73 12.93
C ILE A 501 4.40 25.41 14.30
N SER A 502 3.37 26.21 14.50
CA SER A 502 3.08 26.85 15.78
C SER A 502 2.21 25.95 16.66
N TYR A 503 2.68 25.68 17.89
CA TYR A 503 1.91 25.00 18.94
C TYR A 503 1.68 25.97 20.11
N ASP A 504 0.43 26.24 20.47
CA ASP A 504 0.10 27.05 21.65
C ASP A 504 0.23 26.22 22.92
N GLN A 505 0.90 26.75 23.95
CA GLN A 505 0.95 26.07 25.25
C GLN A 505 -0.43 26.04 25.91
N LEU A 506 -0.76 24.89 26.51
CA LEU A 506 -2.07 24.55 27.09
C LEU A 506 -2.42 25.26 28.41
N ALA A 507 -1.79 26.39 28.70
CA ALA A 507 -2.10 27.20 29.86
C ALA A 507 -2.59 28.59 29.41
N LYS A 508 -3.71 29.03 29.98
CA LYS A 508 -4.24 30.39 29.88
C LYS A 508 -3.08 31.41 29.84
N LYS A 509 -2.91 32.06 28.68
CA LYS A 509 -1.82 33.02 28.33
C LYS A 509 -0.41 32.39 28.34
N GLY A 510 0.00 31.79 27.23
CA GLY A 510 1.38 31.33 27.00
C GLY A 510 1.90 31.72 25.62
N GLU A 511 3.22 31.89 25.51
CA GLU A 511 3.93 32.14 24.24
C GLU A 511 3.73 30.98 23.25
N VAL A 512 3.59 31.32 21.97
CA VAL A 512 3.54 30.35 20.86
C VAL A 512 4.89 29.62 20.81
N LEU A 513 4.89 28.28 20.79
CA LEU A 513 6.10 27.48 20.55
C LEU A 513 6.25 27.23 19.05
N PRO A 514 7.13 27.97 18.33
CA PRO A 514 7.45 27.65 16.94
C PRO A 514 8.37 26.43 16.90
N VAL A 515 7.92 25.36 16.24
CA VAL A 515 8.70 24.14 16.03
C VAL A 515 9.07 24.03 14.56
N GLN A 516 10.34 23.75 14.27
CA GLN A 516 10.82 23.58 12.91
C GLN A 516 10.22 22.31 12.28
N LEU A 517 9.48 22.48 11.20
CA LEU A 517 8.78 21.41 10.47
C LEU A 517 9.74 20.29 10.05
N LEU A 518 10.91 20.65 9.49
CA LEU A 518 11.89 19.67 9.03
C LEU A 518 12.49 18.82 10.17
N GLU A 519 12.49 19.35 11.40
CA GLU A 519 13.04 18.64 12.57
C GLU A 519 12.04 17.64 13.15
N VAL A 520 10.74 17.86 12.95
CA VAL A 520 9.66 17.07 13.55
C VAL A 520 8.88 16.22 12.55
N TYR A 521 9.03 16.46 11.26
CA TYR A 521 8.32 15.70 10.23
C TYR A 521 8.67 14.20 10.26
N ILE A 522 7.61 13.39 10.14
CA ILE A 522 7.67 11.95 9.96
C ILE A 522 7.01 11.60 8.62
N PRO A 523 7.66 10.78 7.76
CA PRO A 523 7.06 10.31 6.52
C PRO A 523 5.73 9.58 6.77
N LEU A 524 4.68 10.05 6.10
CA LEU A 524 3.33 9.47 6.19
C LEU A 524 3.22 8.26 5.27
N GLU A 525 2.57 7.20 5.74
CA GLU A 525 2.20 6.08 4.87
C GLU A 525 0.96 6.43 4.07
N THR A 526 0.97 6.02 2.80
CA THR A 526 -0.20 6.12 1.95
C THR A 526 -0.56 4.75 1.40
N ALA A 527 -1.83 4.43 1.25
CA ALA A 527 -2.29 3.16 0.70
C ALA A 527 -3.20 3.40 -0.51
N ASN A 528 -3.30 2.40 -1.39
CA ASN A 528 -4.34 2.40 -2.42
C ASN A 528 -5.66 1.90 -1.81
N PRO A 529 -6.71 2.74 -1.74
CA PRO A 529 -7.96 2.39 -1.08
C PRO A 529 -8.74 1.26 -1.77
N PHE A 530 -8.56 1.06 -3.07
CA PHE A 530 -9.19 -0.06 -3.79
C PHE A 530 -8.60 -1.41 -3.35
N HIS A 531 -7.27 -1.46 -3.24
CA HIS A 531 -6.53 -2.63 -2.76
C HIS A 531 -6.92 -2.99 -1.32
N LYS A 532 -7.04 -1.97 -0.44
CA LYS A 532 -7.46 -2.14 0.96
C LYS A 532 -8.89 -2.66 1.09
N ALA A 533 -9.82 -2.15 0.28
CA ALA A 533 -11.21 -2.59 0.28
C ALA A 533 -11.37 -4.04 -0.23
N GLU A 534 -10.54 -4.45 -1.20
CA GLU A 534 -10.49 -5.82 -1.70
C GLU A 534 -9.91 -6.78 -0.65
N MET A 535 -8.82 -6.40 0.03
CA MET A 535 -8.26 -7.14 1.17
C MET A 535 -9.25 -7.31 2.32
N LEU A 536 -9.99 -6.26 2.69
CA LEU A 536 -11.02 -6.33 3.75
C LEU A 536 -12.24 -7.18 3.34
N ARG A 537 -12.61 -7.18 2.06
CA ARG A 537 -13.67 -8.05 1.52
C ARG A 537 -13.23 -9.51 1.56
N MET A 538 -11.98 -9.79 1.20
CA MET A 538 -11.39 -11.12 1.27
C MET A 538 -11.27 -11.62 2.73
N SER A 539 -11.01 -10.73 3.69
CA SER A 539 -10.95 -11.08 5.12
C SER A 539 -12.33 -11.31 5.73
N LYS A 540 -13.36 -10.54 5.35
CA LYS A 540 -14.74 -10.72 5.85
C LYS A 540 -15.48 -11.90 5.20
N ALA A 541 -15.08 -12.31 4.01
CA ALA A 541 -15.65 -13.48 3.33
C ALA A 541 -15.13 -14.82 3.89
N ARG A 542 -14.11 -14.82 4.75
CA ARG A 542 -13.49 -16.02 5.33
C ARG A 542 -13.68 -16.01 6.86
N GLY A 543 -14.62 -16.83 7.36
CA GLY A 543 -14.77 -17.10 8.78
C GLY A 543 -13.60 -17.89 9.38
N GLU A 544 -13.56 -17.96 10.71
CA GLU A 544 -12.46 -18.29 11.65
C GLU A 544 -11.71 -19.65 11.51
N GLU A 545 -11.95 -20.47 10.50
CA GLU A 545 -11.22 -21.73 10.32
C GLU A 545 -10.14 -21.60 9.23
N SER A 546 -8.96 -21.12 9.60
CA SER A 546 -7.66 -21.53 9.03
C SER A 546 -6.60 -20.46 9.33
N ARG A 547 -5.91 -20.60 10.47
CA ARG A 547 -4.63 -19.88 10.69
C ARG A 547 -3.42 -20.81 10.78
N LEU A 548 -3.60 -22.12 10.56
CA LEU A 548 -2.53 -23.12 10.72
C LEU A 548 -2.19 -23.92 9.45
N VAL A 549 -2.82 -23.64 8.31
CA VAL A 549 -2.42 -24.19 6.99
C VAL A 549 -1.82 -23.11 6.06
N LEU A 550 -1.89 -21.84 6.46
CA LEU A 550 -1.59 -20.70 5.59
C LEU A 550 -0.22 -20.06 5.85
N LYS A 551 0.85 -20.87 5.78
CA LYS A 551 2.18 -20.34 5.44
C LYS A 551 2.66 -20.84 4.07
N ASP A 552 2.11 -21.96 3.59
CA ASP A 552 2.51 -22.57 2.31
C ASP A 552 1.55 -22.23 1.15
N GLU A 553 0.32 -21.74 1.41
CA GLU A 553 -0.65 -21.40 0.35
C GLU A 553 -0.74 -19.88 0.03
N LEU A 554 -0.15 -19.01 0.84
CA LEU A 554 -0.09 -17.55 0.59
C LEU A 554 0.97 -17.14 -0.45
N GLU A 555 1.77 -18.07 -0.95
CA GLU A 555 2.69 -17.83 -2.06
C GLU A 555 2.02 -17.99 -3.46
N GLY A 556 0.72 -18.32 -3.51
CA GLY A 556 -0.01 -18.68 -4.74
C GLY A 556 -0.88 -17.60 -5.41
N GLU A 557 -1.31 -16.54 -4.69
CA GLU A 557 -2.24 -15.52 -5.17
C GLU A 557 -1.54 -14.15 -5.35
N ALA A 558 -1.02 -13.88 -6.55
CA ALA A 558 -0.25 -12.68 -6.90
C ALA A 558 -1.03 -11.67 -7.78
N ASP A 559 -2.32 -11.47 -7.53
CA ASP A 559 -3.11 -10.40 -8.18
C ASP A 559 -3.15 -9.09 -7.36
N LEU A 560 -2.46 -9.02 -6.23
CA LEU A 560 -2.34 -7.83 -5.38
C LEU A 560 -0.88 -7.32 -5.41
N LYS A 561 -0.52 -6.59 -6.46
CA LYS A 561 0.87 -6.21 -6.81
C LYS A 561 1.27 -4.76 -6.49
N GLU A 562 0.46 -4.00 -5.75
CA GLU A 562 0.94 -2.78 -5.11
C GLU A 562 1.25 -3.09 -3.64
N PRO A 563 2.37 -2.60 -3.08
CA PRO A 563 2.59 -2.71 -1.64
C PRO A 563 1.42 -2.04 -0.90
N ALA A 564 1.07 -2.59 0.28
CA ALA A 564 0.01 -2.03 1.12
C ALA A 564 0.26 -0.55 1.47
N THR A 565 1.54 -0.14 1.44
CA THR A 565 2.02 1.22 1.68
C THR A 565 2.84 1.73 0.50
N ILE A 566 2.58 2.96 0.07
CA ILE A 566 3.14 3.63 -1.11
C ILE A 566 3.95 4.84 -0.62
N ASP A 567 5.20 4.91 -1.05
CA ASP A 567 6.03 6.11 -0.90
C ASP A 567 5.55 7.19 -1.87
N LEU A 568 4.98 8.26 -1.32
CA LEU A 568 4.38 9.34 -2.09
C LEU A 568 5.43 10.14 -2.90
N GLU A 569 6.64 10.32 -2.38
CA GLU A 569 7.71 11.03 -3.13
C GLU A 569 8.16 10.21 -4.34
N ALA A 570 8.30 8.90 -4.17
CA ALA A 570 8.61 7.99 -5.26
C ALA A 570 7.47 7.94 -6.30
N LEU A 571 6.22 7.99 -5.85
CA LEU A 571 5.04 8.02 -6.72
C LEU A 571 4.97 9.34 -7.52
N LEU A 572 5.22 10.49 -6.87
CA LEU A 572 5.32 11.80 -7.54
C LEU A 572 6.43 11.84 -8.60
N GLY A 573 7.47 11.02 -8.45
CA GLY A 573 8.50 10.85 -9.48
C GLY A 573 7.99 10.16 -10.76
N ARG A 574 7.00 9.27 -10.64
CA ARG A 574 6.53 8.40 -11.72
C ARG A 574 5.20 8.83 -12.34
N GLU A 575 4.30 9.40 -11.53
CA GLU A 575 2.92 9.71 -11.95
C GLU A 575 2.70 11.20 -12.15
N ASP A 576 1.94 11.55 -13.19
CA ASP A 576 1.70 12.95 -13.56
C ASP A 576 0.72 13.66 -12.62
N CYS A 577 -0.22 12.94 -12.01
CA CYS A 577 -1.20 13.51 -11.08
C CYS A 577 -1.60 12.52 -10.00
N ILE A 578 -1.52 12.93 -8.74
CA ILE A 578 -1.92 12.16 -7.56
C ILE A 578 -3.00 12.91 -6.79
N LEU A 579 -4.09 12.20 -6.48
CA LEU A 579 -5.15 12.67 -5.60
C LEU A 579 -4.94 12.06 -4.21
N LEU A 580 -4.53 12.86 -3.23
CA LEU A 580 -4.25 12.44 -1.87
C LEU A 580 -5.44 12.66 -0.94
N ARG A 581 -6.07 11.57 -0.53
CA ARG A 581 -7.16 11.50 0.45
C ARG A 581 -6.61 11.36 1.85
N GLY A 582 -7.20 12.06 2.81
CA GLY A 582 -6.93 11.80 4.22
C GLY A 582 -8.00 12.41 5.11
N LYS A 583 -8.30 11.76 6.24
CA LYS A 583 -9.21 12.29 7.26
C LYS A 583 -8.69 13.59 7.87
N ALA A 584 -9.51 14.25 8.68
CA ALA A 584 -9.10 15.44 9.42
C ALA A 584 -7.89 15.12 10.32
N GLY A 585 -6.87 16.01 10.34
CA GLY A 585 -5.70 15.87 11.21
C GLY A 585 -4.58 14.93 10.71
N MET A 586 -4.75 14.25 9.57
CA MET A 586 -3.75 13.29 9.03
C MET A 586 -2.48 13.93 8.43
N GLY A 587 -2.31 15.26 8.47
CA GLY A 587 -1.07 15.90 8.03
C GLY A 587 -0.92 16.20 6.52
N LYS A 588 -2.01 16.22 5.73
CA LYS A 588 -2.00 16.58 4.29
C LYS A 588 -1.25 17.89 3.98
N THR A 589 -1.67 18.99 4.62
CA THR A 589 -1.04 20.31 4.48
C THR A 589 0.41 20.31 4.98
N THR A 590 0.70 19.56 6.05
CA THR A 590 2.05 19.42 6.62
C THR A 590 3.01 18.77 5.63
N LEU A 591 2.56 17.72 4.94
CA LEU A 591 3.30 17.04 3.88
C LEU A 591 3.60 17.97 2.69
N ILE A 592 2.62 18.74 2.20
CA ILE A 592 2.85 19.69 1.10
C ILE A 592 3.90 20.74 1.46
N LYS A 593 3.81 21.30 2.68
CA LYS A 593 4.83 22.24 3.20
C LYS A 593 6.20 21.58 3.33
N HIS A 594 6.26 20.31 3.75
CA HIS A 594 7.50 19.56 3.83
C HIS A 594 8.16 19.41 2.45
N LEU A 595 7.41 18.97 1.44
CA LEU A 595 7.88 18.82 0.06
C LEU A 595 8.42 20.14 -0.51
N ALA A 596 7.72 21.26 -0.29
CA ALA A 596 8.20 22.57 -0.74
C ALA A 596 9.55 22.94 -0.11
N ASN A 597 9.73 22.69 1.20
CA ASN A 597 10.99 22.96 1.89
C ASN A 597 12.13 22.03 1.44
N THR A 598 11.87 20.71 1.27
CA THR A 598 12.90 19.76 0.87
C THR A 598 13.34 19.96 -0.58
N ILE A 599 12.42 20.29 -1.49
CA ILE A 599 12.74 20.57 -2.89
C ILE A 599 13.54 21.88 -3.01
N THR A 600 13.07 22.97 -2.40
CA THR A 600 13.80 24.26 -2.45
C THR A 600 15.14 24.23 -1.72
N GLY A 601 15.24 23.43 -0.65
CA GLY A 601 16.46 23.18 0.12
C GLY A 601 17.43 22.17 -0.51
N GLY A 602 16.99 21.39 -1.51
CA GLY A 602 17.81 20.40 -2.21
C GLY A 602 18.05 19.10 -1.44
N SER A 603 17.21 18.79 -0.44
CA SER A 603 17.28 17.60 0.42
C SER A 603 16.22 16.53 0.11
N CYS A 604 15.45 16.69 -0.98
CA CYS A 604 14.44 15.75 -1.44
C CYS A 604 15.03 14.54 -2.21
N GLN A 605 14.20 13.53 -2.51
CA GLN A 605 14.57 12.42 -3.40
C GLN A 605 15.13 12.93 -4.75
N SER A 606 16.07 12.19 -5.33
CA SER A 606 16.77 12.58 -6.57
C SER A 606 15.84 12.85 -7.76
N SER A 607 14.65 12.26 -7.79
CA SER A 607 13.63 12.45 -8.83
C SER A 607 12.99 13.85 -8.84
N LEU A 608 12.85 14.49 -7.67
CA LEU A 608 12.16 15.78 -7.51
C LEU A 608 13.13 16.97 -7.32
N ARG A 609 14.44 16.72 -7.31
CA ARG A 609 15.48 17.72 -6.99
C ARG A 609 15.48 18.95 -7.91
N ASP A 610 15.09 18.77 -9.16
CA ASP A 610 15.09 19.84 -10.18
C ASP A 610 13.69 20.40 -10.46
N TYR A 611 12.69 20.05 -9.65
CA TYR A 611 11.34 20.56 -9.82
C TYR A 611 11.14 21.92 -9.13
N LEU A 612 10.33 22.79 -9.74
CA LEU A 612 9.79 24.00 -9.12
C LEU A 612 8.50 23.63 -8.36
N PRO A 613 8.49 23.65 -7.02
CA PRO A 613 7.25 23.47 -6.27
C PRO A 613 6.41 24.73 -6.36
N VAL A 614 5.16 24.62 -6.79
CA VAL A 614 4.18 25.71 -6.84
C VAL A 614 2.99 25.32 -5.97
N MET A 615 2.83 25.99 -4.82
CA MET A 615 1.76 25.70 -3.87
C MET A 615 0.55 26.61 -4.08
N VAL A 616 -0.63 26.02 -4.07
CA VAL A 616 -1.92 26.71 -4.22
C VAL A 616 -2.86 26.24 -3.13
N PHE A 617 -3.08 27.07 -2.11
CA PHE A 617 -4.08 26.84 -1.07
C PHE A 617 -5.46 27.17 -1.60
N LEU A 618 -6.31 26.16 -1.76
CA LEU A 618 -7.57 26.30 -2.46
C LEU A 618 -8.56 27.21 -1.72
N LYS A 619 -8.50 27.26 -0.37
CA LYS A 619 -9.27 28.21 0.46
C LYS A 619 -9.10 29.69 0.07
N ASP A 620 -7.90 30.06 -0.36
CA ASP A 620 -7.57 31.44 -0.74
C ASP A 620 -7.74 31.63 -2.25
N PHE A 621 -7.47 30.58 -3.02
CA PHE A 621 -7.56 30.58 -4.48
C PHE A 621 -9.00 30.79 -4.96
N TRP A 622 -10.00 30.14 -4.34
CA TRP A 622 -11.39 30.29 -4.77
C TRP A 622 -11.93 31.71 -4.52
N LEU A 623 -11.42 32.41 -3.50
CA LEU A 623 -11.75 33.82 -3.26
C LEU A 623 -11.25 34.71 -4.41
N VAL A 624 -10.02 34.48 -4.88
CA VAL A 624 -9.45 35.18 -6.04
C VAL A 624 -10.24 34.86 -7.31
N TYR A 625 -10.59 33.59 -7.54
CA TYR A 625 -11.44 33.17 -8.65
C TYR A 625 -12.77 33.92 -8.67
N ARG A 626 -13.43 34.04 -7.51
CA ARG A 626 -14.69 34.76 -7.38
C ARG A 626 -14.52 36.26 -7.69
N GLU A 627 -13.50 36.90 -7.13
CA GLU A 627 -13.20 38.31 -7.39
C GLU A 627 -12.95 38.57 -8.88
N GLU A 628 -12.12 37.75 -9.54
CA GLU A 628 -11.81 37.91 -10.96
C GLU A 628 -13.02 37.61 -11.86
N MET A 629 -13.82 36.57 -11.54
CA MET A 629 -15.07 36.28 -12.26
C MET A 629 -16.08 37.43 -12.21
N THR A 630 -16.08 38.25 -11.16
CA THR A 630 -16.93 39.44 -11.13
C THR A 630 -16.42 40.57 -12.03
N LYS A 631 -15.11 40.62 -12.30
CA LYS A 631 -14.48 41.64 -13.15
C LYS A 631 -14.54 41.27 -14.65
N SER A 632 -14.38 39.99 -14.98
CA SER A 632 -14.39 39.50 -16.36
C SER A 632 -15.75 38.94 -16.77
N ARG A 633 -16.36 39.47 -17.85
CA ARG A 633 -17.66 39.00 -18.39
C ARG A 633 -17.55 37.67 -19.20
N GLY A 634 -16.67 36.73 -18.83
CA GLY A 634 -16.41 35.49 -19.60
C GLY A 634 -15.54 34.45 -18.86
N LYS A 635 -15.22 33.32 -19.54
CA LYS A 635 -14.38 32.23 -19.00
C LYS A 635 -12.94 32.73 -18.78
N ILE A 636 -12.38 32.54 -17.58
CA ILE A 636 -11.01 32.94 -17.21
C ILE A 636 -10.10 31.71 -17.33
N SER A 637 -8.90 31.87 -17.89
CA SER A 637 -7.87 30.82 -17.92
C SER A 637 -7.13 30.72 -16.58
N PHE A 638 -6.39 29.63 -16.36
CA PHE A 638 -5.73 29.39 -15.08
C PHE A 638 -4.55 30.36 -14.81
N GLU A 639 -3.78 30.74 -15.82
CA GLU A 639 -2.57 31.57 -15.62
C GLU A 639 -2.84 32.98 -15.05
N PRO A 640 -3.84 33.76 -15.52
CA PRO A 640 -4.21 35.03 -14.90
C PRO A 640 -4.66 34.89 -13.45
N LEU A 641 -5.38 33.81 -13.14
CA LEU A 641 -5.84 33.52 -11.78
C LEU A 641 -4.67 33.16 -10.86
N LEU A 642 -3.74 32.34 -11.35
CA LEU A 642 -2.51 32.03 -10.64
C LEU A 642 -1.70 33.30 -10.35
N LYS A 643 -1.57 34.21 -11.31
CA LYS A 643 -0.90 35.49 -11.11
C LYS A 643 -1.56 36.32 -10.00
N ALA A 644 -2.88 36.52 -10.09
CA ALA A 644 -3.63 37.28 -9.08
C ALA A 644 -3.52 36.64 -7.68
N TYR A 645 -3.51 35.31 -7.62
CA TYR A 645 -3.30 34.56 -6.39
C TYR A 645 -1.90 34.79 -5.80
N LEU A 646 -0.84 34.65 -6.61
CA LEU A 646 0.55 34.87 -6.18
C LEU A 646 0.78 36.29 -5.67
N GLU A 647 0.17 37.30 -6.32
CA GLU A 647 0.20 38.70 -5.88
C GLU A 647 -0.53 38.88 -4.53
N LYS A 648 -1.69 38.26 -4.34
CA LYS A 648 -2.48 38.33 -3.10
C LYS A 648 -1.72 37.77 -1.90
N ILE A 649 -1.02 36.66 -2.08
CA ILE A 649 -0.20 36.03 -1.03
C ILE A 649 1.22 36.62 -0.94
N LYS A 650 1.54 37.64 -1.75
CA LYS A 650 2.86 38.28 -1.84
C LYS A 650 4.01 37.29 -2.11
N CYS A 651 3.75 36.29 -2.95
CA CYS A 651 4.76 35.33 -3.37
C CYS A 651 5.71 35.97 -4.41
N PRO A 652 7.04 35.84 -4.27
CA PRO A 652 8.00 36.44 -5.21
C PRO A 652 8.12 35.68 -6.54
N LEU A 653 7.44 34.53 -6.68
CA LEU A 653 7.44 33.73 -7.89
C LEU A 653 6.61 34.41 -8.99
N ASN A 654 7.18 34.58 -10.19
CA ASN A 654 6.49 35.18 -11.34
C ASN A 654 6.15 34.14 -12.42
N LEU A 655 5.20 34.50 -13.30
CA LEU A 655 4.74 33.61 -14.36
C LEU A 655 5.84 33.22 -15.35
N ALA A 656 6.83 34.08 -15.63
CA ALA A 656 7.89 33.75 -16.60
C ALA A 656 8.76 32.57 -16.12
N VAL A 657 9.08 32.54 -14.82
CA VAL A 657 9.78 31.40 -14.19
C VAL A 657 8.90 30.16 -14.22
N ILE A 658 7.62 30.28 -13.83
CA ILE A 658 6.68 29.15 -13.83
C ILE A 658 6.53 28.56 -15.24
N SER A 659 6.33 29.40 -16.26
CA SER A 659 6.21 29.00 -17.66
C SER A 659 7.46 28.30 -18.19
N TYR A 660 8.66 28.73 -17.77
CA TYR A 660 9.89 28.03 -18.14
C TYR A 660 9.92 26.61 -17.58
N PHE A 661 9.65 26.43 -16.28
CA PHE A 661 9.65 25.10 -15.66
C PHE A 661 8.52 24.21 -16.20
N LEU A 662 7.34 24.78 -16.51
CA LEU A 662 6.24 24.10 -17.18
C LEU A 662 6.66 23.55 -18.55
N GLN A 663 7.31 24.37 -19.38
CA GLN A 663 7.76 23.97 -20.73
C GLN A 663 8.84 22.88 -20.72
N HIS A 664 9.57 22.74 -19.61
CA HIS A 664 10.62 21.72 -19.44
C HIS A 664 10.15 20.51 -18.63
N ASN A 665 8.86 20.40 -18.30
CA ASN A 665 8.29 19.30 -17.51
C ASN A 665 8.90 19.17 -16.12
N ARG A 666 9.23 20.31 -15.51
CA ARG A 666 9.89 20.42 -14.21
C ARG A 666 9.09 21.26 -13.21
N ALA A 667 7.78 21.46 -13.40
CA ALA A 667 6.93 22.07 -12.39
C ALA A 667 6.17 20.99 -11.58
N LEU A 668 6.06 21.20 -10.26
CA LEU A 668 5.23 20.42 -9.36
C LEU A 668 4.17 21.33 -8.75
N PHE A 669 2.92 21.22 -9.19
CA PHE A 669 1.79 21.95 -8.63
C PHE A 669 1.16 21.17 -7.46
N MET A 670 1.05 21.81 -6.30
CA MET A 670 0.45 21.23 -5.09
C MET A 670 -0.79 22.03 -4.70
N PHE A 671 -1.97 21.47 -4.95
CA PHE A 671 -3.27 22.05 -4.61
C PHE A 671 -3.77 21.48 -3.29
N ASP A 672 -3.86 22.31 -2.25
CA ASP A 672 -4.24 21.87 -0.90
C ASP A 672 -5.69 22.28 -0.58
N GLY A 673 -6.50 21.31 -0.15
CA GLY A 673 -7.80 21.56 0.47
C GLY A 673 -9.00 21.66 -0.50
N LEU A 674 -9.23 20.64 -1.33
CA LEU A 674 -10.46 20.57 -2.16
C LEU A 674 -11.76 20.68 -1.33
N ASP A 675 -11.75 20.16 -0.10
CA ASP A 675 -12.85 20.28 0.86
C ASP A 675 -13.14 21.73 1.29
N GLU A 676 -12.18 22.64 1.18
CA GLU A 676 -12.29 24.03 1.62
C GLU A 676 -12.92 24.95 0.54
N ILE A 677 -13.24 24.40 -0.65
CA ILE A 677 -13.95 25.14 -1.71
C ILE A 677 -15.46 24.96 -1.55
N PRO A 678 -16.28 26.02 -1.60
CA PRO A 678 -17.74 25.90 -1.60
C PRO A 678 -18.26 25.05 -2.77
N GLU A 679 -19.23 24.17 -2.51
CA GLU A 679 -19.78 23.20 -3.49
C GLU A 679 -20.22 23.86 -4.81
N GLY A 680 -20.88 25.03 -4.75
CA GLY A 680 -21.37 25.73 -5.94
C GLY A 680 -20.30 26.31 -6.87
N ILE A 681 -19.02 26.31 -6.47
CA ILE A 681 -17.87 26.80 -7.26
C ILE A 681 -16.85 25.68 -7.51
N ARG A 682 -16.85 24.63 -6.67
CA ARG A 682 -15.85 23.56 -6.66
C ARG A 682 -15.69 22.88 -8.01
N ASP A 683 -16.79 22.52 -8.65
CA ASP A 683 -16.77 21.84 -9.95
C ASP A 683 -16.11 22.70 -11.04
N ASP A 684 -16.42 24.01 -11.09
CA ASP A 684 -15.83 24.91 -12.07
C ASP A 684 -14.31 25.06 -11.87
N LEU A 685 -13.86 25.13 -10.62
CA LEU A 685 -12.43 25.19 -10.29
C LEU A 685 -11.72 23.86 -10.55
N VAL A 686 -12.36 22.73 -10.28
CA VAL A 686 -11.83 21.39 -10.61
C VAL A 686 -11.65 21.24 -12.12
N GLU A 687 -12.62 21.69 -12.91
CA GLU A 687 -12.52 21.69 -14.38
C GLU A 687 -11.41 22.62 -14.86
N LEU A 688 -11.25 23.80 -14.25
CA LEU A 688 -10.16 24.72 -14.58
C LEU A 688 -8.78 24.12 -14.28
N ILE A 689 -8.63 23.44 -13.13
CA ILE A 689 -7.39 22.75 -12.75
C ILE A 689 -7.13 21.56 -13.68
N ALA A 690 -8.17 20.82 -14.07
CA ALA A 690 -8.06 19.69 -15.00
C ALA A 690 -7.68 20.15 -16.41
N ASP A 691 -8.29 21.24 -16.90
CA ASP A 691 -7.93 21.90 -18.17
C ASP A 691 -6.43 22.29 -18.13
N PHE A 692 -5.99 22.95 -17.04
CA PHE A 692 -4.59 23.35 -16.87
C PHE A 692 -3.62 22.15 -16.77
N GLN A 693 -3.99 21.09 -16.05
CA GLN A 693 -3.20 19.86 -15.97
C GLN A 693 -3.05 19.21 -17.35
N PHE A 694 -4.14 19.15 -18.12
CA PHE A 694 -4.18 18.56 -19.43
C PHE A 694 -3.34 19.36 -20.45
N GLU A 695 -3.36 20.69 -20.36
CA GLU A 695 -2.53 21.59 -21.20
C GLU A 695 -1.02 21.45 -20.89
N ASN A 696 -0.66 21.01 -19.68
CA ASN A 696 0.72 20.96 -19.18
C ASN A 696 1.21 19.54 -18.86
N LYS A 697 0.80 18.55 -19.69
CA LYS A 697 1.24 17.14 -19.59
C LYS A 697 2.76 17.02 -19.49
N GLY A 698 3.23 16.17 -18.58
CA GLY A 698 4.66 15.97 -18.26
C GLY A 698 5.10 16.69 -16.97
N ASN A 699 4.35 17.70 -16.51
CA ASN A 699 4.52 18.27 -15.16
C ASN A 699 3.84 17.38 -14.10
N ARG A 700 4.09 17.67 -12.82
CA ARG A 700 3.57 16.88 -11.69
C ARG A 700 2.48 17.66 -10.95
N PHE A 701 1.43 16.96 -10.55
CA PHE A 701 0.29 17.52 -9.85
C PHE A 701 -0.02 16.69 -8.60
N LEU A 702 -0.08 17.34 -7.44
CA LEU A 702 -0.54 16.75 -6.18
C LEU A 702 -1.75 17.52 -5.70
N ILE A 703 -2.88 16.83 -5.54
CA ILE A 703 -4.14 17.44 -5.14
C ILE A 703 -4.59 16.77 -3.85
N THR A 704 -4.88 17.54 -2.80
CA THR A 704 -5.28 16.99 -1.51
C THR A 704 -6.73 17.32 -1.17
N GLY A 705 -7.35 16.44 -0.40
CA GLY A 705 -8.64 16.75 0.21
C GLY A 705 -9.13 15.68 1.18
N ARG A 706 -10.19 16.03 1.91
CA ARG A 706 -10.97 15.06 2.70
C ARG A 706 -11.89 14.23 1.80
N PRO A 707 -12.34 13.03 2.23
CA PRO A 707 -13.16 12.14 1.42
C PRO A 707 -14.35 12.80 0.69
N HIS A 708 -15.05 13.74 1.33
CA HIS A 708 -16.16 14.47 0.71
C HIS A 708 -15.71 15.58 -0.26
N GLY A 709 -14.56 16.21 0.01
CA GLY A 709 -14.00 17.27 -0.85
C GLY A 709 -13.53 16.74 -2.20
N ILE A 710 -13.13 15.47 -2.21
CA ILE A 710 -12.62 14.79 -3.39
C ILE A 710 -13.67 13.90 -4.10
N ALA A 711 -14.86 13.71 -3.51
CA ALA A 711 -15.91 12.91 -4.12
C ALA A 711 -16.50 13.61 -5.36
N GLY A 712 -17.14 12.84 -6.26
CA GLY A 712 -17.75 13.37 -7.48
C GLY A 712 -16.72 13.83 -8.52
N ARG A 713 -16.91 15.03 -9.07
CA ARG A 713 -16.07 15.62 -10.13
C ARG A 713 -14.56 15.55 -9.86
N PRO A 714 -14.03 15.93 -8.67
CA PRO A 714 -12.59 15.79 -8.41
C PRO A 714 -12.08 14.36 -8.52
N HIS A 715 -12.83 13.35 -8.06
CA HIS A 715 -12.46 11.94 -8.23
C HIS A 715 -12.52 11.52 -9.70
N GLU A 716 -13.54 11.95 -10.45
CA GLU A 716 -13.64 11.67 -11.89
C GLU A 716 -12.46 12.23 -12.69
N ARG A 717 -11.97 13.42 -12.31
CA ARG A 717 -10.86 14.10 -13.01
C ARG A 717 -9.48 13.63 -12.56
N PHE A 718 -9.26 13.44 -11.26
CA PHE A 718 -7.92 13.22 -10.69
C PHE A 718 -7.75 11.84 -10.03
N GLY A 719 -8.81 11.03 -9.95
CA GLY A 719 -8.85 9.78 -9.17
C GLY A 719 -8.10 8.59 -9.76
N LYS A 720 -7.40 8.75 -10.90
CA LYS A 720 -6.59 7.69 -11.51
C LYS A 720 -5.56 7.12 -10.53
N TYR A 721 -4.89 7.99 -9.78
CA TYR A 721 -3.97 7.62 -8.69
C TYR A 721 -4.46 8.25 -7.39
N LEU A 722 -5.44 7.59 -6.79
CA LEU A 722 -5.96 7.95 -5.47
C LEU A 722 -5.13 7.25 -4.39
N CYS A 723 -4.48 8.05 -3.54
CA CYS A 723 -3.74 7.57 -2.37
C CYS A 723 -4.48 8.00 -1.10
N GLU A 724 -4.57 7.13 -0.10
CA GLU A 724 -5.15 7.44 1.21
C GLU A 724 -4.07 7.45 2.28
N ILE A 725 -3.97 8.52 3.07
CA ILE A 725 -3.05 8.58 4.22
C ILE A 725 -3.54 7.62 5.30
N GLU A 726 -2.65 6.74 5.75
CA GLU A 726 -2.88 5.82 6.84
C GLU A 726 -2.59 6.46 8.20
N TYR A 727 -3.12 5.82 9.25
CA TYR A 727 -2.80 6.18 10.62
C TYR A 727 -1.32 5.92 10.93
N LEU A 728 -0.75 6.65 11.89
CA LEU A 728 0.61 6.39 12.36
C LEU A 728 0.66 5.05 13.10
N ASP A 729 1.68 4.25 12.81
CA ASP A 729 2.04 3.06 13.57
C ASP A 729 2.92 3.41 14.78
N ASP A 730 3.10 2.46 15.69
CA ASP A 730 3.84 2.68 16.94
C ASP A 730 5.28 3.15 16.69
N GLN A 731 5.93 2.67 15.63
CA GLN A 731 7.27 3.11 15.25
C GLN A 731 7.31 4.61 14.92
N ARG A 732 6.36 5.09 14.10
CA ARG A 732 6.27 6.50 13.72
C ARG A 732 5.78 7.39 14.84
N ILE A 733 4.88 6.89 15.70
CA ILE A 733 4.45 7.60 16.91
C ILE A 733 5.67 7.86 17.80
N ASN A 734 6.47 6.83 18.08
CA ASN A 734 7.66 6.95 18.90
C ASN A 734 8.71 7.87 18.28
N GLU A 735 8.91 7.79 16.96
CA GLU A 735 9.82 8.69 16.24
C GLU A 735 9.34 10.15 16.28
N PHE A 736 8.04 10.39 16.11
CA PHE A 736 7.44 11.71 16.21
C PHE A 736 7.68 12.32 17.60
N ILE A 737 7.39 11.57 18.66
CA ILE A 737 7.55 12.03 20.06
C ILE A 737 9.01 12.43 20.31
N ARG A 738 9.97 11.57 19.97
CA ARG A 738 11.40 11.85 20.13
C ARG A 738 11.82 13.11 19.37
N LYS A 739 11.43 13.25 18.11
CA LYS A 739 11.75 14.43 17.30
C LYS A 739 11.10 15.70 17.86
N TRP A 740 9.85 15.60 18.29
CA TRP A 740 9.08 16.72 18.83
C TRP A 740 9.74 17.29 20.11
N PHE A 741 10.07 16.44 21.09
CA PHE A 741 10.72 16.90 22.32
C PHE A 741 12.12 17.46 22.09
N ARG A 742 12.89 16.88 21.16
CA ARG A 742 14.20 17.42 20.76
C ARG A 742 14.07 18.81 20.14
N ALA A 743 13.10 19.01 19.25
CA ALA A 743 12.89 20.29 18.58
C ALA A 743 12.43 21.38 19.57
N VAL A 744 11.56 21.04 20.53
CA VAL A 744 11.05 22.01 21.52
C VAL A 744 12.06 22.33 22.62
N SER A 745 12.90 21.37 23.03
CA SER A 745 13.85 21.54 24.14
C SER A 745 15.18 22.21 23.74
N GLY A 746 15.42 22.42 22.44
CA GLY A 746 16.69 22.91 21.91
C GLY A 746 17.84 21.91 22.07
N LYS A 747 19.10 22.38 22.09
CA LYS A 747 20.32 21.52 22.13
C LYS A 747 20.56 20.77 23.46
N ALA A 748 19.65 20.81 24.42
CA ALA A 748 19.73 20.04 25.67
C ALA A 748 19.18 18.62 25.47
N THR A 749 19.89 17.80 24.70
CA THR A 749 19.40 16.50 24.19
C THR A 749 19.09 15.47 25.28
N GLY A 750 19.80 15.49 26.40
CA GLY A 750 19.65 14.46 27.45
C GLY A 750 18.28 14.46 28.13
N LEU A 751 17.78 15.62 28.55
CA LEU A 751 16.47 15.71 29.22
C LEU A 751 15.31 15.48 28.25
N ALA A 752 15.44 15.96 27.01
CA ALA A 752 14.43 15.80 25.96
C ALA A 752 14.21 14.33 25.59
N ASP A 753 15.31 13.55 25.49
CA ASP A 753 15.24 12.12 25.18
C ASP A 753 14.63 11.34 26.35
N THR A 754 14.99 11.66 27.60
CA THR A 754 14.36 11.04 28.77
C THR A 754 12.86 11.34 28.81
N THR A 755 12.43 12.59 28.65
CA THR A 755 11.01 12.95 28.63
C THR A 755 10.25 12.29 27.47
N ALA A 756 10.88 12.11 26.32
CA ALA A 756 10.29 11.39 25.20
C ALA A 756 10.09 9.90 25.49
N GLU A 757 11.09 9.22 26.07
CA GLU A 757 10.95 7.81 26.46
C GLU A 757 9.91 7.64 27.59
N ASP A 758 9.89 8.56 28.57
CA ASP A 758 8.88 8.56 29.64
C ASP A 758 7.47 8.69 29.05
N MET A 759 7.26 9.61 28.09
CA MET A 759 5.97 9.75 27.41
C MET A 759 5.59 8.53 26.57
N ILE A 760 6.54 7.95 25.81
CA ILE A 760 6.29 6.74 25.01
C ILE A 760 5.83 5.61 25.93
N SER A 761 6.52 5.45 27.06
CA SER A 761 6.14 4.51 28.12
C SER A 761 4.71 4.80 28.62
N ASP A 762 4.41 6.05 28.98
CA ASP A 762 3.09 6.46 29.47
C ASP A 762 1.97 6.23 28.44
N ILE A 763 2.19 6.46 27.13
CA ILE A 763 1.20 6.18 26.07
C ILE A 763 0.89 4.68 26.00
N VAL A 764 1.91 3.83 26.09
CA VAL A 764 1.74 2.36 26.07
C VAL A 764 0.90 1.89 27.26
N PHE A 765 1.05 2.52 28.43
CA PHE A 765 0.27 2.20 29.62
C PHE A 765 -1.17 2.75 29.61
N HIS A 766 -1.48 3.71 28.73
CA HIS A 766 -2.80 4.29 28.56
C HIS A 766 -3.51 3.77 27.29
N GLU A 767 -4.20 2.63 27.39
CA GLU A 767 -4.87 1.91 26.28
C GLU A 767 -5.76 2.76 25.35
N HIS A 768 -6.44 3.76 25.92
CA HIS A 768 -7.33 4.63 25.14
C HIS A 768 -6.59 5.80 24.48
N VAL A 769 -5.36 6.06 24.89
CA VAL A 769 -4.47 7.09 24.34
C VAL A 769 -3.68 6.53 23.16
N SER A 770 -3.26 5.27 23.21
CA SER A 770 -2.51 4.63 22.11
C SER A 770 -3.28 4.62 20.79
N VAL A 771 -4.59 4.32 20.81
CA VAL A 771 -5.46 4.39 19.62
C VAL A 771 -5.61 5.83 19.12
N PHE A 772 -5.55 6.80 20.02
CA PHE A 772 -5.74 8.22 19.73
C PHE A 772 -4.51 8.87 19.09
N THR A 773 -3.33 8.47 19.55
CA THR A 773 -2.03 8.94 19.06
C THR A 773 -1.70 8.51 17.64
N GLN A 774 -2.50 7.62 17.05
CA GLN A 774 -2.45 7.28 15.64
C GLN A 774 -2.77 8.47 14.71
N ASN A 775 -3.52 9.46 15.19
CA ASN A 775 -3.78 10.71 14.45
C ASN A 775 -2.69 11.75 14.77
N PRO A 776 -1.92 12.25 13.78
CA PRO A 776 -0.81 13.18 14.03
C PRO A 776 -1.21 14.48 14.76
N LEU A 777 -2.38 15.04 14.47
CA LEU A 777 -2.89 16.24 15.14
C LEU A 777 -3.10 15.98 16.63
N LEU A 778 -3.66 14.81 16.93
CA LEU A 778 -4.01 14.39 18.27
C LEU A 778 -2.77 14.00 19.07
N LEU A 779 -1.83 13.27 18.46
CA LEU A 779 -0.51 12.99 19.03
C LEU A 779 0.22 14.28 19.41
N ALA A 780 0.22 15.28 18.53
CA ALA A 780 0.82 16.57 18.83
C ALA A 780 0.14 17.28 20.01
N ALA A 781 -1.20 17.18 20.13
CA ALA A 781 -1.92 17.72 21.29
C ALA A 781 -1.52 17.01 22.60
N VAL A 782 -1.37 15.68 22.58
CA VAL A 782 -0.87 14.93 23.74
C VAL A 782 0.56 15.32 24.09
N CYS A 783 1.44 15.56 23.09
CA CYS A 783 2.81 16.05 23.33
C CYS A 783 2.82 17.41 24.02
N VAL A 784 1.97 18.35 23.59
CA VAL A 784 1.83 19.67 24.24
C VAL A 784 1.32 19.53 25.68
N LEU A 785 0.36 18.64 25.92
CA LEU A 785 -0.14 18.35 27.27
C LEU A 785 0.97 17.79 28.17
N TYR A 786 1.75 16.85 27.63
CA TYR A 786 2.84 16.21 28.35
C TYR A 786 3.96 17.19 28.68
N LEU A 787 4.31 18.08 27.75
CA LEU A 787 5.30 19.14 27.99
C LEU A 787 4.90 20.08 29.13
N ALA A 788 3.60 20.41 29.23
CA ALA A 788 3.10 21.29 30.28
C ALA A 788 2.94 20.59 31.64
N GLY A 789 2.56 19.31 31.65
CA GLY A 789 2.17 18.57 32.86
C GLY A 789 3.16 17.52 33.36
N GLY A 790 4.15 17.14 32.56
CA GLY A 790 5.14 16.09 32.85
C GLY A 790 4.59 14.66 32.90
N ARG A 791 3.29 14.47 32.67
CA ARG A 791 2.60 13.17 32.64
C ARG A 791 1.32 13.28 31.83
N ILE A 792 0.86 12.17 31.26
CA ILE A 792 -0.48 12.09 30.68
C ILE A 792 -1.50 12.16 31.83
N PRO A 793 -2.62 12.91 31.69
CA PRO A 793 -3.70 12.85 32.66
C PRO A 793 -4.12 11.40 32.94
N GLU A 794 -4.01 10.98 34.20
CA GLU A 794 -4.31 9.60 34.62
C GLU A 794 -5.76 9.19 34.31
N GLN A 795 -6.68 10.16 34.30
CA GLN A 795 -8.08 9.93 33.94
C GLN A 795 -8.35 10.30 32.49
N ARG A 796 -9.03 9.39 31.79
CA ARG A 796 -9.43 9.56 30.39
C ARG A 796 -10.30 10.79 30.18
N ALA A 797 -11.25 11.05 31.08
CA ALA A 797 -12.14 12.20 31.00
C ALA A 797 -11.39 13.54 31.01
N ASP A 798 -10.38 13.70 31.87
CA ASP A 798 -9.53 14.90 31.93
C ASP A 798 -8.72 15.08 30.64
N LEU A 799 -8.19 13.97 30.10
CA LEU A 799 -7.48 14.00 28.84
C LEU A 799 -8.38 14.46 27.67
N TYR A 800 -9.55 13.87 27.50
CA TYR A 800 -10.48 14.26 26.43
C TYR A 800 -10.92 15.72 26.58
N ASP A 801 -11.19 16.18 27.80
CA ASP A 801 -11.57 17.57 28.06
C ASP A 801 -10.47 18.53 27.60
N ARG A 802 -9.23 18.31 28.04
CA ARG A 802 -8.09 19.16 27.68
C ARG A 802 -7.83 19.20 26.17
N ILE A 803 -7.99 18.06 25.48
CA ILE A 803 -7.80 18.02 24.03
C ILE A 803 -8.90 18.80 23.30
N VAL A 804 -10.17 18.58 23.67
CA VAL A 804 -11.30 19.30 23.06
C VAL A 804 -11.16 20.80 23.29
N GLU A 805 -10.90 21.22 24.53
CA GLU A 805 -10.74 22.64 24.87
C GLU A 805 -9.58 23.29 24.11
N ASN A 806 -8.44 22.60 23.95
CA ASN A 806 -7.32 23.11 23.17
C ASN A 806 -7.67 23.26 21.67
N LEU A 807 -8.34 22.26 21.08
CA LEU A 807 -8.74 22.31 19.67
C LEU A 807 -9.73 23.45 19.41
N LEU A 808 -10.74 23.60 20.26
CA LEU A 808 -11.74 24.67 20.10
C LEU A 808 -11.11 26.05 20.26
N TRP A 809 -10.29 26.24 21.30
CA TRP A 809 -9.59 27.50 21.52
C TRP A 809 -8.72 27.88 20.32
N ARG A 810 -7.88 26.96 19.81
CA ARG A 810 -6.98 27.24 18.69
C ARG A 810 -7.69 27.71 17.41
N ARG A 811 -8.90 27.22 17.16
CA ARG A 811 -9.59 27.40 15.86
C ARG A 811 -10.65 28.48 15.87
N PHE A 812 -11.27 28.74 17.01
CA PHE A 812 -12.40 29.65 17.12
C PHE A 812 -12.16 30.81 18.10
N HIS A 813 -11.02 30.85 18.79
CA HIS A 813 -10.69 32.00 19.64
C HIS A 813 -10.42 33.23 18.77
N ASP A 814 -11.31 34.21 18.89
CA ASP A 814 -11.13 35.55 18.36
C ASP A 814 -11.28 36.56 19.50
N PRO A 815 -10.27 37.41 19.79
CA PRO A 815 -10.40 38.48 20.76
C PRO A 815 -11.58 39.43 20.51
N ALA A 816 -12.08 39.53 19.27
CA ALA A 816 -13.25 40.32 18.91
C ALA A 816 -14.60 39.61 19.17
N GLU A 817 -14.60 38.27 19.29
CA GLU A 817 -15.80 37.44 19.51
C GLU A 817 -15.53 36.36 20.60
N PRO A 818 -15.37 36.75 21.88
CA PRO A 818 -14.90 35.83 22.91
C PRO A 818 -15.89 34.68 23.22
N GLU A 819 -17.20 34.92 23.10
CA GLU A 819 -18.27 33.94 23.27
C GLU A 819 -18.31 32.82 22.20
N LYS A 820 -17.60 32.97 21.08
CA LYS A 820 -17.68 32.03 19.94
C LYS A 820 -17.25 30.62 20.32
N VAL A 821 -16.19 30.49 21.12
CA VAL A 821 -15.68 29.18 21.58
C VAL A 821 -16.73 28.44 22.42
N ASP A 822 -17.45 29.17 23.27
CA ASP A 822 -18.48 28.61 24.14
C ASP A 822 -19.71 28.18 23.32
N GLU A 823 -20.15 28.98 22.34
CA GLU A 823 -21.23 28.63 21.42
C GLU A 823 -20.92 27.35 20.62
N VAL A 824 -19.69 27.21 20.12
CA VAL A 824 -19.25 25.98 19.43
C VAL A 824 -19.22 24.78 20.39
N ARG A 825 -18.78 24.96 21.63
CA ARG A 825 -18.75 23.88 22.63
C ARG A 825 -20.16 23.37 22.94
N GLU A 826 -21.11 24.28 23.20
CA GLU A 826 -22.51 23.94 23.47
C GLU A 826 -23.16 23.23 22.27
N PHE A 827 -22.88 23.69 21.06
CA PHE A 827 -23.31 23.02 19.83
C PHE A 827 -22.87 21.56 19.78
N LEU A 828 -21.59 21.31 19.99
CA LEU A 828 -21.01 19.97 19.94
C LEU A 828 -21.58 19.06 21.04
N MET A 829 -21.78 19.58 22.25
CA MET A 829 -22.37 18.85 23.38
C MET A 829 -23.82 18.42 23.09
N LEU A 830 -24.65 19.37 22.64
CA LEU A 830 -26.06 19.08 22.36
C LEU A 830 -26.22 18.16 21.15
N LEU A 831 -25.45 18.39 20.09
CA LEU A 831 -25.45 17.52 18.90
C LEU A 831 -25.06 16.10 19.26
N ALA A 832 -23.95 15.92 19.99
CA ALA A 832 -23.48 14.60 20.41
C ALA A 832 -24.54 13.88 21.27
N PHE A 833 -25.16 14.58 22.20
CA PHE A 833 -26.23 14.02 23.03
C PHE A 833 -27.46 13.59 22.22
N GLU A 834 -27.89 14.39 21.24
CA GLU A 834 -28.99 14.00 20.34
C GLU A 834 -28.66 12.78 19.49
N MET A 835 -27.43 12.73 18.94
CA MET A 835 -26.95 11.57 18.21
C MET A 835 -26.95 10.33 19.08
N GLN A 836 -26.48 10.42 20.33
CA GLN A 836 -26.49 9.29 21.26
C GLN A 836 -27.89 8.81 21.62
N ASN A 837 -28.83 9.72 21.87
CA ASN A 837 -30.23 9.34 22.15
C ASN A 837 -30.89 8.59 20.98
N LYS A 838 -30.50 8.91 19.75
CA LYS A 838 -31.01 8.27 18.54
C LYS A 838 -30.20 7.03 18.13
N ASN A 839 -29.16 6.64 18.89
CA ASN A 839 -28.18 5.61 18.53
C ASN A 839 -27.55 5.84 17.13
N LEU A 840 -27.29 7.10 16.79
CA LEU A 840 -26.71 7.50 15.51
C LEU A 840 -25.21 7.71 15.63
N LYS A 841 -24.48 7.28 14.60
CA LYS A 841 -23.05 7.61 14.39
C LYS A 841 -22.86 8.79 13.44
N THR A 842 -23.88 9.07 12.63
CA THR A 842 -23.87 10.10 11.59
C THR A 842 -25.08 11.02 11.73
N PHE A 843 -24.97 12.25 11.23
CA PHE A 843 -26.04 13.25 11.18
C PHE A 843 -25.97 14.03 9.85
N GLU A 844 -27.09 14.63 9.44
CA GLU A 844 -27.11 15.49 8.25
C GLU A 844 -26.93 16.97 8.62
N VAL A 845 -26.59 17.79 7.63
CA VAL A 845 -26.47 19.25 7.81
C VAL A 845 -27.76 19.85 8.39
N GLY A 846 -28.92 19.33 8.00
CA GLY A 846 -30.22 19.76 8.53
C GLY A 846 -30.31 19.59 10.05
N ASP A 847 -29.91 18.43 10.58
CA ASP A 847 -29.89 18.15 12.01
C ASP A 847 -28.97 19.12 12.76
N GLY A 848 -27.76 19.33 12.22
CA GLY A 848 -26.79 20.27 12.81
C GLY A 848 -27.30 21.72 12.85
N LEU A 849 -27.94 22.18 11.78
CA LEU A 849 -28.55 23.51 11.74
C LEU A 849 -29.71 23.64 12.73
N ASP A 850 -30.48 22.58 12.94
CA ASP A 850 -31.59 22.58 13.89
C ASP A 850 -31.09 22.61 15.35
N VAL A 851 -29.97 21.96 15.65
CA VAL A 851 -29.29 22.09 16.95
C VAL A 851 -28.77 23.52 17.15
N LEU A 852 -28.06 24.09 16.17
CA LEU A 852 -27.55 25.47 16.25
C LEU A 852 -28.67 26.50 16.48
N LYS A 853 -29.81 26.35 15.80
CA LYS A 853 -30.96 27.26 15.97
C LYS A 853 -31.51 27.29 17.40
N ARG A 854 -31.32 26.22 18.19
CA ARG A 854 -31.82 26.12 19.57
C ARG A 854 -30.91 26.82 20.58
N ILE A 855 -29.62 26.93 20.28
CA ILE A 855 -28.63 27.53 21.19
C ILE A 855 -28.26 28.96 20.78
N SER A 856 -28.24 29.26 19.48
CA SER A 856 -27.92 30.60 19.00
C SER A 856 -29.11 31.55 19.20
N ILE A 857 -28.84 32.75 19.70
CA ILE A 857 -29.85 33.79 19.90
C ILE A 857 -29.90 34.69 18.67
N LYS A 858 -31.12 34.99 18.21
CA LYS A 858 -31.36 35.95 17.13
C LYS A 858 -31.05 37.38 17.61
N LYS A 859 -30.23 38.14 16.87
CA LYS A 859 -29.83 39.51 17.26
C LYS A 859 -31.00 40.49 17.08
N ASP A 860 -31.06 41.52 17.92
CA ASP A 860 -32.05 42.60 17.78
C ASP A 860 -31.88 43.29 16.42
N ASN A 861 -33.00 43.50 15.72
CA ASN A 861 -33.10 44.01 14.33
C ASN A 861 -32.69 43.03 13.20
N GLU A 862 -32.29 41.79 13.51
CA GLU A 862 -31.96 40.79 12.49
C GLU A 862 -33.25 40.24 11.84
N GLN A 863 -33.31 40.17 10.51
CA GLN A 863 -34.46 39.56 9.82
C GLN A 863 -34.39 38.03 9.87
N ALA A 864 -35.52 37.32 9.71
CA ALA A 864 -35.54 35.85 9.74
C ALA A 864 -34.59 35.21 8.70
N ASN A 865 -34.53 35.78 7.50
CA ASN A 865 -33.65 35.32 6.42
C ASN A 865 -32.17 35.65 6.68
N GLU A 866 -31.88 36.64 7.50
CA GLU A 866 -30.52 37.03 7.89
C GLU A 866 -30.01 36.11 9.00
N TYR A 867 -30.86 35.84 10.00
CA TYR A 867 -30.60 34.84 11.02
C TYR A 867 -30.32 33.45 10.44
N GLN A 868 -31.15 32.98 9.51
CA GLN A 868 -30.93 31.69 8.84
C GLN A 868 -29.59 31.66 8.07
N ARG A 869 -29.23 32.76 7.42
CA ARG A 869 -27.93 32.87 6.72
C ARG A 869 -26.76 32.87 7.69
N ARG A 870 -26.88 33.56 8.83
CA ARG A 870 -25.86 33.55 9.88
C ARG A 870 -25.66 32.16 10.48
N ILE A 871 -26.73 31.45 10.82
CA ILE A 871 -26.63 30.07 11.34
C ILE A 871 -25.99 29.12 10.33
N LYS A 872 -26.40 29.22 9.06
CA LYS A 872 -25.78 28.42 8.00
C LYS A 872 -24.30 28.74 7.85
N HIS A 873 -23.92 30.01 7.85
CA HIS A 873 -22.53 30.44 7.80
C HIS A 873 -21.73 29.93 9.01
N LEU A 874 -22.30 29.98 10.21
CA LEU A 874 -21.66 29.47 11.42
C LEU A 874 -21.44 27.96 11.32
N PHE A 875 -22.41 27.20 10.83
CA PHE A 875 -22.24 25.76 10.59
C PHE A 875 -21.15 25.47 9.54
N ASP A 876 -21.18 26.19 8.42
CA ASP A 876 -20.19 26.08 7.34
C ASP A 876 -18.77 26.48 7.81
N GLU A 877 -18.67 27.25 8.90
CA GLU A 877 -17.40 27.55 9.57
C GLU A 877 -17.00 26.46 10.57
N ILE A 878 -17.92 25.98 11.41
CA ILE A 878 -17.65 24.99 12.46
C ILE A 878 -17.27 23.64 11.87
N GLU A 879 -18.08 23.12 10.96
CA GLU A 879 -17.96 21.74 10.46
C GLU A 879 -16.57 21.40 9.88
N PRO A 880 -16.00 22.20 8.95
CA PRO A 880 -14.68 21.89 8.40
C PRO A 880 -13.53 22.21 9.38
N ASN A 881 -13.70 23.20 10.26
CA ASN A 881 -12.62 23.76 11.06
C ASN A 881 -12.52 23.20 12.48
N CYS A 882 -13.56 22.61 13.07
CA CYS A 882 -13.49 22.09 14.44
C CYS A 882 -12.60 20.84 14.53
N GLY A 883 -12.44 20.10 13.42
CA GLY A 883 -11.62 18.89 13.28
C GLY A 883 -11.94 17.78 14.26
N LEU A 884 -13.13 17.85 14.84
CA LEU A 884 -13.80 16.77 15.54
C LEU A 884 -14.81 16.06 14.64
N PHE A 885 -15.02 16.54 13.40
CA PHE A 885 -15.91 15.91 12.42
C PHE A 885 -15.21 15.33 11.19
N ASN A 886 -15.80 14.28 10.63
CA ASN A 886 -15.55 13.76 9.30
C ASN A 886 -16.85 13.79 8.50
N ARG A 887 -16.84 14.36 7.31
CA ARG A 887 -17.95 14.24 6.36
C ARG A 887 -17.72 13.09 5.40
N LEU A 888 -18.71 12.21 5.31
CA LEU A 888 -18.73 10.97 4.52
C LEU A 888 -19.12 11.23 3.07
N SER A 889 -18.87 10.26 2.20
CA SER A 889 -19.17 10.37 0.76
C SER A 889 -20.66 10.52 0.44
N GLY A 890 -21.55 10.13 1.35
CA GLY A 890 -23.00 10.29 1.22
C GLY A 890 -23.53 11.66 1.66
N GLY A 891 -22.66 12.58 2.10
CA GLY A 891 -23.05 13.90 2.62
C GLY A 891 -23.34 13.95 4.12
N GLU A 892 -23.52 12.79 4.75
CA GLU A 892 -23.61 12.62 6.20
C GLU A 892 -22.29 13.01 6.91
N ILE A 893 -22.38 13.42 8.16
CA ILE A 893 -21.26 13.86 9.00
C ILE A 893 -21.20 12.98 10.25
N GLU A 894 -20.01 12.57 10.67
CA GLU A 894 -19.75 11.84 11.93
C GLU A 894 -18.67 12.55 12.75
N PHE A 895 -18.57 12.22 14.04
CA PHE A 895 -17.38 12.57 14.82
C PHE A 895 -16.14 11.80 14.31
N THR A 896 -14.96 12.41 14.40
CA THR A 896 -13.68 11.80 14.00
C THR A 896 -13.40 10.48 14.70
N HIS A 897 -13.90 10.36 15.94
CA HIS A 897 -13.90 9.15 16.73
C HIS A 897 -15.19 9.11 17.58
N LEU A 898 -15.78 7.93 17.73
CA LEU A 898 -17.03 7.76 18.51
C LEU A 898 -16.87 8.24 19.96
N THR A 899 -15.69 8.04 20.56
CA THR A 899 -15.44 8.49 21.94
C THR A 899 -15.51 10.01 22.12
N PHE A 900 -15.33 10.82 21.07
CA PHE A 900 -15.59 12.26 21.17
C PHE A 900 -17.09 12.57 21.23
N GLN A 901 -17.91 11.82 20.49
CA GLN A 901 -19.37 11.89 20.61
C GLN A 901 -19.80 11.45 22.01
N GLU A 902 -19.29 10.31 22.50
CA GLU A 902 -19.56 9.81 23.86
C GLU A 902 -19.10 10.80 24.92
N PHE A 903 -17.92 11.40 24.76
CA PHE A 903 -17.40 12.41 25.68
C PHE A 903 -18.26 13.68 25.70
N MET A 904 -18.61 14.24 24.53
CA MET A 904 -19.41 15.46 24.45
C MET A 904 -20.84 15.22 24.96
N ALA A 905 -21.40 14.03 24.73
CA ALA A 905 -22.67 13.61 25.33
C ALA A 905 -22.56 13.46 26.86
N ALA A 906 -21.47 12.89 27.38
CA ALA A 906 -21.21 12.79 28.81
C ALA A 906 -21.12 14.19 29.46
N LYS A 907 -20.41 15.12 28.81
CA LYS A 907 -20.31 16.52 29.24
C LYS A 907 -21.68 17.20 29.26
N GLN A 908 -22.56 16.90 28.29
CA GLN A 908 -23.95 17.38 28.29
C GLN A 908 -24.76 16.82 29.47
N ILE A 909 -24.62 15.53 29.80
CA ILE A 909 -25.30 14.92 30.96
C ILE A 909 -24.85 15.60 32.26
N VAL A 910 -23.54 15.85 32.43
CA VAL A 910 -23.01 16.59 33.59
C VAL A 910 -23.58 18.02 33.63
N TYR A 911 -23.51 18.73 32.51
CA TYR A 911 -23.92 20.13 32.41
C TYR A 911 -25.41 20.34 32.72
N MET A 912 -26.27 19.46 32.22
CA MET A 912 -27.73 19.52 32.40
C MET A 912 -28.23 18.78 33.64
N ASP A 913 -27.35 18.13 34.40
CA ASP A 913 -27.67 17.34 35.59
C ASP A 913 -28.71 16.21 35.32
N LEU A 914 -28.62 15.55 34.16
CA LEU A 914 -29.59 14.53 33.74
C LEU A 914 -29.50 13.23 34.56
N ASP A 915 -30.61 12.51 34.68
CA ASP A 915 -30.64 11.21 35.36
C ASP A 915 -29.98 10.12 34.50
N TYR A 916 -28.81 9.68 34.92
CA TYR A 916 -28.04 8.66 34.21
C TYR A 916 -28.68 7.27 34.21
N ASN A 917 -29.64 7.01 35.11
CA ASN A 917 -30.30 5.70 35.20
C ASN A 917 -31.03 5.32 33.92
N GLU A 918 -31.55 6.31 33.18
CA GLU A 918 -32.23 6.11 31.90
C GLU A 918 -31.29 5.50 30.84
N PHE A 919 -29.99 5.73 30.95
CA PHE A 919 -28.99 5.31 29.96
C PHE A 919 -28.36 3.94 30.28
N LEU A 920 -28.50 3.42 31.51
CA LEU A 920 -27.87 2.16 31.93
C LEU A 920 -28.44 0.92 31.23
N VAL A 921 -29.65 1.00 30.69
CA VAL A 921 -30.34 -0.14 30.05
C VAL A 921 -29.69 -0.50 28.71
N ASN A 922 -29.13 0.47 27.99
CA ASN A 922 -28.62 0.30 26.62
C ASN A 922 -27.08 0.27 26.62
N ASP A 923 -26.49 -0.77 26.02
CA ASP A 923 -25.03 -0.94 25.89
C ASP A 923 -24.36 0.22 25.14
N TRP A 924 -25.10 0.88 24.26
CA TRP A 924 -24.65 2.06 23.51
C TRP A 924 -24.15 3.20 24.40
N TRP A 925 -24.64 3.30 25.63
CA TRP A 925 -24.26 4.37 26.57
C TRP A 925 -23.13 3.98 27.53
N ALA A 926 -22.64 2.74 27.50
CA ALA A 926 -21.66 2.26 28.47
C ALA A 926 -20.43 3.17 28.56
N GLU A 927 -19.84 3.51 27.41
CA GLU A 927 -18.65 4.38 27.35
C GLU A 927 -18.96 5.82 27.78
N THR A 928 -20.12 6.36 27.37
CA THR A 928 -20.60 7.67 27.82
C THR A 928 -20.75 7.73 29.34
N ILE A 929 -21.22 6.64 29.98
CA ILE A 929 -21.34 6.55 31.44
C ILE A 929 -19.97 6.49 32.14
N LEU A 930 -18.99 5.79 31.55
CA LEU A 930 -17.61 5.81 32.06
C LEU A 930 -17.01 7.22 32.00
N LEU A 931 -17.18 7.92 30.88
CA LEU A 931 -16.72 9.30 30.72
C LEU A 931 -17.47 10.28 31.64
N TYR A 932 -18.78 10.09 31.82
CA TYR A 932 -19.61 10.87 32.75
C TYR A 932 -19.14 10.71 34.20
N THR A 933 -18.95 9.48 34.66
CA THR A 933 -18.47 9.21 36.02
C THR A 933 -17.04 9.73 36.21
N GLY A 934 -16.18 9.62 35.19
CA GLY A 934 -14.85 10.21 35.16
C GLY A 934 -14.88 11.74 35.32
N LEU A 935 -15.67 12.45 34.49
CA LEU A 935 -15.85 13.91 34.58
C LEU A 935 -16.35 14.33 35.97
N LEU A 936 -17.37 13.64 36.50
CA LEU A 936 -17.85 13.89 37.86
C LEU A 936 -16.76 13.67 38.92
N SER A 937 -15.83 12.74 38.70
CA SER A 937 -14.77 12.43 39.67
C SER A 937 -13.72 13.54 39.79
N LEU A 938 -13.54 14.35 38.74
CA LEU A 938 -12.61 15.48 38.72
C LEU A 938 -13.06 16.62 39.66
N GLU A 939 -14.36 16.87 39.74
CA GLU A 939 -14.91 18.00 40.51
C GLU A 939 -15.70 17.57 41.76
N MET A 940 -16.32 16.39 41.73
CA MET A 940 -17.31 15.92 42.71
C MET A 940 -17.08 14.45 43.12
N ARG A 941 -15.93 14.16 43.77
CA ARG A 941 -15.53 12.81 44.24
C ARG A 941 -16.65 11.99 44.88
N LYS A 942 -17.42 12.58 45.81
CA LYS A 942 -18.48 11.84 46.53
C LYS A 942 -19.61 11.44 45.58
N ARG A 943 -19.96 12.30 44.63
CA ARG A 943 -21.05 12.07 43.68
C ARG A 943 -20.70 10.96 42.70
N SER A 944 -19.50 10.98 42.13
CA SER A 944 -19.04 9.94 41.20
C SER A 944 -18.98 8.55 41.86
N ASN A 945 -18.43 8.44 43.07
CA ASN A 945 -18.43 7.17 43.82
C ASN A 945 -19.85 6.69 44.16
N ASN A 946 -20.78 7.58 44.49
CA ASN A 946 -22.19 7.21 44.73
C ASN A 946 -22.87 6.66 43.47
N VAL A 947 -22.55 7.20 42.29
CA VAL A 947 -23.06 6.69 41.00
C VAL A 947 -22.55 5.27 40.77
N VAL A 948 -21.26 5.05 40.98
CA VAL A 948 -20.65 3.72 40.85
C VAL A 948 -21.25 2.72 41.84
N ASP A 949 -21.42 3.13 43.11
CA ASP A 949 -22.07 2.30 44.12
C ASP A 949 -23.49 1.89 43.70
N ALA A 950 -24.29 2.84 43.19
CA ALA A 950 -25.64 2.57 42.70
C ALA A 950 -25.65 1.58 41.52
N ILE A 951 -24.72 1.71 40.57
CA ILE A 951 -24.57 0.79 39.44
C ILE A 951 -24.22 -0.62 39.94
N LEU A 952 -23.27 -0.75 40.88
CA LEU A 952 -22.87 -2.04 41.46
C LEU A 952 -23.98 -2.69 42.30
N ASN A 953 -24.81 -1.87 42.96
CA ASN A 953 -25.98 -2.28 43.73
C ASN A 953 -27.28 -2.36 42.91
N THR A 954 -27.16 -2.52 41.59
CA THR A 954 -28.31 -2.66 40.69
C THR A 954 -29.33 -3.71 41.17
N LYS A 955 -30.62 -3.38 41.03
CA LYS A 955 -31.75 -4.26 41.37
C LYS A 955 -32.23 -5.11 40.18
N GLN A 956 -31.47 -5.15 39.09
CA GLN A 956 -31.83 -5.93 37.91
C GLN A 956 -31.86 -7.43 38.22
N GLU A 957 -32.95 -8.08 37.81
CA GLU A 957 -33.15 -9.53 38.01
C GLU A 957 -32.50 -10.37 36.89
N ASP A 958 -32.29 -9.78 35.71
CA ASP A 958 -31.58 -10.44 34.62
C ASP A 958 -30.08 -10.55 34.95
N GLU A 959 -29.61 -11.79 35.13
CA GLU A 959 -28.23 -12.08 35.52
C GLU A 959 -27.19 -11.59 34.51
N LYS A 960 -27.50 -11.55 33.21
CA LYS A 960 -26.58 -11.03 32.19
C LYS A 960 -26.45 -9.51 32.28
N ILE A 961 -27.58 -8.80 32.40
CA ILE A 961 -27.58 -7.33 32.58
C ILE A 961 -26.89 -6.96 33.89
N LYS A 962 -27.17 -7.70 34.96
CA LYS A 962 -26.56 -7.50 36.28
C LYS A 962 -25.03 -7.64 36.24
N ARG A 963 -24.50 -8.70 35.62
CA ARG A 963 -23.03 -8.86 35.44
C ARG A 963 -22.43 -7.75 34.59
N ARG A 964 -23.10 -7.34 33.52
CA ARG A 964 -22.68 -6.20 32.69
C ARG A 964 -22.58 -4.90 33.49
N LEU A 965 -23.56 -4.61 34.34
CA LEU A 965 -23.54 -3.43 35.22
C LEU A 965 -22.44 -3.54 36.28
N TRP A 966 -22.17 -4.72 36.80
CA TRP A 966 -21.03 -4.94 37.70
C TRP A 966 -19.69 -4.63 37.03
N LEU A 967 -19.50 -5.09 35.78
CA LEU A 967 -18.32 -4.75 34.98
C LEU A 967 -18.27 -3.24 34.71
N LEU A 968 -19.39 -2.61 34.31
CA LEU A 968 -19.45 -1.17 34.03
C LEU A 968 -19.05 -0.31 35.24
N GLY A 969 -19.64 -0.57 36.41
CA GLY A 969 -19.29 0.16 37.63
C GLY A 969 -17.83 -0.06 38.04
N SER A 970 -17.31 -1.28 37.86
CA SER A 970 -15.92 -1.60 38.20
C SER A 970 -14.91 -0.98 37.21
N ARG A 971 -15.26 -0.89 35.92
CA ARG A 971 -14.48 -0.14 34.91
C ARG A 971 -14.39 1.34 35.26
N ALA A 972 -15.46 1.95 35.79
CA ALA A 972 -15.41 3.34 36.23
C ALA A 972 -14.36 3.54 37.35
N LEU A 973 -14.29 2.62 38.32
CA LEU A 973 -13.24 2.67 39.35
C LEU A 973 -11.84 2.47 38.78
N ARG A 974 -11.69 1.61 37.76
CA ARG A 974 -10.42 1.44 37.04
C ARG A 974 -9.94 2.77 36.45
N ASP A 975 -10.86 3.56 35.89
CA ASP A 975 -10.58 4.87 35.28
C ASP A 975 -10.37 6.00 36.31
N PHE A 976 -10.84 5.84 37.55
CA PHE A 976 -10.60 6.81 38.62
C PHE A 976 -9.16 6.74 39.12
N GLN A 977 -8.58 7.90 39.45
CA GLN A 977 -7.31 7.95 40.19
C GLN A 977 -7.44 7.23 41.54
N PRO A 978 -6.43 6.47 41.99
CA PRO A 978 -6.48 5.75 43.26
C PRO A 978 -6.88 6.63 44.46
N SER A 979 -6.44 7.88 44.50
CA SER A 979 -6.74 8.85 45.56
C SER A 979 -8.22 9.28 45.62
N ILE A 980 -8.96 9.13 44.52
CA ILE A 980 -10.36 9.55 44.38
C ILE A 980 -11.32 8.39 44.66
N ARG A 981 -10.86 7.14 44.56
CA ARG A 981 -11.66 5.95 44.86
C ARG A 981 -12.12 5.95 46.31
N ASP A 982 -13.35 5.52 46.55
CA ASP A 982 -13.87 5.27 47.89
C ASP A 982 -13.64 3.78 48.25
N ASP A 983 -13.04 3.53 49.42
CA ASP A 983 -12.65 2.18 49.85
C ASP A 983 -13.85 1.23 49.96
N HIS A 984 -15.01 1.74 50.36
CA HIS A 984 -16.24 0.94 50.44
C HIS A 984 -16.68 0.50 49.05
N VAL A 985 -16.69 1.43 48.09
CA VAL A 985 -17.11 1.15 46.71
C VAL A 985 -16.12 0.20 46.02
N VAL A 986 -14.81 0.34 46.27
CA VAL A 986 -13.78 -0.60 45.79
C VAL A 986 -13.97 -1.99 46.39
N ALA A 987 -14.27 -2.10 47.70
CA ALA A 987 -14.56 -3.38 48.34
C ALA A 987 -15.82 -4.03 47.76
N LEU A 988 -16.86 -3.25 47.50
CA LEU A 988 -18.10 -3.71 46.85
C LEU A 988 -17.81 -4.22 45.43
N ALA A 989 -17.10 -3.45 44.62
CA ALA A 989 -16.73 -3.82 43.26
C ALA A 989 -15.98 -5.16 43.23
N ARG A 990 -14.93 -5.30 44.05
CA ARG A 990 -14.17 -6.57 44.16
C ARG A 990 -15.07 -7.74 44.53
N LYS A 991 -15.98 -7.57 45.49
CA LYS A 991 -16.95 -8.61 45.85
C LYS A 991 -17.81 -9.02 44.65
N LYS A 992 -18.36 -8.06 43.91
CA LYS A 992 -19.17 -8.33 42.70
C LYS A 992 -18.38 -9.01 41.60
N LEU A 993 -17.11 -8.64 41.41
CA LEU A 993 -16.23 -9.26 40.42
C LEU A 993 -15.87 -10.70 40.82
N TYR A 994 -15.64 -11.01 42.10
CA TYR A 994 -15.49 -12.40 42.54
C TYR A 994 -16.78 -13.20 42.33
N ASP A 995 -17.94 -12.66 42.71
CA ASP A 995 -19.24 -13.30 42.47
C ASP A 995 -19.43 -13.59 40.96
N LEU A 996 -18.97 -12.68 40.07
CA LEU A 996 -18.98 -12.86 38.62
C LEU A 996 -18.02 -13.98 38.18
N ILE A 997 -16.78 -13.98 38.65
CA ILE A 997 -15.77 -15.01 38.34
C ILE A 997 -16.26 -16.41 38.73
N ASP A 998 -16.89 -16.54 39.90
CA ASP A 998 -17.42 -17.80 40.43
C ASP A 998 -18.75 -18.24 39.78
N SER A 999 -19.36 -17.39 38.96
CA SER A 999 -20.62 -17.69 38.26
C SER A 999 -20.41 -18.45 36.93
N ASN A 1000 -21.50 -18.70 36.19
CA ASN A 1000 -21.44 -19.27 34.83
C ASN A 1000 -21.21 -18.18 33.75
N ALA A 1001 -20.49 -17.11 34.09
CA ALA A 1001 -20.11 -16.05 33.16
C ALA A 1001 -19.20 -16.59 32.04
N SER A 1002 -19.16 -15.92 30.89
CA SER A 1002 -18.28 -16.30 29.79
C SER A 1002 -16.80 -16.13 30.17
N LEU A 1003 -15.90 -16.76 29.42
CA LEU A 1003 -14.47 -16.62 29.68
C LEU A 1003 -14.02 -15.14 29.57
N GLU A 1004 -14.56 -14.41 28.60
CA GLU A 1004 -14.28 -12.98 28.40
C GLU A 1004 -14.73 -12.15 29.60
N GLU A 1005 -15.95 -12.38 30.11
CA GLU A 1005 -16.47 -11.71 31.30
C GLU A 1005 -15.58 -11.97 32.53
N ARG A 1006 -15.17 -13.23 32.75
CA ARG A 1006 -14.32 -13.62 33.89
C ARG A 1006 -12.90 -13.07 33.76
N PHE A 1007 -12.36 -13.08 32.55
CA PHE A 1007 -11.04 -12.56 32.24
C PHE A 1007 -10.97 -11.06 32.55
N GLU A 1008 -11.94 -10.29 32.05
CA GLU A 1008 -12.02 -8.86 32.31
C GLU A 1008 -12.23 -8.56 33.80
N ALA A 1009 -13.11 -9.31 34.47
CA ALA A 1009 -13.30 -9.17 35.90
C ALA A 1009 -11.99 -9.40 36.67
N GLY A 1010 -11.21 -10.41 36.28
CA GLY A 1010 -9.91 -10.68 36.88
C GLY A 1010 -8.90 -9.55 36.64
N GLU A 1011 -8.86 -8.95 35.45
CA GLU A 1011 -8.00 -7.78 35.17
C GLU A 1011 -8.38 -6.58 36.05
N ILE A 1012 -9.68 -6.28 36.16
CA ILE A 1012 -10.15 -5.15 36.98
C ILE A 1012 -9.85 -5.41 38.46
N VAL A 1013 -10.04 -6.64 38.95
CA VAL A 1013 -9.65 -7.01 40.33
C VAL A 1013 -8.16 -6.77 40.57
N GLY A 1014 -7.29 -7.09 39.61
CA GLY A 1014 -5.85 -6.83 39.71
C GLY A 1014 -5.54 -5.33 39.90
N VAL A 1015 -6.25 -4.45 39.21
CA VAL A 1015 -6.09 -2.99 39.35
C VAL A 1015 -6.66 -2.46 40.66
N LEU A 1016 -7.76 -3.05 41.14
CA LEU A 1016 -8.41 -2.67 42.40
C LEU A 1016 -7.78 -3.31 43.65
N GLY A 1017 -6.78 -4.17 43.47
CA GLY A 1017 -6.11 -4.93 44.52
C GLY A 1017 -6.77 -6.29 44.75
N ASP A 1018 -6.14 -7.33 44.22
CA ASP A 1018 -6.61 -8.72 44.31
C ASP A 1018 -6.36 -9.28 45.72
N LEU A 1019 -7.42 -9.73 46.39
CA LEU A 1019 -7.36 -10.25 47.75
C LEU A 1019 -6.84 -11.70 47.81
N ARG A 1020 -6.74 -12.37 46.66
CA ARG A 1020 -6.17 -13.71 46.54
C ARG A 1020 -4.64 -13.67 46.60
N ILE A 1021 -4.05 -12.49 46.36
CA ILE A 1021 -2.60 -12.29 46.36
C ILE A 1021 -2.18 -11.75 47.72
N LYS A 1022 -1.25 -12.45 48.34
CA LYS A 1022 -0.78 -12.15 49.70
C LYS A 1022 0.73 -12.27 49.74
N VAL A 1023 1.39 -11.16 49.41
CA VAL A 1023 2.85 -11.05 49.35
C VAL A 1023 3.54 -11.60 50.61
N ASP A 1024 3.00 -11.34 51.80
CA ASP A 1024 3.63 -11.74 53.08
C ASP A 1024 3.14 -13.10 53.62
N ASN A 1025 2.11 -13.69 53.02
CA ASN A 1025 1.51 -14.94 53.50
C ASN A 1025 0.75 -15.63 52.37
N LEU A 1026 1.52 -16.30 51.52
CA LEU A 1026 1.02 -16.92 50.28
C LEU A 1026 -0.03 -17.98 50.59
N ASP A 1027 -1.05 -18.08 49.75
CA ASP A 1027 -2.08 -19.11 49.90
C ASP A 1027 -1.50 -20.48 49.50
N MET A 1028 -1.32 -21.35 50.49
CA MET A 1028 -0.74 -22.69 50.33
C MET A 1028 -1.78 -23.80 50.51
N VAL A 1029 -1.59 -24.92 49.81
CA VAL A 1029 -2.45 -26.10 49.83
C VAL A 1029 -1.68 -27.32 50.34
N LEU A 1030 -2.26 -28.05 51.32
CA LEU A 1030 -1.68 -29.30 51.85
C LEU A 1030 -1.90 -30.47 50.89
N VAL A 1031 -0.83 -31.02 50.35
CA VAL A 1031 -0.83 -32.31 49.66
C VAL A 1031 -0.39 -33.38 50.65
N LYS A 1032 -1.34 -34.21 51.09
CA LYS A 1032 -1.07 -35.25 52.08
C LYS A 1032 -0.10 -36.31 51.55
N GLU A 1033 0.71 -36.86 52.46
CA GLU A 1033 1.55 -38.01 52.18
C GLU A 1033 0.75 -39.19 51.61
N GLY A 1034 1.43 -40.07 50.88
CA GLY A 1034 0.82 -41.30 50.38
C GLY A 1034 1.18 -41.62 48.94
N LYS A 1035 0.67 -42.78 48.51
CA LYS A 1035 0.91 -43.35 47.18
C LYS A 1035 0.03 -42.71 46.12
N PHE A 1036 0.57 -42.51 44.92
CA PHE A 1036 -0.21 -42.15 43.73
C PHE A 1036 0.43 -42.73 42.46
N MET A 1037 -0.36 -42.82 41.39
CA MET A 1037 0.13 -43.24 40.08
C MET A 1037 0.76 -42.06 39.34
N ARG A 1038 2.08 -42.10 39.14
CA ARG A 1038 2.83 -41.14 38.34
C ARG A 1038 2.99 -41.65 36.90
N GLY A 1039 2.89 -40.76 35.93
CA GLY A 1039 2.97 -41.06 34.50
C GLY A 1039 1.64 -41.52 33.90
N SER A 1040 1.66 -41.93 32.64
CA SER A 1040 0.45 -42.43 31.96
C SER A 1040 0.76 -43.67 31.13
N SER A 1041 -0.13 -44.65 31.19
CA SER A 1041 -0.09 -45.87 30.37
C SER A 1041 -1.03 -45.81 29.17
N GLU A 1042 -1.75 -44.69 28.98
CA GLU A 1042 -2.72 -44.53 27.89
C GLU A 1042 -2.04 -44.53 26.51
N ASP A 1043 -2.82 -44.85 25.48
CA ASP A 1043 -2.34 -44.91 24.10
C ASP A 1043 -1.92 -43.53 23.57
N ASP A 1044 -2.57 -42.46 24.04
CA ASP A 1044 -2.25 -41.07 23.69
C ASP A 1044 -1.19 -40.43 24.60
N ALA A 1045 -0.62 -41.19 25.54
CA ALA A 1045 0.50 -40.74 26.36
C ALA A 1045 1.81 -40.76 25.58
N PHE A 1046 2.59 -39.67 25.68
CA PHE A 1046 3.91 -39.56 25.06
C PHE A 1046 4.90 -40.51 25.73
N SER A 1047 5.95 -40.91 24.99
CA SER A 1047 6.99 -41.83 25.49
C SER A 1047 7.61 -41.38 26.80
N ARG A 1048 7.84 -40.08 26.96
CA ARG A 1048 8.41 -39.45 28.17
C ARG A 1048 7.53 -39.55 29.42
N GLU A 1049 6.24 -39.86 29.27
CA GLU A 1049 5.31 -40.06 30.39
C GLU A 1049 5.26 -41.52 30.87
N LYS A 1050 5.95 -42.42 30.16
CA LYS A 1050 5.97 -43.86 30.40
C LYS A 1050 7.28 -44.26 31.12
N PRO A 1051 7.27 -45.36 31.89
CA PRO A 1051 6.09 -46.14 32.30
C PRO A 1051 5.28 -45.43 33.39
N GLN A 1052 3.99 -45.73 33.47
CA GLN A 1052 3.19 -45.37 34.64
C GLN A 1052 3.57 -46.26 35.83
N ARG A 1053 3.80 -45.66 37.00
CA ARG A 1053 4.25 -46.37 38.21
C ARG A 1053 3.62 -45.77 39.48
N GLU A 1054 3.39 -46.63 40.48
CA GLU A 1054 3.00 -46.18 41.82
C GLU A 1054 4.25 -45.68 42.57
N ILE A 1055 4.21 -44.45 43.07
CA ILE A 1055 5.25 -43.88 43.91
C ILE A 1055 4.65 -43.28 45.19
N TYR A 1056 5.46 -43.17 46.24
CA TYR A 1056 5.12 -42.55 47.51
C TYR A 1056 5.74 -41.15 47.62
N LEU A 1057 4.94 -40.17 48.01
CA LEU A 1057 5.42 -38.84 48.39
C LEU A 1057 5.06 -38.56 49.85
N ASP A 1058 5.98 -37.97 50.61
CA ASP A 1058 5.71 -37.39 51.94
C ASP A 1058 4.76 -36.17 51.80
N ASP A 1059 4.33 -35.59 52.92
CA ASP A 1059 3.46 -34.42 52.93
C ASP A 1059 4.23 -33.13 52.62
N PHE A 1060 3.57 -32.23 51.89
CA PHE A 1060 4.12 -30.93 51.55
C PHE A 1060 3.01 -29.92 51.33
N MET A 1061 3.36 -28.64 51.40
CA MET A 1061 2.47 -27.54 51.04
C MET A 1061 2.89 -27.00 49.67
N ILE A 1062 1.95 -26.78 48.75
CA ILE A 1062 2.24 -26.20 47.43
C ILE A 1062 1.42 -24.93 47.23
N GLY A 1063 1.96 -23.96 46.49
CA GLY A 1063 1.24 -22.72 46.17
C GLY A 1063 -0.11 -23.01 45.52
N LYS A 1064 -1.17 -22.32 45.98
CA LYS A 1064 -2.52 -22.47 45.42
C LYS A 1064 -2.61 -21.96 43.97
N TYR A 1065 -1.85 -20.91 43.65
CA TYR A 1065 -1.68 -20.29 42.33
C TYR A 1065 -0.19 -20.28 41.92
N PRO A 1066 0.13 -20.11 40.63
CA PRO A 1066 1.49 -19.74 40.21
C PRO A 1066 1.88 -18.40 40.84
N VAL A 1067 3.19 -18.15 40.99
CA VAL A 1067 3.69 -16.86 41.49
C VAL A 1067 3.26 -15.75 40.56
N THR A 1068 2.66 -14.70 41.11
CA THR A 1068 2.15 -13.56 40.34
C THR A 1068 3.21 -12.48 40.17
N ASN A 1069 3.00 -11.57 39.21
CA ASN A 1069 3.85 -10.39 39.04
C ASN A 1069 3.92 -9.51 40.30
N GLU A 1070 2.81 -9.36 41.04
CA GLU A 1070 2.78 -8.58 42.28
C GLU A 1070 3.62 -9.24 43.39
N GLU A 1071 3.58 -10.57 43.50
CA GLU A 1071 4.43 -11.32 44.45
C GLU A 1071 5.90 -11.31 44.06
N PHE A 1072 6.20 -11.42 42.77
CA PHE A 1072 7.59 -11.39 42.28
C PHE A 1072 8.20 -10.00 42.35
N LYS A 1073 7.38 -8.95 42.14
CA LYS A 1073 7.82 -7.55 42.25
C LYS A 1073 8.42 -7.24 43.61
N GLU A 1074 7.92 -7.86 44.68
CA GLU A 1074 8.45 -7.66 46.03
C GLU A 1074 9.86 -8.22 46.23
N PHE A 1075 10.19 -9.30 45.52
CA PHE A 1075 11.57 -9.79 45.43
C PHE A 1075 12.46 -8.79 44.68
N VAL A 1076 11.97 -8.22 43.59
CA VAL A 1076 12.70 -7.19 42.83
C VAL A 1076 12.95 -5.95 43.70
N ASP A 1077 11.89 -5.45 44.35
CA ASP A 1077 11.90 -4.23 45.15
C ASP A 1077 12.76 -4.37 46.42
N ASP A 1078 12.83 -5.57 47.04
CA ASP A 1078 13.77 -5.91 48.14
C ASP A 1078 15.22 -6.14 47.66
N GLY A 1079 15.51 -5.83 46.39
CA GLY A 1079 16.84 -5.92 45.80
C GLY A 1079 17.30 -7.36 45.55
N GLY A 1080 16.38 -8.29 45.30
CA GLY A 1080 16.64 -9.70 45.08
C GLY A 1080 17.68 -9.99 43.99
N TYR A 1081 17.66 -9.23 42.90
CA TYR A 1081 18.67 -9.32 41.83
C TYR A 1081 20.05 -8.81 42.23
N LYS A 1082 20.17 -8.01 43.29
CA LYS A 1082 21.43 -7.41 43.75
C LYS A 1082 22.12 -8.24 44.84
N ARG A 1083 21.45 -9.28 45.35
CA ARG A 1083 21.84 -9.98 46.58
C ARG A 1083 22.27 -11.41 46.28
N LYS A 1084 23.58 -11.60 46.14
CA LYS A 1084 24.21 -12.89 45.81
C LYS A 1084 23.79 -14.05 46.72
N GLU A 1085 23.43 -13.79 47.97
CA GLU A 1085 23.06 -14.86 48.91
C GLU A 1085 21.81 -15.65 48.52
N PHE A 1086 20.99 -15.15 47.60
CA PHE A 1086 19.77 -15.83 47.15
C PHE A 1086 20.01 -16.75 45.95
N TRP A 1087 21.11 -16.55 45.23
CA TRP A 1087 21.35 -17.20 43.95
C TRP A 1087 22.27 -18.41 44.12
N THR A 1088 22.06 -19.44 43.29
CA THR A 1088 23.10 -20.44 43.07
C THR A 1088 24.35 -19.80 42.45
N LEU A 1089 25.50 -20.45 42.62
CA LEU A 1089 26.76 -19.96 42.05
C LEU A 1089 26.65 -19.77 40.52
N GLU A 1090 26.09 -20.78 39.84
CA GLU A 1090 25.84 -20.77 38.40
C GLU A 1090 24.84 -19.68 38.02
N GLY A 1091 23.70 -19.59 38.71
CA GLY A 1091 22.70 -18.56 38.46
C GLY A 1091 23.22 -17.14 38.64
N TRP A 1092 24.04 -16.89 39.67
CA TRP A 1092 24.68 -15.59 39.87
C TRP A 1092 25.66 -15.25 38.76
N GLN A 1093 26.48 -16.21 38.32
CA GLN A 1093 27.41 -16.02 37.20
C GLN A 1093 26.65 -15.70 35.91
N TRP A 1094 25.65 -16.52 35.57
CA TRP A 1094 24.80 -16.29 34.40
C TRP A 1094 24.15 -14.90 34.43
N ARG A 1095 23.59 -14.51 35.57
CA ARG A 1095 22.92 -13.22 35.76
C ARG A 1095 23.87 -12.03 35.57
N GLU A 1096 25.11 -12.12 36.06
CA GLU A 1096 26.14 -11.10 35.86
C GLU A 1096 26.60 -11.03 34.41
N GLU A 1097 26.86 -12.18 33.78
CA GLU A 1097 27.34 -12.28 32.39
C GLU A 1097 26.32 -11.76 31.37
N ASN A 1098 25.02 -11.91 31.66
CA ASN A 1098 23.93 -11.51 30.77
C ASN A 1098 23.26 -10.18 31.21
N GLU A 1099 23.81 -9.50 32.22
CA GLU A 1099 23.33 -8.21 32.69
C GLU A 1099 21.82 -8.20 33.03
N ILE A 1100 21.34 -9.22 33.76
CA ILE A 1100 19.93 -9.39 34.09
C ILE A 1100 19.60 -8.73 35.44
N TYR A 1101 18.68 -7.76 35.45
CA TYR A 1101 18.31 -7.01 36.66
C TYR A 1101 16.81 -7.04 36.99
N GLU A 1102 15.98 -7.56 36.09
CA GLU A 1102 14.52 -7.60 36.18
C GLU A 1102 13.95 -8.64 35.20
N PRO A 1103 12.70 -9.11 35.38
CA PRO A 1103 12.01 -10.00 34.43
C PRO A 1103 11.98 -9.45 33.01
N GLU A 1104 12.09 -10.31 32.00
CA GLU A 1104 12.18 -9.91 30.59
C GLU A 1104 10.98 -9.07 30.11
N TYR A 1105 9.78 -9.43 30.55
CA TYR A 1105 8.53 -8.80 30.12
C TYR A 1105 7.94 -7.83 31.15
N LEU A 1106 8.76 -7.31 32.07
CA LEU A 1106 8.29 -6.43 33.15
C LEU A 1106 7.58 -5.18 32.65
N HIS A 1107 7.91 -4.67 31.46
CA HIS A 1107 7.32 -3.45 30.89
C HIS A 1107 6.21 -3.73 29.87
N ASP A 1108 5.87 -5.00 29.62
CA ASP A 1108 4.82 -5.38 28.68
C ASP A 1108 3.53 -5.72 29.44
N ARG A 1109 2.50 -4.87 29.28
CA ARG A 1109 1.18 -5.04 29.90
C ARG A 1109 0.51 -6.37 29.53
N LYS A 1110 0.85 -6.96 28.40
CA LYS A 1110 0.35 -8.28 28.00
C LYS A 1110 0.71 -9.36 29.03
N TRP A 1111 1.84 -9.19 29.73
CA TRP A 1111 2.45 -10.20 30.60
C TRP A 1111 2.61 -9.74 32.06
N ASN A 1112 2.70 -8.43 32.31
CA ASN A 1112 3.11 -7.87 33.61
C ASN A 1112 1.96 -7.51 34.57
N ALA A 1113 0.70 -7.78 34.21
CA ALA A 1113 -0.43 -7.40 35.06
C ALA A 1113 -0.31 -8.04 36.44
N LYS A 1114 -0.60 -7.27 37.49
CA LYS A 1114 -0.29 -7.59 38.90
C LYS A 1114 -0.63 -9.01 39.31
N ASN A 1115 -1.85 -9.46 38.97
CA ASN A 1115 -2.39 -10.75 39.35
C ASN A 1115 -2.24 -11.84 38.29
N PHE A 1116 -1.41 -11.63 37.28
CA PHE A 1116 -1.06 -12.63 36.29
C PHE A 1116 0.18 -13.38 36.78
N PRO A 1117 0.38 -14.65 36.37
CA PRO A 1117 1.64 -15.35 36.61
C PRO A 1117 2.82 -14.55 36.08
N VAL A 1118 3.90 -14.50 36.85
CA VAL A 1118 5.16 -13.92 36.38
C VAL A 1118 5.75 -14.82 35.27
N VAL A 1119 6.18 -14.19 34.18
CA VAL A 1119 6.85 -14.81 33.03
C VAL A 1119 8.10 -14.02 32.66
N GLY A 1120 8.89 -14.53 31.70
CA GLY A 1120 10.16 -13.86 31.36
C GLY A 1120 11.23 -14.09 32.41
N ILE A 1121 11.17 -15.23 33.09
CA ILE A 1121 12.08 -15.61 34.18
C ILE A 1121 12.69 -16.99 33.93
N SER A 1122 13.96 -17.10 34.28
CA SER A 1122 14.76 -18.32 34.23
C SER A 1122 14.48 -19.23 35.42
N TRP A 1123 14.97 -20.46 35.34
CA TRP A 1123 14.96 -21.38 36.48
C TRP A 1123 15.78 -20.82 37.65
N PHE A 1124 16.90 -20.14 37.37
CA PHE A 1124 17.74 -19.51 38.39
C PHE A 1124 17.03 -18.37 39.13
N GLU A 1125 16.27 -17.55 38.41
CA GLU A 1125 15.44 -16.49 39.01
C GLU A 1125 14.36 -17.09 39.92
N ALA A 1126 13.69 -18.16 39.49
CA ALA A 1126 12.68 -18.86 40.28
C ALA A 1126 13.26 -19.49 41.56
N GLU A 1127 14.46 -20.08 41.48
CA GLU A 1127 15.19 -20.60 42.65
C GLU A 1127 15.60 -19.47 43.61
N ALA A 1128 16.12 -18.36 43.07
CA ALA A 1128 16.51 -17.20 43.87
C ALA A 1128 15.33 -16.59 44.62
N TYR A 1129 14.17 -16.51 43.98
CA TYR A 1129 12.92 -16.11 44.62
C TYR A 1129 12.55 -17.03 45.79
N ALA A 1130 12.62 -18.35 45.61
CA ALA A 1130 12.30 -19.30 46.68
C ALA A 1130 13.27 -19.19 47.88
N ASN A 1131 14.56 -18.98 47.62
CA ASN A 1131 15.56 -18.73 48.66
C ASN A 1131 15.31 -17.43 49.42
N TRP A 1132 14.95 -16.36 48.69
CA TRP A 1132 14.58 -15.07 49.28
C TRP A 1132 13.34 -15.20 50.16
N LEU A 1133 12.28 -15.83 49.66
CA LEU A 1133 11.04 -16.03 50.39
C LEU A 1133 11.27 -16.87 51.66
N SER A 1134 12.15 -17.88 51.57
CA SER A 1134 12.54 -18.68 52.73
C SER A 1134 13.20 -17.84 53.82
N LYS A 1135 14.09 -16.93 53.42
CA LYS A 1135 14.75 -16.00 54.35
C LYS A 1135 13.77 -14.98 54.93
N ARG A 1136 12.82 -14.48 54.12
CA ARG A 1136 11.83 -13.47 54.53
C ARG A 1136 10.82 -14.01 55.55
N THR A 1137 10.36 -15.24 55.37
CA THR A 1137 9.28 -15.86 56.17
C THR A 1137 9.77 -16.78 57.28
N GLY A 1138 10.98 -17.34 57.17
CA GLY A 1138 11.51 -18.37 58.07
C GLY A 1138 11.04 -19.80 57.76
N HIS A 1139 10.19 -20.00 56.76
CA HIS A 1139 9.83 -21.33 56.25
C HIS A 1139 10.77 -21.76 55.12
N ARG A 1140 10.85 -23.06 54.84
CA ARG A 1140 11.70 -23.57 53.75
C ARG A 1140 10.89 -23.73 52.47
N TYR A 1141 11.12 -22.82 51.53
CA TYR A 1141 10.54 -22.81 50.20
C TYR A 1141 11.53 -23.30 49.13
N ARG A 1142 11.01 -24.00 48.12
CA ARG A 1142 11.75 -24.43 46.93
C ARG A 1142 10.80 -24.63 45.75
N LEU A 1143 11.36 -24.85 44.55
CA LEU A 1143 10.59 -25.39 43.44
C LEU A 1143 10.10 -26.82 43.75
N PRO A 1144 8.89 -27.21 43.31
CA PRO A 1144 8.41 -28.57 43.46
C PRO A 1144 9.28 -29.52 42.62
N THR A 1145 9.34 -30.78 43.03
CA THR A 1145 9.74 -31.84 42.11
C THR A 1145 8.62 -32.10 41.11
N GLU A 1146 8.94 -32.66 39.95
CA GLU A 1146 7.94 -33.00 38.94
C GLU A 1146 6.92 -34.02 39.44
N ALA A 1147 7.31 -34.87 40.40
CA ALA A 1147 6.43 -35.83 41.05
C ALA A 1147 5.48 -35.16 42.04
N GLU A 1148 5.99 -34.23 42.86
CA GLU A 1148 5.17 -33.41 43.77
C GLU A 1148 4.16 -32.57 42.98
N TRP A 1149 4.61 -31.92 41.91
CA TRP A 1149 3.76 -31.17 41.00
C TRP A 1149 2.66 -32.05 40.41
N GLU A 1150 3.02 -33.24 39.88
CA GLU A 1150 2.06 -34.14 39.26
C GLU A 1150 1.01 -34.64 40.27
N LYS A 1151 1.42 -35.01 41.49
CA LYS A 1151 0.48 -35.41 42.55
C LYS A 1151 -0.46 -34.26 42.90
N ALA A 1152 0.06 -33.04 43.04
CA ALA A 1152 -0.75 -31.85 43.31
C ALA A 1152 -1.80 -31.62 42.21
N ALA A 1153 -1.43 -31.82 40.94
CA ALA A 1153 -2.34 -31.65 39.80
C ALA A 1153 -3.42 -32.74 39.74
N ARG A 1154 -3.04 -34.02 39.81
CA ARG A 1154 -3.95 -35.14 39.47
C ARG A 1154 -4.57 -35.88 40.64
N GLY A 1155 -4.06 -35.68 41.85
CA GLY A 1155 -4.49 -36.42 43.03
C GLY A 1155 -4.18 -37.92 42.99
N THR A 1156 -4.65 -38.64 44.01
CA THR A 1156 -4.54 -40.11 44.07
C THR A 1156 -5.50 -40.82 43.11
N ASN A 1157 -6.51 -40.10 42.60
CA ASN A 1157 -7.45 -40.62 41.60
C ASN A 1157 -6.78 -40.76 40.22
N GLY A 1158 -5.64 -40.10 40.00
CA GLY A 1158 -4.89 -40.23 38.76
C GLY A 1158 -5.51 -39.46 37.58
N PHE A 1159 -6.22 -38.36 37.82
CA PHE A 1159 -6.93 -37.64 36.75
C PHE A 1159 -6.02 -37.17 35.61
N LYS A 1160 -6.52 -37.29 34.38
CA LYS A 1160 -5.79 -36.88 33.17
C LYS A 1160 -5.55 -35.37 33.10
N TYR A 1161 -6.54 -34.58 33.51
CA TYR A 1161 -6.48 -33.13 33.75
C TYR A 1161 -6.80 -32.87 35.23
N PRO A 1162 -6.46 -31.70 35.79
CA PRO A 1162 -6.67 -31.43 37.21
C PRO A 1162 -8.13 -31.66 37.69
N TRP A 1163 -9.10 -31.39 36.81
CA TRP A 1163 -10.54 -31.53 37.09
C TRP A 1163 -11.16 -32.87 36.66
N GLY A 1164 -10.44 -33.75 35.94
CA GLY A 1164 -10.98 -35.03 35.49
C GLY A 1164 -10.40 -35.56 34.18
N GLU A 1165 -11.17 -36.39 33.47
CA GLU A 1165 -10.68 -37.15 32.30
C GLU A 1165 -10.80 -36.40 30.97
N HIS A 1166 -11.71 -35.44 30.87
CA HIS A 1166 -12.02 -34.76 29.62
C HIS A 1166 -11.49 -33.32 29.61
N PHE A 1167 -10.90 -32.95 28.48
CA PHE A 1167 -10.44 -31.59 28.24
C PHE A 1167 -11.63 -30.65 28.04
N ASP A 1168 -11.59 -29.47 28.66
CA ASP A 1168 -12.54 -28.39 28.46
C ASP A 1168 -11.77 -27.07 28.38
N ASN A 1169 -11.89 -26.38 27.26
CA ASN A 1169 -11.18 -25.12 27.02
C ASN A 1169 -11.70 -23.95 27.88
N ASN A 1170 -12.83 -24.12 28.57
CA ASN A 1170 -13.35 -23.13 29.53
C ASN A 1170 -12.84 -23.35 30.97
N LEU A 1171 -12.02 -24.38 31.19
CA LEU A 1171 -11.44 -24.74 32.48
C LEU A 1171 -9.94 -24.48 32.59
N CYS A 1172 -9.28 -24.03 31.51
CA CYS A 1172 -7.89 -23.60 31.59
C CYS A 1172 -7.56 -22.59 30.49
N ASN A 1173 -6.51 -21.82 30.70
CA ASN A 1173 -5.95 -20.97 29.66
C ASN A 1173 -5.00 -21.79 28.77
N SER A 1174 -5.52 -22.35 27.68
CA SER A 1174 -4.74 -23.09 26.69
C SER A 1174 -4.86 -22.44 25.30
N PHE A 1175 -4.22 -23.03 24.28
CA PHE A 1175 -4.36 -22.57 22.89
C PHE A 1175 -5.84 -22.50 22.45
N GLU A 1176 -6.64 -23.50 22.86
CA GLU A 1176 -8.07 -23.62 22.57
C GLU A 1176 -8.96 -22.59 23.31
N SER A 1177 -8.43 -21.87 24.30
CA SER A 1177 -9.16 -20.81 25.00
C SER A 1177 -9.25 -19.51 24.19
N GLY A 1178 -8.37 -19.33 23.19
CA GLY A 1178 -8.34 -18.14 22.34
C GLY A 1178 -7.78 -16.86 22.99
N LEU A 1179 -7.29 -16.93 24.23
CA LEU A 1179 -6.74 -15.75 24.93
C LEU A 1179 -5.37 -15.30 24.38
N PHE A 1180 -4.52 -16.25 23.95
CA PHE A 1180 -3.18 -16.01 23.38
C PHE A 1180 -2.25 -15.12 24.24
N ARG A 1181 -2.48 -15.14 25.56
CA ARG A 1181 -1.68 -14.49 26.60
C ARG A 1181 -1.94 -15.15 27.95
N THR A 1182 -1.11 -14.85 28.96
CA THR A 1182 -1.39 -15.21 30.36
C THR A 1182 -2.69 -14.58 30.85
N SER A 1183 -3.32 -15.20 31.85
CA SER A 1183 -4.56 -14.73 32.44
C SER A 1183 -4.42 -14.51 33.95
N PRO A 1184 -5.28 -13.66 34.57
CA PRO A 1184 -5.29 -13.51 36.01
C PRO A 1184 -5.47 -14.87 36.69
N VAL A 1185 -4.74 -15.12 37.77
CA VAL A 1185 -4.81 -16.41 38.47
C VAL A 1185 -6.23 -16.69 38.98
N GLY A 1186 -6.64 -17.95 38.92
CA GLY A 1186 -7.92 -18.41 39.48
C GLY A 1186 -9.19 -17.87 38.82
N ILE A 1187 -9.15 -17.39 37.58
CA ILE A 1187 -10.37 -17.00 36.82
C ILE A 1187 -11.16 -18.22 36.30
N PHE A 1188 -10.61 -19.43 36.44
CA PHE A 1188 -11.23 -20.70 36.09
C PHE A 1188 -11.77 -21.40 37.37
N PRO A 1189 -12.93 -21.03 37.92
CA PRO A 1189 -13.41 -21.51 39.23
C PRO A 1189 -13.56 -23.03 39.38
N LYS A 1190 -13.63 -23.75 38.24
CA LYS A 1190 -13.85 -25.20 38.13
C LYS A 1190 -12.58 -25.98 37.72
N ASP A 1191 -11.42 -25.32 37.62
CA ASP A 1191 -10.15 -25.95 37.24
C ASP A 1191 -9.42 -26.66 38.40
N LYS A 1192 -10.01 -26.58 39.59
CA LYS A 1192 -9.40 -27.02 40.85
C LYS A 1192 -8.95 -28.48 40.76
N SER A 1193 -7.66 -28.69 41.03
CA SER A 1193 -7.11 -30.02 41.31
C SER A 1193 -7.78 -30.66 42.54
N PRO A 1194 -7.64 -31.98 42.75
CA PRO A 1194 -8.24 -32.67 43.91
C PRO A 1194 -7.79 -32.14 45.27
N TYR A 1195 -6.65 -31.46 45.34
CA TYR A 1195 -6.15 -30.82 46.55
C TYR A 1195 -6.55 -29.34 46.67
N GLY A 1196 -7.03 -28.70 45.59
CA GLY A 1196 -7.49 -27.32 45.59
C GLY A 1196 -6.54 -26.29 44.96
N CYS A 1197 -5.48 -26.74 44.28
CA CYS A 1197 -4.62 -25.89 43.45
C CYS A 1197 -5.34 -25.52 42.14
N PHE A 1198 -5.14 -24.29 41.70
CA PHE A 1198 -5.67 -23.71 40.45
C PHE A 1198 -4.55 -23.56 39.42
N ASP A 1199 -4.94 -23.39 38.15
CA ASP A 1199 -4.05 -23.13 37.02
C ASP A 1199 -2.96 -24.23 36.88
N MET A 1200 -3.26 -25.44 37.33
CA MET A 1200 -2.36 -26.60 37.19
C MET A 1200 -2.33 -27.12 35.73
N ALA A 1201 -3.24 -26.64 34.88
CA ALA A 1201 -3.24 -26.89 33.45
C ALA A 1201 -3.34 -25.55 32.72
N GLY A 1202 -2.46 -25.29 31.76
CA GLY A 1202 -2.44 -24.04 31.01
C GLY A 1202 -1.87 -22.83 31.77
N ASN A 1203 -2.15 -21.64 31.25
CA ASN A 1203 -1.63 -20.33 31.68
C ASN A 1203 -0.11 -20.21 31.47
N VAL A 1204 0.72 -20.88 32.27
CA VAL A 1204 2.18 -20.91 32.11
C VAL A 1204 2.75 -22.29 32.39
N TRP A 1205 3.82 -22.65 31.68
CA TRP A 1205 4.66 -23.78 32.07
C TRP A 1205 5.32 -23.46 33.41
N GLU A 1206 5.31 -24.42 34.34
CA GLU A 1206 5.88 -24.21 35.68
C GLU A 1206 7.22 -24.95 35.82
N TRP A 1207 8.28 -24.19 36.17
CA TRP A 1207 9.60 -24.75 36.49
C TRP A 1207 9.55 -25.74 37.66
N CYS A 1208 10.15 -26.92 37.47
CA CYS A 1208 10.40 -27.91 38.52
C CYS A 1208 11.89 -27.97 38.89
N SER A 1209 12.19 -28.50 40.07
CA SER A 1209 13.57 -28.66 40.56
C SER A 1209 14.38 -29.75 39.81
N ASP A 1210 13.70 -30.75 39.24
CA ASP A 1210 14.31 -31.91 38.59
C ASP A 1210 15.07 -31.54 37.31
N TRP A 1211 16.22 -32.19 37.12
CA TRP A 1211 16.81 -32.31 35.78
C TRP A 1211 15.93 -33.21 34.90
N TYR A 1212 15.81 -32.89 33.62
CA TYR A 1212 15.06 -33.70 32.67
C TYR A 1212 15.88 -34.89 32.18
N GLY A 1213 15.36 -36.10 32.41
CA GLY A 1213 15.84 -37.33 31.80
C GLY A 1213 14.69 -38.06 31.07
N ALA A 1214 14.89 -38.40 29.80
CA ALA A 1214 13.88 -39.05 28.96
C ALA A 1214 13.44 -40.41 29.55
N ASP A 1215 14.40 -41.24 29.96
CA ASP A 1215 14.15 -42.58 30.51
C ASP A 1215 14.11 -42.61 32.05
N TYR A 1216 14.08 -41.44 32.71
CA TYR A 1216 14.20 -41.37 34.18
C TYR A 1216 13.11 -42.17 34.90
N TYR A 1217 11.89 -42.22 34.36
CA TYR A 1217 10.77 -42.97 34.96
C TYR A 1217 11.02 -44.48 35.04
N VAL A 1218 11.89 -45.03 34.19
CA VAL A 1218 12.26 -46.46 34.21
C VAL A 1218 13.07 -46.78 35.47
N ASN A 1219 13.97 -45.88 35.88
CA ASN A 1219 14.95 -46.12 36.94
C ASN A 1219 14.78 -45.23 38.19
N SER A 1220 13.70 -44.45 38.25
CA SER A 1220 13.45 -43.52 39.37
C SER A 1220 13.15 -44.25 40.69
N SER A 1221 13.48 -43.62 41.80
CA SER A 1221 13.04 -44.04 43.15
C SER A 1221 11.50 -44.09 43.25
N ASP A 1222 10.99 -45.09 43.96
CA ASP A 1222 9.56 -45.21 44.29
C ASP A 1222 9.15 -44.35 45.50
N ARG A 1223 10.10 -43.68 46.17
CA ARG A 1223 9.84 -42.76 47.28
C ARG A 1223 10.55 -41.43 47.04
N ASN A 1224 9.79 -40.31 47.08
CA ASN A 1224 10.28 -38.94 46.90
C ASN A 1224 11.32 -38.76 45.78
N PRO A 1225 11.02 -39.14 44.53
CA PRO A 1225 11.96 -38.98 43.41
C PRO A 1225 12.28 -37.50 43.15
N LYS A 1226 13.56 -37.20 42.88
CA LYS A 1226 14.09 -35.83 42.68
C LYS A 1226 14.74 -35.60 41.31
N GLY A 1227 14.37 -36.40 40.32
CA GLY A 1227 15.05 -36.41 39.03
C GLY A 1227 16.46 -37.03 39.07
N PRO A 1228 17.16 -37.06 37.92
CA PRO A 1228 18.60 -37.32 37.83
C PRO A 1228 19.42 -36.29 38.62
N SER A 1229 20.66 -36.64 38.97
CA SER A 1229 21.58 -35.76 39.69
C SER A 1229 22.07 -34.55 38.86
N ASP A 1230 22.09 -34.69 37.55
CA ASP A 1230 22.60 -33.74 36.56
C ASP A 1230 21.82 -33.83 35.24
N GLY A 1231 21.92 -32.79 34.41
CA GLY A 1231 21.25 -32.74 33.10
C GLY A 1231 21.50 -31.43 32.38
N ALA A 1232 21.06 -31.36 31.11
CA ALA A 1232 21.15 -30.14 30.30
C ALA A 1232 19.91 -29.23 30.44
N ASN A 1233 18.74 -29.81 30.74
CA ASN A 1233 17.47 -29.12 30.79
C ASN A 1233 16.74 -29.41 32.11
N ARG A 1234 15.93 -28.46 32.58
CA ARG A 1234 15.03 -28.62 33.74
C ARG A 1234 13.65 -29.03 33.28
N VAL A 1235 12.94 -29.78 34.12
CA VAL A 1235 11.55 -30.18 33.83
C VAL A 1235 10.63 -28.97 33.95
N VAL A 1236 9.67 -28.84 33.04
CA VAL A 1236 8.51 -27.94 33.18
C VAL A 1236 7.20 -28.71 33.02
N ARG A 1237 6.17 -28.28 33.75
CA ARG A 1237 4.86 -28.96 33.86
C ARG A 1237 3.67 -28.01 33.62
N GLY A 1238 2.49 -28.57 33.41
CA GLY A 1238 1.21 -27.83 33.36
C GLY A 1238 0.71 -27.43 31.97
N GLY A 1239 1.61 -27.19 31.02
CA GLY A 1239 1.21 -26.51 29.79
C GLY A 1239 1.00 -25.02 30.04
N SER A 1240 0.92 -24.23 28.99
CA SER A 1240 0.78 -22.77 29.05
C SER A 1240 -0.37 -22.30 28.17
N TRP A 1241 -0.58 -20.99 28.09
CA TRP A 1241 -1.58 -20.35 27.22
C TRP A 1241 -1.47 -20.74 25.74
N TYR A 1242 -0.31 -21.24 25.27
CA TYR A 1242 -0.12 -21.71 23.89
C TYR A 1242 -0.10 -23.24 23.77
N ALA A 1243 -0.12 -23.97 24.88
CA ALA A 1243 -0.18 -25.43 24.85
C ALA A 1243 -1.56 -25.89 24.38
N ARG A 1244 -1.58 -26.90 23.51
CA ARG A 1244 -2.83 -27.60 23.15
C ARG A 1244 -3.22 -28.58 24.25
N ALA A 1245 -4.46 -29.08 24.20
CA ALA A 1245 -5.02 -30.05 25.15
C ALA A 1245 -4.03 -31.15 25.58
N GLY A 1246 -3.29 -31.76 24.63
CA GLY A 1246 -2.33 -32.81 24.93
C GLY A 1246 -1.14 -32.39 25.83
N GLY A 1247 -0.73 -31.12 25.78
CA GLY A 1247 0.31 -30.53 26.63
C GLY A 1247 -0.19 -30.09 28.01
N CYS A 1248 -1.51 -29.94 28.18
CA CYS A 1248 -2.15 -29.56 29.44
C CYS A 1248 -2.50 -30.76 30.35
N ARG A 1249 -2.11 -31.98 29.96
CA ARG A 1249 -2.35 -33.19 30.76
C ARG A 1249 -1.45 -33.21 31.99
N SER A 1250 -1.98 -33.63 33.13
CA SER A 1250 -1.25 -33.66 34.41
C SER A 1250 0.04 -34.49 34.36
N ALA A 1251 0.06 -35.56 33.58
CA ALA A 1251 1.22 -36.44 33.41
C ALA A 1251 2.23 -35.95 32.37
N TYR A 1252 1.87 -34.94 31.55
CA TYR A 1252 2.74 -34.46 30.48
C TYR A 1252 3.99 -33.81 31.06
N ARG A 1253 5.13 -34.14 30.46
CA ARG A 1253 6.45 -33.64 30.86
C ARG A 1253 7.04 -32.86 29.70
N SER A 1254 7.39 -31.61 29.92
CA SER A 1254 8.27 -30.87 29.00
C SER A 1254 9.58 -30.53 29.68
N TYR A 1255 10.44 -29.82 28.96
CA TYR A 1255 11.72 -29.38 29.47
C TYR A 1255 12.10 -28.04 28.83
N GLY A 1256 12.94 -27.29 29.53
CA GLY A 1256 13.54 -26.05 29.03
C GLY A 1256 14.97 -25.93 29.53
N ASP A 1257 15.78 -25.14 28.83
CA ASP A 1257 17.11 -24.79 29.31
C ASP A 1257 16.94 -23.94 30.58
N PRO A 1258 17.69 -24.19 31.68
CA PRO A 1258 17.56 -23.40 32.91
C PRO A 1258 17.75 -21.88 32.71
N ARG A 1259 18.36 -21.46 31.59
CA ARG A 1259 18.58 -20.05 31.20
C ARG A 1259 17.43 -19.43 30.41
N ASP A 1260 16.47 -20.22 29.92
CA ASP A 1260 15.36 -19.74 29.09
C ASP A 1260 14.43 -18.80 29.88
N ARG A 1261 13.97 -17.71 29.25
CA ARG A 1261 13.11 -16.66 29.84
C ARG A 1261 11.90 -16.34 28.95
N ALA A 1262 11.18 -17.36 28.48
CA ALA A 1262 10.07 -17.16 27.54
C ALA A 1262 8.81 -16.56 28.20
N ASP A 1263 7.93 -15.97 27.37
CA ASP A 1263 6.64 -15.33 27.70
C ASP A 1263 5.55 -16.30 28.21
N ASN A 1264 5.92 -17.55 28.40
CA ASN A 1264 5.05 -18.66 28.76
C ASN A 1264 5.66 -19.58 29.82
N LEU A 1265 6.84 -19.22 30.33
CA LEU A 1265 7.54 -19.91 31.41
C LEU A 1265 7.38 -19.10 32.70
N GLY A 1266 6.75 -19.71 33.68
CA GLY A 1266 6.60 -19.20 35.04
C GLY A 1266 6.94 -20.29 36.04
N PHE A 1267 6.43 -20.16 37.26
CA PHE A 1267 6.69 -21.13 38.31
C PHE A 1267 5.68 -21.05 39.45
N ARG A 1268 5.73 -22.11 40.25
CA ARG A 1268 5.07 -22.24 41.53
C ARG A 1268 6.06 -22.83 42.52
N PHE A 1269 5.90 -22.52 43.78
CA PHE A 1269 6.79 -23.00 44.83
C PHE A 1269 6.06 -23.97 45.77
N LEU A 1270 6.87 -24.70 46.52
CA LEU A 1270 6.50 -25.67 47.53
C LEU A 1270 7.18 -25.26 48.85
N GLN A 1271 6.47 -25.47 49.95
CA GLN A 1271 7.00 -25.37 51.31
C GLN A 1271 7.13 -26.78 51.92
N GLU A 1272 8.30 -27.06 52.48
CA GLU A 1272 8.56 -28.28 53.25
C GLU A 1272 7.88 -28.20 54.63
N LEU A 1273 7.36 -29.34 55.12
CA LEU A 1273 6.66 -29.48 56.40
C LEU A 1273 7.56 -29.98 57.53
#